data_AF-A0A1Y5JYJ6-F1
#
_entry.id   AF-A0A1Y5JYJ6-F1
#
_cell.length_a   1.000
_cell.length_b   1.000
_cell.length_c   1.000
_cell.angle_alpha   90.00
_cell.angle_beta   90.00
_cell.angle_gamma   90.00
#
_symmetry.space_group_name_H-M   'P 1'
#
loop_
_entity.id
_entity.type
_entity.pdbx_description
1 polymer ?
#
loop_
_entity_poly.entity_id
_entity_poly.type
_entity_poly.pdbx_seq_one_letter_code
_entity_poly.pdbx_strand_id
1 'polypeptide(L)'
;MKKAGLRRLTIPLMLLALWLCSVLPAHAAGNLVVNGDFEQTEGGMPVNWTTEAWIKDDVSTEYSVELGSAQSGEGAASIRNHGDNHARFIQTVRVESDKLYRISGYVKAEGLRLDAYGAYLSVEGVAVQYPQVHDTGGQWSYLEYYGRTAKDQKEITIGVSVGGYGSINAGSAAFDGVSVEEVGETPAGAVEFSLASSPVSGGDEQEQAPIKVSILSTLLFAALFTAFFAVVRNALLRQQDRLRGNNRVRDLLLYGGFAAALAVRIAIGLSHDGYANDIALFTFWSDQVVKEGIAGFYHTDIFVDYPPGYIYVLYIVGLIKEWLGLAAGSAGTLLLYKLPAIAADLVAAAVVYRAARGKLGEAPAIGLALIYAFNPAAILDSAAWGQVDAVFALVLTLAIAGMAERKFGRASVWYAIAALIKPQTFIFMPILLVALLLGRKWKDVAVSAYYGFGTFILLALPFFWGHGGLKGVYELYKGTLSSYPYATLNAFNLYSLTGGNWAPLTDKWLFIPYQTWGGLFIGAAVLAVLLLSFARVKRNNEDRSFYVAMILIAIVFIGVTKMHERYMFPVMLLSLFAYIQSMDRRMLRLFFGFTITNFINMSYVLKFSEQTTNVPTDGVVILCSLANIGLLLYGLYVGHDLYRNGNRQQVEMLQPDERLRADAERLEPFRVRTGERSAGLRRLSRKDWWWMGGITAVYTIVALVNLGSFKDPETVWHPSSAGEGFYVDLGEVKQLERLTSFGGVGTGTYAYEFAETPDVWNNRIEVDNNHVYVFAWKSQQLDVKARYVKLTVTGAGFSMNELGIYEAGSKEPLPISSVVALSDKEPKRGAITNLFDEQKLMVYNHEFMKGSYFDEIYHARTAYENLEGLVAYENTHPPLGKLIIAIGIKLFGLNPFGWRIGGTLFGAAMIPLIYLMARRLFGGTTFAAIAALLLAADFMHFTQTRIATIDVYGVFFIMLMFYFMHRYVTMNFYRSSLLSTFVPLGLAGLAFGLGVASKWIVLYGGAGLAIMLALSLIDRYKEYAAAKRRLKRGDGLDGYNRAELERASRLFPRNTIITLAACLLFYIGIPAGIYALSYIPILNVMSGGYTLKALVDYTTHMYNYHSQLVSSHPFSSSWWEWPFMKRPVWYYSGSELPEGMKSTIVAMGNPLIWWIGLFTMMATAYISIKRKDRSAYMIWIAFLAQYVPWMLVPRETFLYHYFAMVPFIILATVYCLKHVEELRPGFAKARNAYVAAAIGLFVMFYPALSGMLVPKWYVDVLLRWFPSWLF
;
A
#
# COMPACT_ATOMS: atom_id res chain seq x y z
N MET A 1 26.71 18.14 -39.31
CA MET A 1 25.73 18.52 -38.24
C MET A 1 24.51 17.55 -38.11
N LYS A 2 24.63 16.23 -38.35
CA LYS A 2 23.46 15.31 -38.43
C LYS A 2 23.20 14.34 -37.24
N LYS A 3 24.01 14.31 -36.17
CA LYS A 3 23.90 13.28 -35.09
C LYS A 3 23.24 13.73 -33.76
N ALA A 4 22.84 15.00 -33.60
CA ALA A 4 22.41 15.53 -32.29
C ALA A 4 20.91 15.37 -31.96
N GLY A 5 20.05 15.07 -32.94
CA GLY A 5 18.60 14.93 -32.75
C GLY A 5 18.16 13.58 -32.16
N LEU A 6 18.85 12.49 -32.54
CA LEU A 6 18.48 11.12 -32.17
C LEU A 6 18.71 10.80 -30.68
N ARG A 7 19.76 11.36 -30.07
CA ARG A 7 20.13 11.16 -28.65
C ARG A 7 19.12 11.69 -27.62
N ARG A 8 18.05 12.37 -28.05
CA ARG A 8 16.99 12.90 -27.16
C ARG A 8 15.64 12.20 -27.33
N LEU A 9 15.52 11.31 -28.32
CA LEU A 9 14.39 10.39 -28.54
C LEU A 9 14.66 8.99 -27.92
N THR A 10 15.87 8.76 -27.41
CA THR A 10 16.24 7.53 -26.68
C THR A 10 15.48 7.35 -25.36
N ILE A 11 15.00 8.42 -24.73
CA ILE A 11 14.25 8.34 -23.47
C ILE A 11 12.86 7.72 -23.68
N PRO A 12 12.02 8.17 -24.63
CA PRO A 12 10.76 7.49 -24.90
C PRO A 12 10.97 6.04 -25.38
N LEU A 13 12.03 5.75 -26.16
CA LEU A 13 12.39 4.39 -26.57
C LEU A 13 12.88 3.51 -25.40
N MET A 14 13.63 4.05 -24.43
CA MET A 14 14.03 3.33 -23.20
C MET A 14 12.85 3.09 -22.26
N LEU A 15 11.91 4.05 -22.15
CA LEU A 15 10.67 3.87 -21.37
C LEU A 15 9.78 2.80 -22.01
N LEU A 16 9.77 2.71 -23.34
CA LEU A 16 9.16 1.62 -24.10
C LEU A 16 9.84 0.27 -23.86
N ALA A 17 11.18 0.24 -23.78
CA ALA A 17 11.94 -0.98 -23.47
C ALA A 17 11.75 -1.44 -22.01
N LEU A 18 11.64 -0.51 -21.05
CA LEU A 18 11.33 -0.82 -19.65
C LEU A 18 9.93 -1.40 -19.46
N TRP A 19 8.98 -1.07 -20.36
CA TRP A 19 7.64 -1.67 -20.40
C TRP A 19 7.66 -3.14 -20.88
N LEU A 20 8.70 -3.56 -21.61
CA LEU A 20 8.84 -4.93 -22.13
C LEU A 20 9.64 -5.87 -21.20
N CYS A 21 10.37 -5.34 -20.22
CA CYS A 21 11.29 -6.14 -19.37
C CYS A 21 10.69 -6.68 -18.06
N SER A 22 9.37 -6.89 -17.96
CA SER A 22 8.72 -7.29 -16.69
C SER A 22 7.85 -8.55 -16.74
N VAL A 23 8.03 -9.44 -17.72
CA VAL A 23 7.32 -10.73 -17.74
C VAL A 23 8.25 -11.83 -18.26
N LEU A 24 8.73 -12.71 -17.38
CA LEU A 24 9.08 -14.11 -17.64
C LEU A 24 9.16 -14.85 -16.29
N PRO A 25 8.61 -16.06 -16.19
CA PRO A 25 9.35 -17.15 -15.58
C PRO A 25 9.34 -18.43 -16.44
N ALA A 26 10.21 -19.38 -16.09
CA ALA A 26 10.28 -20.74 -16.65
C ALA A 26 10.93 -21.69 -15.63
N HIS A 27 10.48 -22.97 -15.59
CA HIS A 27 11.20 -24.26 -15.37
C HIS A 27 10.38 -25.30 -14.55
N ALA A 28 10.58 -26.62 -14.82
CA ALA A 28 9.86 -27.80 -14.28
C ALA A 28 10.81 -28.86 -13.63
N ALA A 29 10.31 -29.74 -12.72
CA ALA A 29 11.03 -30.83 -12.01
C ALA A 29 10.14 -32.06 -11.57
N GLY A 30 10.74 -33.23 -11.22
CA GLY A 30 10.12 -34.59 -11.14
C GLY A 30 9.21 -34.99 -9.94
N ASN A 31 8.88 -36.29 -9.82
CA ASN A 31 7.81 -36.89 -8.95
C ASN A 31 8.20 -37.04 -7.47
N LEU A 32 7.26 -36.72 -6.57
CA LEU A 32 7.42 -36.62 -5.12
C LEU A 32 6.77 -37.77 -4.31
N VAL A 33 5.89 -38.58 -4.92
CA VAL A 33 5.24 -39.73 -4.25
C VAL A 33 6.19 -40.93 -4.19
N VAL A 34 6.25 -41.60 -3.04
CA VAL A 34 7.07 -42.82 -2.84
C VAL A 34 6.18 -44.05 -2.91
N ASN A 35 6.59 -45.07 -3.67
CA ASN A 35 5.81 -46.30 -3.91
C ASN A 35 4.41 -46.00 -4.50
N GLY A 36 4.34 -45.08 -5.46
CA GLY A 36 3.10 -44.70 -6.15
C GLY A 36 2.63 -45.71 -7.21
N ASP A 37 3.51 -46.64 -7.57
CA ASP A 37 3.25 -47.85 -8.36
C ASP A 37 2.79 -49.04 -7.47
N PHE A 38 2.81 -48.89 -6.15
CA PHE A 38 2.33 -49.88 -5.17
C PHE A 38 2.99 -51.28 -5.24
N GLU A 39 4.17 -51.38 -5.84
CA GLU A 39 4.92 -52.64 -6.02
C GLU A 39 5.53 -53.15 -4.70
N GLN A 40 5.87 -52.23 -3.78
CA GLN A 40 6.45 -52.58 -2.49
C GLN A 40 5.34 -52.79 -1.47
N THR A 41 5.16 -54.03 -1.02
CA THR A 41 4.15 -54.39 -0.02
C THR A 41 4.77 -55.02 1.21
N GLU A 42 4.22 -54.73 2.38
CA GLU A 42 4.56 -55.36 3.65
C GLU A 42 3.25 -55.74 4.36
N GLY A 43 3.06 -57.03 4.65
CA GLY A 43 1.82 -57.52 5.28
C GLY A 43 0.56 -57.40 4.41
N GLY A 44 0.68 -57.32 3.08
CA GLY A 44 -0.45 -57.17 2.15
C GLY A 44 -0.89 -55.72 1.90
N MET A 45 -0.19 -54.74 2.51
CA MET A 45 -0.45 -53.31 2.36
C MET A 45 0.74 -52.61 1.69
N PRO A 46 0.52 -51.48 0.99
CA PRO A 46 1.59 -50.77 0.30
C PRO A 46 2.49 -50.04 1.31
N VAL A 47 3.81 -50.21 1.18
CA VAL A 47 4.82 -49.56 2.04
C VAL A 47 4.73 -48.03 1.88
N ASN A 48 4.81 -47.30 2.99
CA ASN A 48 4.69 -45.83 3.09
C ASN A 48 3.30 -45.22 2.78
N TRP A 49 2.25 -46.04 2.73
CA TRP A 49 0.86 -45.58 2.64
C TRP A 49 0.07 -45.99 3.89
N THR A 50 -0.88 -45.14 4.29
CA THR A 50 -1.76 -45.40 5.45
C THR A 50 -3.22 -45.36 5.02
N THR A 51 -4.13 -46.02 5.74
CA THR A 51 -5.56 -46.05 5.39
C THR A 51 -6.39 -45.15 6.30
N GLU A 52 -7.48 -44.62 5.75
CA GLU A 52 -8.46 -43.85 6.50
C GLU A 52 -9.86 -44.04 5.91
N ALA A 53 -10.86 -44.21 6.78
CA ALA A 53 -12.27 -44.26 6.40
C ALA A 53 -13.14 -43.45 7.38
N TRP A 54 -14.32 -43.04 6.91
CA TRP A 54 -15.35 -42.40 7.71
C TRP A 54 -15.96 -43.37 8.74
N ILE A 55 -16.36 -44.57 8.31
CA ILE A 55 -16.68 -45.71 9.18
C ILE A 55 -15.44 -46.60 9.27
N LYS A 56 -14.91 -46.80 10.49
CA LYS A 56 -13.61 -47.43 10.76
C LYS A 56 -13.74 -48.86 11.30
N ASP A 57 -14.53 -49.71 10.63
CA ASP A 57 -14.59 -51.15 10.94
C ASP A 57 -14.17 -51.99 9.72
N ASP A 58 -13.53 -53.13 9.99
CA ASP A 58 -12.99 -54.01 8.92
C ASP A 58 -14.09 -54.73 8.13
N VAL A 59 -15.36 -54.51 8.46
CA VAL A 59 -16.53 -55.11 7.79
C VAL A 59 -17.09 -54.17 6.71
N SER A 60 -16.93 -52.86 6.89
CA SER A 60 -17.47 -51.83 5.99
C SER A 60 -16.57 -51.51 4.80
N THR A 61 -15.25 -51.53 5.00
CA THR A 61 -14.26 -51.27 3.94
C THR A 61 -13.09 -52.25 4.00
N GLU A 62 -12.80 -52.91 2.88
CA GLU A 62 -11.63 -53.75 2.67
C GLU A 62 -10.54 -52.98 1.89
N TYR A 63 -9.30 -53.06 2.36
CA TYR A 63 -8.12 -52.48 1.73
C TYR A 63 -7.12 -53.58 1.39
N SER A 64 -6.59 -53.59 0.17
CA SER A 64 -5.61 -54.59 -0.26
C SER A 64 -4.71 -54.07 -1.38
N VAL A 65 -3.62 -54.76 -1.69
CA VAL A 65 -2.88 -54.59 -2.96
C VAL A 65 -3.14 -55.81 -3.84
N GLU A 66 -3.74 -55.60 -5.02
CA GLU A 66 -4.02 -56.66 -5.98
C GLU A 66 -2.77 -56.96 -6.83
N LEU A 67 -2.30 -58.20 -6.79
CA LEU A 67 -1.16 -58.66 -7.60
C LEU A 67 -1.63 -59.27 -8.93
N GLY A 68 -1.06 -58.82 -10.05
CA GLY A 68 -1.30 -59.33 -11.40
C GLY A 68 -2.42 -58.65 -12.19
N SER A 69 -3.03 -57.57 -11.67
CA SER A 69 -4.11 -56.80 -12.33
C SER A 69 -3.79 -55.29 -12.50
N ALA A 70 -2.54 -54.90 -12.21
CA ALA A 70 -2.00 -53.54 -12.29
C ALA A 70 -1.97 -52.97 -13.71
N GLN A 71 -1.93 -51.65 -13.84
CA GLN A 71 -1.71 -50.99 -15.12
C GLN A 71 -0.24 -51.16 -15.53
N SER A 72 0.68 -50.88 -14.61
CA SER A 72 2.13 -50.95 -14.81
C SER A 72 2.78 -51.66 -13.64
N GLY A 73 3.53 -52.73 -13.90
CA GLY A 73 4.13 -53.55 -12.84
C GLY A 73 3.24 -54.72 -12.43
N GLU A 74 3.40 -55.22 -11.21
CA GLU A 74 2.65 -56.35 -10.67
C GLU A 74 1.60 -55.95 -9.61
N GLY A 75 1.66 -54.78 -8.97
CA GLY A 75 0.80 -54.40 -7.83
C GLY A 75 -0.11 -53.17 -8.07
N ALA A 76 -1.32 -53.18 -7.52
CA ALA A 76 -2.22 -52.01 -7.51
C ALA A 76 -3.01 -51.89 -6.19
N ALA A 77 -3.13 -50.69 -5.63
CA ALA A 77 -3.86 -50.46 -4.38
C ALA A 77 -5.38 -50.51 -4.62
N SER A 78 -6.12 -51.31 -3.85
CA SER A 78 -7.55 -51.57 -4.01
C SER A 78 -8.34 -51.22 -2.75
N ILE A 79 -9.46 -50.53 -2.93
CA ILE A 79 -10.41 -50.13 -1.88
C ILE A 79 -11.79 -50.69 -2.27
N ARG A 80 -12.42 -51.44 -1.37
CA ARG A 80 -13.77 -51.99 -1.55
C ARG A 80 -14.67 -51.61 -0.38
N ASN A 81 -15.67 -50.78 -0.64
CA ASN A 81 -16.71 -50.41 0.30
C ASN A 81 -17.91 -51.36 0.17
N HIS A 82 -18.22 -52.15 1.20
CA HIS A 82 -19.38 -53.05 1.23
C HIS A 82 -20.72 -52.33 1.48
N GLY A 83 -20.66 -51.11 2.02
CA GLY A 83 -21.78 -50.19 2.21
C GLY A 83 -21.31 -48.74 2.01
N ASP A 84 -22.21 -47.77 2.15
CA ASP A 84 -21.89 -46.36 1.89
C ASP A 84 -20.82 -45.84 2.83
N ASN A 85 -19.63 -45.56 2.31
CA ASN A 85 -18.51 -45.05 3.09
C ASN A 85 -17.68 -44.03 2.29
N HIS A 86 -16.80 -43.31 2.97
CA HIS A 86 -15.71 -42.57 2.35
C HIS A 86 -14.41 -43.16 2.86
N ALA A 87 -13.64 -43.79 1.98
CA ALA A 87 -12.45 -44.56 2.31
C ALA A 87 -11.29 -44.23 1.37
N ARG A 88 -10.06 -44.14 1.92
CA ARG A 88 -8.86 -43.75 1.17
C ARG A 88 -7.56 -44.38 1.68
N PHE A 89 -6.58 -44.54 0.77
CA PHE A 89 -5.15 -44.64 1.15
C PHE A 89 -4.52 -43.25 1.05
N ILE A 90 -3.71 -42.86 2.02
CA ILE A 90 -3.07 -41.55 2.10
C ILE A 90 -1.55 -41.61 2.32
N GLN A 91 -0.84 -40.65 1.75
CA GLN A 91 0.58 -40.40 1.95
C GLN A 91 0.85 -38.88 1.98
N THR A 92 1.61 -38.44 2.99
CA THR A 92 2.06 -37.05 3.09
C THR A 92 3.39 -36.86 2.36
N VAL A 93 3.42 -35.96 1.37
CA VAL A 93 4.61 -35.63 0.59
C VAL A 93 5.04 -34.18 0.85
N ARG A 94 6.36 -33.94 0.84
CA ARG A 94 6.91 -32.58 0.98
C ARG A 94 6.86 -31.86 -0.36
N VAL A 95 6.35 -30.64 -0.33
CA VAL A 95 6.20 -29.76 -1.50
C VAL A 95 6.82 -28.40 -1.21
N GLU A 96 7.23 -27.70 -2.26
CA GLU A 96 7.65 -26.31 -2.19
C GLU A 96 6.42 -25.39 -2.20
N SER A 97 6.50 -24.29 -1.46
CA SER A 97 5.42 -23.32 -1.34
C SER A 97 5.26 -22.48 -2.62
N ASP A 98 4.02 -22.13 -2.97
CA ASP A 98 3.66 -21.37 -4.18
C ASP A 98 4.12 -22.03 -5.50
N LYS A 99 4.27 -23.35 -5.48
CA LYS A 99 4.63 -24.15 -6.66
C LYS A 99 3.44 -24.94 -7.18
N LEU A 100 3.46 -25.15 -8.48
CA LEU A 100 2.44 -25.88 -9.19
C LEU A 100 2.84 -27.34 -9.27
N TYR A 101 1.91 -28.22 -8.92
CA TYR A 101 2.09 -29.65 -8.96
C TYR A 101 1.07 -30.27 -9.90
N ARG A 102 1.50 -31.20 -10.74
CA ARG A 102 0.62 -32.14 -11.43
C ARG A 102 0.38 -33.33 -10.52
N ILE A 103 -0.87 -33.63 -10.23
CA ILE A 103 -1.28 -34.84 -9.52
C ILE A 103 -2.00 -35.74 -10.51
N SER A 104 -1.51 -36.97 -10.68
CA SER A 104 -2.11 -37.91 -11.61
C SER A 104 -1.91 -39.36 -11.22
N GLY A 105 -2.72 -40.24 -11.82
CA GLY A 105 -2.69 -41.68 -11.57
C GLY A 105 -3.80 -42.41 -12.32
N TYR A 106 -3.70 -43.73 -12.41
CA TYR A 106 -4.71 -44.59 -13.04
C TYR A 106 -5.70 -45.10 -12.01
N VAL A 107 -6.99 -45.10 -12.39
CA VAL A 107 -8.11 -45.54 -11.55
C VAL A 107 -8.99 -46.51 -12.34
N LYS A 108 -9.33 -47.64 -11.74
CA LYS A 108 -10.26 -48.64 -12.27
C LYS A 108 -11.37 -48.82 -11.25
N ALA A 109 -12.60 -48.41 -11.56
CA ALA A 109 -13.72 -48.40 -10.63
C ALA A 109 -14.87 -49.28 -11.11
N GLU A 110 -15.55 -49.96 -10.19
CA GLU A 110 -16.67 -50.86 -10.48
C GLU A 110 -17.76 -50.73 -9.40
N GLY A 111 -19.01 -50.56 -9.86
CA GLY A 111 -20.19 -50.58 -8.99
C GLY A 111 -20.46 -49.34 -8.14
N LEU A 112 -19.81 -48.18 -8.41
CA LEU A 112 -20.10 -46.93 -7.69
C LEU A 112 -21.32 -46.21 -8.28
N ARG A 113 -22.18 -45.66 -7.43
CA ARG A 113 -23.41 -44.98 -7.87
C ARG A 113 -23.15 -43.59 -8.44
N LEU A 114 -23.85 -43.22 -9.52
CA LEU A 114 -23.71 -41.94 -10.25
C LEU A 114 -24.22 -40.71 -9.48
N ASP A 115 -25.06 -40.88 -8.47
CA ASP A 115 -25.66 -39.81 -7.67
C ASP A 115 -24.83 -39.43 -6.42
N ALA A 116 -23.69 -40.09 -6.20
CA ALA A 116 -22.74 -39.81 -5.12
C ALA A 116 -21.32 -39.59 -5.66
N TYR A 117 -20.35 -39.19 -4.83
CA TYR A 117 -18.95 -39.07 -5.27
C TYR A 117 -18.36 -40.44 -5.63
N GLY A 118 -17.60 -40.49 -6.72
CA GLY A 118 -16.98 -41.70 -7.27
C GLY A 118 -15.60 -41.98 -6.67
N ALA A 119 -14.72 -42.59 -7.45
CA ALA A 119 -13.31 -42.81 -7.13
C ALA A 119 -12.42 -41.70 -7.74
N TYR A 120 -11.49 -41.15 -6.96
CA TYR A 120 -10.65 -40.00 -7.35
C TYR A 120 -9.36 -39.88 -6.54
N LEU A 121 -8.45 -39.02 -7.00
CA LEU A 121 -7.23 -38.62 -6.31
C LEU A 121 -7.48 -37.28 -5.60
N SER A 122 -7.32 -37.23 -4.29
CA SER A 122 -7.71 -36.10 -3.42
C SER A 122 -6.51 -35.49 -2.69
N VAL A 123 -6.63 -34.23 -2.30
CA VAL A 123 -5.67 -33.54 -1.41
C VAL A 123 -6.42 -33.15 -0.15
N GLU A 124 -5.90 -33.51 1.01
CA GLU A 124 -6.59 -33.29 2.28
C GLU A 124 -6.82 -31.80 2.57
N GLY A 125 -8.04 -31.47 3.03
CA GLY A 125 -8.44 -30.12 3.40
C GLY A 125 -8.86 -29.21 2.24
N VAL A 126 -8.78 -29.67 0.98
CA VAL A 126 -9.04 -28.85 -0.20
C VAL A 126 -10.46 -29.08 -0.72
N ALA A 127 -11.28 -28.02 -0.73
CA ALA A 127 -12.70 -28.08 -1.11
C ALA A 127 -12.92 -27.78 -2.60
N VAL A 128 -12.45 -28.67 -3.48
CA VAL A 128 -12.66 -28.58 -4.93
C VAL A 128 -13.30 -29.86 -5.48
N GLN A 129 -13.89 -29.78 -6.67
CA GLN A 129 -14.40 -30.97 -7.35
C GLN A 129 -13.26 -31.64 -8.13
N TYR A 130 -12.80 -32.79 -7.64
CA TYR A 130 -11.78 -33.59 -8.30
C TYR A 130 -12.34 -34.35 -9.52
N PRO A 131 -11.53 -34.57 -10.57
CA PRO A 131 -11.85 -35.57 -11.58
C PRO A 131 -12.11 -36.91 -10.90
N GLN A 132 -13.25 -37.53 -11.21
CA GLN A 132 -13.71 -38.77 -10.57
C GLN A 132 -14.33 -39.71 -11.60
N VAL A 133 -14.34 -41.00 -11.29
CA VAL A 133 -14.97 -42.05 -12.09
C VAL A 133 -15.90 -42.91 -11.22
N HIS A 134 -16.98 -43.41 -11.80
CA HIS A 134 -17.98 -44.21 -11.08
C HIS A 134 -17.99 -45.67 -11.53
N ASP A 135 -17.89 -45.90 -12.84
CA ASP A 135 -17.72 -47.23 -13.42
C ASP A 135 -16.86 -47.10 -14.67
N THR A 136 -15.75 -47.83 -14.71
CA THR A 136 -14.82 -47.83 -15.84
C THR A 136 -14.96 -49.08 -16.72
N GLY A 137 -15.96 -49.94 -16.47
CA GLY A 137 -16.21 -51.15 -17.25
C GLY A 137 -15.03 -52.14 -17.24
N GLY A 138 -14.27 -52.17 -16.13
CA GLY A 138 -13.08 -53.02 -15.97
C GLY A 138 -11.82 -52.51 -16.66
N GLN A 139 -11.84 -51.33 -17.28
CA GLN A 139 -10.66 -50.68 -17.90
C GLN A 139 -10.01 -49.67 -16.95
N TRP A 140 -8.71 -49.43 -17.09
CA TRP A 140 -8.01 -48.37 -16.37
C TRP A 140 -8.28 -47.01 -17.00
N SER A 141 -8.68 -46.03 -16.18
CA SER A 141 -8.89 -44.63 -16.60
C SER A 141 -7.83 -43.73 -15.98
N TYR A 142 -7.26 -42.82 -16.77
CA TYR A 142 -6.23 -41.90 -16.28
C TYR A 142 -6.88 -40.63 -15.75
N LEU A 143 -6.56 -40.28 -14.50
CA LEU A 143 -6.98 -39.03 -13.87
C LEU A 143 -5.77 -38.13 -13.68
N GLU A 144 -5.92 -36.87 -14.07
CA GLU A 144 -4.93 -35.84 -13.80
C GLU A 144 -5.59 -34.50 -13.45
N TYR A 145 -4.94 -33.75 -12.56
CA TYR A 145 -5.24 -32.35 -12.32
C TYR A 145 -4.00 -31.61 -11.83
N TYR A 146 -4.10 -30.29 -11.82
CA TYR A 146 -3.00 -29.41 -11.46
C TYR A 146 -3.39 -28.61 -10.24
N GLY A 147 -2.51 -28.55 -9.26
CA GLY A 147 -2.76 -27.91 -7.98
C GLY A 147 -1.59 -27.04 -7.56
N ARG A 148 -1.84 -25.79 -7.16
CA ARG A 148 -0.82 -24.89 -6.61
C ARG A 148 -0.84 -24.89 -5.09
N THR A 149 0.31 -25.11 -4.48
CA THR A 149 0.48 -25.03 -3.02
C THR A 149 0.34 -23.60 -2.53
N ALA A 150 -0.17 -23.42 -1.30
CA ALA A 150 -0.21 -22.11 -0.66
C ALA A 150 1.21 -21.56 -0.38
N LYS A 151 1.31 -20.27 -0.09
CA LYS A 151 2.59 -19.57 0.13
C LYS A 151 3.39 -20.05 1.36
N ASP A 152 2.74 -20.75 2.27
CA ASP A 152 3.29 -21.32 3.51
C ASP A 152 3.15 -22.84 3.60
N GLN A 153 2.52 -23.46 2.60
CA GLN A 153 2.30 -24.90 2.55
C GLN A 153 3.59 -25.60 2.12
N LYS A 154 4.10 -26.50 2.98
CA LYS A 154 5.35 -27.25 2.79
C LYS A 154 5.15 -28.77 2.68
N GLU A 155 3.92 -29.20 2.89
CA GLU A 155 3.50 -30.59 2.76
C GLU A 155 2.05 -30.61 2.27
N ILE A 156 1.71 -31.67 1.54
CA ILE A 156 0.34 -32.02 1.19
C ILE A 156 0.13 -33.49 1.49
N THR A 157 -1.07 -33.85 1.92
CA THR A 157 -1.48 -35.23 2.09
C THR A 157 -2.33 -35.63 0.90
N ILE A 158 -1.78 -36.51 0.06
CA ILE A 158 -2.47 -37.07 -1.10
C ILE A 158 -3.24 -38.31 -0.67
N GLY A 159 -4.46 -38.45 -1.16
CA GLY A 159 -5.31 -39.60 -0.88
C GLY A 159 -5.98 -40.18 -2.13
N VAL A 160 -5.84 -41.48 -2.38
CA VAL A 160 -6.64 -42.20 -3.39
C VAL A 160 -7.93 -42.69 -2.73
N SER A 161 -9.09 -42.27 -3.23
CA SER A 161 -10.33 -42.25 -2.44
C SER A 161 -11.52 -42.84 -3.18
N VAL A 162 -12.44 -43.48 -2.44
CA VAL A 162 -13.77 -43.93 -2.86
C VAL A 162 -14.82 -43.28 -1.97
N GLY A 163 -15.74 -42.49 -2.56
CA GLY A 163 -16.69 -41.64 -1.82
C GLY A 163 -16.07 -40.31 -1.37
N GLY A 164 -16.86 -39.38 -0.83
CA GLY A 164 -16.40 -38.04 -0.43
C GLY A 164 -17.14 -37.43 0.76
N TYR A 165 -16.59 -36.34 1.31
CA TYR A 165 -17.18 -35.64 2.45
C TYR A 165 -18.58 -35.09 2.10
N GLY A 166 -19.61 -35.55 2.82
CA GLY A 166 -21.02 -35.21 2.55
C GLY A 166 -21.66 -35.99 1.39
N SER A 167 -20.94 -36.91 0.74
CA SER A 167 -21.43 -37.73 -0.38
C SER A 167 -20.68 -39.08 -0.44
N ILE A 168 -21.15 -40.04 0.35
CA ILE A 168 -20.56 -41.38 0.54
C ILE A 168 -21.05 -42.39 -0.52
N ASN A 169 -20.25 -43.43 -0.81
CA ASN A 169 -20.55 -44.40 -1.88
C ASN A 169 -20.12 -45.83 -1.52
N ALA A 170 -20.78 -46.82 -2.13
CA ALA A 170 -20.49 -48.25 -2.01
C ALA A 170 -20.02 -48.81 -3.37
N GLY A 171 -19.09 -49.78 -3.36
CA GLY A 171 -18.45 -50.34 -4.56
C GLY A 171 -16.92 -50.40 -4.42
N SER A 172 -16.20 -50.70 -5.49
CA SER A 172 -14.74 -50.92 -5.44
C SER A 172 -13.96 -50.09 -6.46
N ALA A 173 -12.75 -49.68 -6.10
CA ALA A 173 -11.80 -49.07 -7.03
C ALA A 173 -10.35 -49.48 -6.75
N ALA A 174 -9.59 -49.69 -7.82
CA ALA A 174 -8.15 -49.91 -7.79
C ALA A 174 -7.40 -48.69 -8.36
N PHE A 175 -6.19 -48.44 -7.86
CA PHE A 175 -5.33 -47.31 -8.14
C PHE A 175 -3.90 -47.75 -8.44
N ASP A 176 -3.28 -47.14 -9.44
CA ASP A 176 -1.90 -47.45 -9.86
C ASP A 176 -1.21 -46.21 -10.48
N GLY A 177 0.13 -46.15 -10.42
CA GLY A 177 0.95 -45.11 -11.05
C GLY A 177 0.72 -43.68 -10.52
N VAL A 178 0.50 -43.52 -9.22
CA VAL A 178 0.21 -42.22 -8.58
C VAL A 178 1.46 -41.33 -8.55
N SER A 179 1.35 -40.10 -9.06
CA SER A 179 2.43 -39.13 -9.15
C SER A 179 2.01 -37.73 -8.70
N VAL A 180 2.96 -37.03 -8.07
CA VAL A 180 2.90 -35.60 -7.73
C VAL A 180 4.19 -34.96 -8.24
N GLU A 181 4.14 -34.22 -9.34
CA GLU A 181 5.32 -33.65 -10.01
C GLU A 181 5.28 -32.13 -10.02
N GLU A 182 6.41 -31.46 -9.70
CA GLU A 182 6.48 -30.00 -9.83
C GLU A 182 6.53 -29.59 -11.30
N VAL A 183 5.45 -29.01 -11.80
CA VAL A 183 5.41 -28.54 -13.18
C VAL A 183 5.57 -27.03 -13.21
N GLY A 184 6.33 -26.54 -14.20
CA GLY A 184 6.57 -25.11 -14.34
C GLY A 184 5.30 -24.33 -14.69
N GLU A 185 4.38 -24.94 -15.45
CA GLU A 185 3.15 -24.33 -15.95
C GLU A 185 2.05 -25.39 -16.12
N THR A 186 0.78 -24.98 -15.97
CA THR A 186 -0.39 -25.85 -16.18
C THR A 186 -0.60 -26.07 -17.68
N PRO A 187 -0.68 -27.31 -18.19
CA PRO A 187 -0.93 -27.59 -19.60
C PRO A 187 -2.23 -26.99 -20.11
N ALA A 188 -2.21 -26.58 -21.38
CA ALA A 188 -3.32 -25.85 -21.98
C ALA A 188 -4.63 -26.65 -21.94
N GLY A 189 -5.62 -26.13 -21.21
CA GLY A 189 -6.95 -26.73 -21.05
C GLY A 189 -7.16 -27.45 -19.71
N ALA A 190 -6.12 -27.62 -18.89
CA ALA A 190 -6.27 -28.18 -17.54
C ALA A 190 -6.60 -27.07 -16.52
N VAL A 191 -7.50 -27.37 -15.58
CA VAL A 191 -7.92 -26.44 -14.52
C VAL A 191 -6.92 -26.54 -13.36
N GLU A 192 -6.40 -25.39 -12.94
CA GLU A 192 -5.51 -25.27 -11.79
C GLU A 192 -6.33 -25.03 -10.52
N PHE A 193 -6.16 -25.89 -9.52
CA PHE A 193 -6.82 -25.79 -8.21
C PHE A 193 -5.86 -25.24 -7.15
N SER A 194 -6.39 -24.59 -6.11
CA SER A 194 -5.57 -24.33 -4.93
C SER A 194 -5.46 -25.60 -4.10
N LEU A 195 -4.25 -25.98 -3.70
CA LEU A 195 -4.01 -27.06 -2.75
C LEU A 195 -4.06 -26.60 -1.29
N ALA A 196 -4.38 -25.33 -1.05
CA ALA A 196 -4.54 -24.78 0.28
C ALA A 196 -5.78 -25.37 0.95
N SER A 197 -5.65 -25.78 2.21
CA SER A 197 -6.81 -26.23 2.97
C SER A 197 -7.80 -25.07 3.13
N SER A 198 -9.03 -25.27 2.66
CA SER A 198 -10.09 -24.26 2.80
C SER A 198 -10.75 -24.42 4.17
N PRO A 199 -10.91 -23.34 4.97
CA PRO A 199 -11.71 -23.43 6.17
C PRO A 199 -13.18 -23.64 5.77
N VAL A 200 -13.74 -24.78 6.18
CA VAL A 200 -15.18 -25.05 6.08
C VAL A 200 -15.92 -23.96 6.87
N SER A 201 -16.81 -23.24 6.19
CA SER A 201 -17.66 -22.22 6.80
C SER A 201 -18.76 -22.87 7.64
N GLY A 202 -18.49 -23.04 8.93
CA GLY A 202 -19.47 -23.19 10.00
C GLY A 202 -19.35 -21.98 10.93
N GLY A 203 -20.48 -21.37 11.28
CA GLY A 203 -20.56 -20.07 11.94
C GLY A 203 -19.76 -19.96 13.25
N ASP A 204 -18.99 -18.88 13.33
CA ASP A 204 -18.95 -17.93 14.44
C ASP A 204 -18.24 -16.66 13.93
N GLU A 205 -18.74 -15.47 14.30
CA GLU A 205 -18.12 -14.18 13.98
C GLU A 205 -16.74 -14.08 14.65
N GLN A 206 -15.71 -14.60 14.00
CA GLN A 206 -14.35 -14.13 14.17
C GLN A 206 -14.09 -13.09 13.09
N GLU A 207 -13.80 -11.84 13.50
CA GLU A 207 -13.32 -10.77 12.62
C GLU A 207 -12.13 -11.29 11.80
N GLN A 208 -12.39 -11.68 10.54
CA GLN A 208 -11.32 -12.02 9.60
C GLN A 208 -10.43 -10.79 9.42
N ALA A 209 -9.11 -10.99 9.52
CA ALA A 209 -8.14 -9.93 9.31
C ALA A 209 -8.41 -9.23 7.96
N PRO A 210 -8.42 -7.88 7.92
CA PRO A 210 -8.77 -7.17 6.69
C PRO A 210 -7.83 -7.54 5.56
N ILE A 211 -8.40 -7.92 4.40
CA ILE A 211 -7.67 -8.19 3.17
C ILE A 211 -6.87 -6.95 2.77
N LYS A 212 -5.55 -7.09 2.62
CA LYS A 212 -4.66 -5.98 2.25
C LYS A 212 -3.96 -6.26 0.92
N VAL A 213 -4.15 -5.33 -0.01
CA VAL A 213 -3.58 -5.40 -1.37
C VAL A 213 -2.56 -4.29 -1.57
N SER A 214 -1.38 -4.63 -2.10
CA SER A 214 -0.36 -3.62 -2.40
C SER A 214 -0.70 -2.80 -3.66
N ILE A 215 -0.63 -1.47 -3.55
CA ILE A 215 -0.85 -0.55 -4.67
C ILE A 215 0.45 -0.19 -5.42
N LEU A 216 1.60 -0.78 -5.08
CA LEU A 216 2.90 -0.38 -5.62
C LEU A 216 2.94 -0.40 -7.16
N SER A 217 2.55 -1.52 -7.78
CA SER A 217 2.58 -1.64 -9.25
C SER A 217 1.67 -0.60 -9.91
N THR A 218 0.49 -0.34 -9.35
CA THR A 218 -0.45 0.69 -9.80
C THR A 218 0.21 2.09 -9.75
N LEU A 219 0.87 2.44 -8.65
CA LEU A 219 1.56 3.73 -8.54
C LEU A 219 2.76 3.84 -9.49
N LEU A 220 3.50 2.76 -9.73
CA LEU A 220 4.62 2.74 -10.67
C LEU A 220 4.15 2.96 -12.11
N PHE A 221 3.09 2.28 -12.56
CA PHE A 221 2.52 2.48 -13.90
C PHE A 221 1.96 3.90 -14.06
N ALA A 222 1.29 4.44 -13.03
CA ALA A 222 0.84 5.83 -13.02
C ALA A 222 2.01 6.83 -13.12
N ALA A 223 3.11 6.57 -12.42
CA ALA A 223 4.32 7.41 -12.46
C ALA A 223 5.02 7.33 -13.84
N LEU A 224 5.14 6.14 -14.42
CA LEU A 224 5.67 5.92 -15.76
C LEU A 224 4.83 6.66 -16.81
N PHE A 225 3.50 6.55 -16.74
CA PHE A 225 2.61 7.30 -17.64
C PHE A 225 2.73 8.81 -17.42
N THR A 226 2.90 9.28 -16.17
CA THR A 226 3.13 10.70 -15.87
C THR A 226 4.42 11.21 -16.53
N ALA A 227 5.50 10.45 -16.44
CA ALA A 227 6.76 10.78 -17.11
C ALA A 227 6.61 10.78 -18.63
N PHE A 228 5.95 9.76 -19.19
CA PHE A 228 5.66 9.65 -20.61
C PHE A 228 4.81 10.83 -21.12
N PHE A 229 3.71 11.13 -20.45
CA PHE A 229 2.84 12.27 -20.75
C PHE A 229 3.60 13.60 -20.72
N ALA A 230 4.46 13.81 -19.71
CA ALA A 230 5.28 15.02 -19.62
C ALA A 230 6.31 15.13 -20.76
N VAL A 231 6.92 14.02 -21.16
CA VAL A 231 7.85 13.94 -22.30
C VAL A 231 7.12 14.25 -23.60
N VAL A 232 6.00 13.57 -23.88
CA VAL A 232 5.20 13.78 -25.10
C VAL A 232 4.68 15.21 -25.17
N ARG A 233 4.16 15.77 -24.07
CA ARG A 233 3.71 17.16 -24.01
C ARG A 233 4.83 18.14 -24.35
N ASN A 234 6.02 17.94 -23.80
CA ASN A 234 7.13 18.85 -24.06
C ASN A 234 7.76 18.67 -25.44
N ALA A 235 7.83 17.45 -25.96
CA ALA A 235 8.49 17.12 -27.22
C ALA A 235 7.57 17.33 -28.44
N LEU A 236 6.31 16.88 -28.37
CA LEU A 236 5.39 16.82 -29.51
C LEU A 236 4.35 17.95 -29.50
N LEU A 237 3.90 18.41 -28.33
CA LEU A 237 2.92 19.49 -28.23
C LEU A 237 3.57 20.89 -28.16
N ARG A 238 4.65 21.07 -27.38
CA ARG A 238 5.31 22.38 -27.18
C ARG A 238 6.47 22.69 -28.15
N GLN A 239 7.19 21.68 -28.64
CA GLN A 239 8.42 21.85 -29.43
C GLN A 239 8.27 21.35 -30.88
N GLN A 240 7.22 21.80 -31.55
CA GLN A 240 6.81 21.32 -32.87
C GLN A 240 7.89 21.48 -33.95
N ASP A 241 8.71 22.54 -33.86
CA ASP A 241 9.76 22.83 -34.85
C ASP A 241 10.86 21.76 -34.94
N ARG A 242 11.07 20.96 -33.89
CA ARG A 242 12.11 19.90 -33.92
C ARG A 242 11.80 18.76 -34.88
N LEU A 243 10.52 18.57 -35.19
CA LEU A 243 10.03 17.51 -36.07
C LEU A 243 9.62 18.05 -37.43
N ARG A 244 9.64 19.37 -37.63
CA ARG A 244 9.43 19.98 -38.94
C ARG A 244 10.56 19.57 -39.89
N GLY A 245 10.22 18.85 -40.96
CA GLY A 245 11.15 18.45 -42.04
C GLY A 245 11.85 17.10 -41.88
N ASN A 246 11.52 16.28 -40.88
CA ASN A 246 12.11 14.94 -40.71
C ASN A 246 11.05 13.84 -40.75
N ASN A 247 10.60 13.50 -41.97
CA ASN A 247 9.48 12.57 -42.20
C ASN A 247 9.74 11.20 -41.57
N ARG A 248 10.95 10.63 -41.73
CA ARG A 248 11.33 9.33 -41.17
C ARG A 248 11.12 9.22 -39.65
N VAL A 249 11.41 10.27 -38.89
CA VAL A 249 11.24 10.25 -37.42
C VAL A 249 9.76 10.30 -37.04
N ARG A 250 8.94 11.03 -37.81
CA ARG A 250 7.49 11.09 -37.56
C ARG A 250 6.82 9.76 -37.92
N ASP A 251 7.21 9.15 -39.03
CA ASP A 251 6.71 7.85 -39.46
C ASP A 251 7.09 6.76 -38.45
N LEU A 252 8.34 6.77 -37.94
CA LEU A 252 8.78 5.86 -36.88
C LEU A 252 7.98 6.06 -35.59
N LEU A 253 7.72 7.31 -35.18
CA LEU A 253 6.94 7.60 -33.98
C LEU A 253 5.48 7.18 -34.11
N LEU A 254 4.89 7.35 -35.29
CA LEU A 254 3.51 6.95 -35.54
C LEU A 254 3.40 5.43 -35.68
N TYR A 255 3.98 4.83 -36.72
CA TYR A 255 3.80 3.40 -37.00
C TYR A 255 4.53 2.53 -35.98
N GLY A 256 5.76 2.88 -35.60
CA GLY A 256 6.50 2.16 -34.55
C GLY A 256 5.84 2.30 -33.18
N GLY A 257 5.22 3.45 -32.89
CA GLY A 257 4.45 3.65 -31.67
C GLY A 257 3.18 2.79 -31.61
N PHE A 258 2.42 2.70 -32.70
CA PHE A 258 1.24 1.83 -32.80
C PHE A 258 1.63 0.34 -32.73
N ALA A 259 2.69 -0.08 -33.42
CA ALA A 259 3.19 -1.45 -33.35
C ALA A 259 3.60 -1.82 -31.92
N ALA A 260 4.29 -0.92 -31.22
CA ALA A 260 4.66 -1.16 -29.83
C ALA A 260 3.45 -1.16 -28.88
N ALA A 261 2.46 -0.29 -29.09
CA ALA A 261 1.23 -0.28 -28.30
C ALA A 261 0.41 -1.57 -28.47
N LEU A 262 0.39 -2.13 -29.69
CA LEU A 262 -0.20 -3.45 -29.97
C LEU A 262 0.60 -4.57 -29.31
N ALA A 263 1.93 -4.58 -29.46
CA ALA A 263 2.79 -5.60 -28.89
C ALA A 263 2.62 -5.70 -27.37
N VAL A 264 2.53 -4.56 -26.68
CA VAL A 264 2.34 -4.58 -25.23
C VAL A 264 0.93 -5.06 -24.85
N ARG A 265 -0.12 -4.66 -25.57
CA ARG A 265 -1.47 -5.18 -25.31
C ARG A 265 -1.57 -6.68 -25.54
N ILE A 266 -0.91 -7.22 -26.57
CA ILE A 266 -0.85 -8.67 -26.80
C ILE A 266 -0.10 -9.36 -25.66
N ALA A 267 1.07 -8.84 -25.26
CA ALA A 267 1.85 -9.41 -24.16
C ALA A 267 1.07 -9.42 -22.83
N ILE A 268 0.35 -8.33 -22.52
CA ILE A 268 -0.52 -8.25 -21.33
C ILE A 268 -1.73 -9.18 -21.49
N GLY A 269 -2.38 -9.18 -22.66
CA GLY A 269 -3.55 -10.01 -22.93
C GLY A 269 -3.29 -11.51 -22.86
N LEU A 270 -2.05 -11.93 -23.14
CA LEU A 270 -1.59 -13.32 -23.01
C LEU A 270 -1.13 -13.69 -21.59
N SER A 271 -0.73 -12.71 -20.77
CA SER A 271 -0.14 -12.96 -19.44
C SER A 271 -1.07 -12.69 -18.26
N HIS A 272 -2.26 -12.13 -18.52
CA HIS A 272 -3.26 -11.86 -17.50
C HIS A 272 -4.57 -12.53 -17.89
N ASP A 273 -5.21 -13.22 -16.95
CA ASP A 273 -6.44 -13.99 -17.23
C ASP A 273 -7.66 -13.09 -17.42
N GLY A 274 -7.63 -11.86 -16.88
CA GLY A 274 -8.78 -10.95 -16.91
C GLY A 274 -9.60 -10.99 -15.63
N TYR A 275 -10.70 -10.24 -15.63
CA TYR A 275 -11.68 -10.35 -14.57
C TYR A 275 -12.51 -11.61 -14.79
N ALA A 276 -12.29 -12.63 -13.93
CA ALA A 276 -12.76 -14.00 -14.16
C ALA A 276 -14.25 -14.08 -14.55
N ASN A 277 -15.11 -13.36 -13.84
CA ASN A 277 -16.56 -13.36 -14.11
C ASN A 277 -16.90 -12.77 -15.49
N ASP A 278 -16.25 -11.69 -15.90
CA ASP A 278 -16.54 -11.04 -17.19
C ASP A 278 -16.09 -11.94 -18.35
N ILE A 279 -14.89 -12.51 -18.25
CA ILE A 279 -14.33 -13.42 -19.28
C ILE A 279 -15.15 -14.70 -19.39
N ALA A 280 -15.56 -15.27 -18.25
CA ALA A 280 -16.43 -16.45 -18.22
C ALA A 280 -17.77 -16.17 -18.90
N LEU A 281 -18.42 -15.05 -18.57
CA LEU A 281 -19.68 -14.64 -19.19
C LEU A 281 -19.53 -14.39 -20.70
N PHE A 282 -18.49 -13.69 -21.15
CA PHE A 282 -18.27 -13.46 -22.59
C PHE A 282 -18.01 -14.75 -23.36
N THR A 283 -17.24 -15.67 -22.79
CA THR A 283 -16.98 -16.98 -23.39
C THR A 283 -18.28 -17.80 -23.47
N PHE A 284 -19.03 -17.85 -22.37
CA PHE A 284 -20.30 -18.56 -22.30
C PHE A 284 -21.33 -17.98 -23.29
N TRP A 285 -21.53 -16.66 -23.30
CA TRP A 285 -22.47 -16.01 -24.21
C TRP A 285 -22.09 -16.20 -25.69
N SER A 286 -20.79 -16.19 -25.99
CA SER A 286 -20.29 -16.46 -27.35
C SER A 286 -20.60 -17.90 -27.79
N ASP A 287 -20.32 -18.88 -26.94
CA ASP A 287 -20.60 -20.29 -27.23
C ASP A 287 -22.12 -20.53 -27.37
N GLN A 288 -22.94 -19.88 -26.54
CA GLN A 288 -24.40 -19.96 -26.62
C GLN A 288 -24.96 -19.36 -27.91
N VAL A 289 -24.51 -18.16 -28.33
CA VAL A 289 -25.03 -17.54 -29.57
C VAL A 289 -24.57 -18.29 -30.82
N VAL A 290 -23.42 -18.97 -30.78
CA VAL A 290 -22.99 -19.85 -31.88
C VAL A 290 -23.86 -21.10 -31.95
N LYS A 291 -24.14 -21.73 -30.81
CA LYS A 291 -24.96 -22.94 -30.72
C LYS A 291 -26.43 -22.72 -31.08
N GLU A 292 -27.08 -21.74 -30.47
CA GLU A 292 -28.53 -21.52 -30.60
C GLU A 292 -28.87 -20.55 -31.76
N GLY A 293 -27.85 -19.88 -32.31
CA GLY A 293 -28.01 -18.82 -33.31
C GLY A 293 -28.51 -17.49 -32.70
N ILE A 294 -28.42 -16.42 -33.49
CA ILE A 294 -28.82 -15.06 -33.08
C ILE A 294 -30.29 -14.99 -32.65
N ALA A 295 -31.17 -15.70 -33.37
CA ALA A 295 -32.59 -15.75 -33.04
C ALA A 295 -32.92 -16.72 -31.90
N GLY A 296 -31.93 -17.44 -31.32
CA GLY A 296 -32.09 -18.37 -30.19
C GLY A 296 -31.54 -17.83 -28.86
N PHE A 297 -30.68 -16.81 -28.91
CA PHE A 297 -29.79 -16.46 -27.80
C PHE A 297 -30.49 -15.97 -26.52
N TYR A 298 -31.55 -15.14 -26.63
CA TYR A 298 -32.27 -14.62 -25.46
C TYR A 298 -33.44 -15.51 -25.02
N HIS A 299 -33.47 -16.80 -25.39
CA HIS A 299 -34.61 -17.70 -25.16
C HIS A 299 -34.41 -18.71 -24.02
N THR A 300 -33.23 -18.72 -23.39
CA THR A 300 -32.87 -19.61 -22.28
C THR A 300 -32.89 -18.86 -20.94
N ASP A 301 -33.03 -19.57 -19.81
CA ASP A 301 -32.95 -19.02 -18.43
C ASP A 301 -31.52 -18.54 -18.06
N ILE A 302 -30.73 -18.13 -19.05
CA ILE A 302 -29.36 -17.65 -18.89
C ILE A 302 -29.36 -16.19 -18.46
N PHE A 303 -28.42 -15.85 -17.58
CA PHE A 303 -28.18 -14.46 -17.21
C PHE A 303 -27.47 -13.72 -18.35
N VAL A 304 -28.13 -12.70 -18.91
CA VAL A 304 -27.55 -11.77 -19.90
C VAL A 304 -27.99 -10.36 -19.56
N ASP A 305 -27.02 -9.48 -19.30
CA ASP A 305 -27.25 -8.06 -19.01
C ASP A 305 -26.72 -7.12 -20.10
N TYR A 306 -26.20 -7.67 -21.20
CA TYR A 306 -25.74 -6.92 -22.38
C TYR A 306 -26.80 -6.80 -23.48
N PRO A 307 -26.88 -5.67 -24.21
CA PRO A 307 -27.76 -5.57 -25.36
C PRO A 307 -27.17 -6.23 -26.63
N PRO A 308 -28.00 -6.43 -27.68
CA PRO A 308 -27.65 -7.22 -28.88
C PRO A 308 -26.39 -6.78 -29.64
N GLY A 309 -26.01 -5.51 -29.55
CA GLY A 309 -24.92 -4.95 -30.36
C GLY A 309 -23.57 -5.60 -30.07
N TYR A 310 -23.27 -5.92 -28.81
CA TYR A 310 -22.02 -6.61 -28.47
C TYR A 310 -22.11 -8.13 -28.69
N ILE A 311 -23.31 -8.71 -28.64
CA ILE A 311 -23.53 -10.14 -28.92
C ILE A 311 -23.16 -10.48 -30.37
N TYR A 312 -23.36 -9.57 -31.33
CA TYR A 312 -22.83 -9.74 -32.69
C TYR A 312 -21.30 -9.89 -32.74
N VAL A 313 -20.57 -9.14 -31.89
CA VAL A 313 -19.12 -9.25 -31.80
C VAL A 313 -18.73 -10.61 -31.23
N LEU A 314 -19.40 -11.04 -30.16
CA LEU A 314 -19.19 -12.35 -29.55
C LEU A 314 -19.53 -13.50 -30.50
N TYR A 315 -20.56 -13.35 -31.34
CA TYR A 315 -20.91 -14.35 -32.36
C TYR A 315 -19.77 -14.53 -33.37
N ILE A 316 -19.22 -13.44 -33.91
CA ILE A 316 -18.08 -13.50 -34.83
C ILE A 316 -16.84 -14.09 -34.14
N VAL A 317 -16.57 -13.69 -32.91
CA VAL A 317 -15.45 -14.21 -32.10
C VAL A 317 -15.60 -15.72 -31.88
N GLY A 318 -16.81 -16.20 -31.56
CA GLY A 318 -17.10 -17.61 -31.36
C GLY A 318 -16.92 -18.43 -32.64
N LEU A 319 -17.37 -17.92 -33.79
CA LEU A 319 -17.12 -18.56 -35.09
C LEU A 319 -15.62 -18.64 -35.42
N ILE A 320 -14.84 -17.62 -35.07
CA ILE A 320 -13.38 -17.65 -35.25
C ILE A 320 -12.73 -18.67 -34.29
N LYS A 321 -13.21 -18.75 -33.04
CA LYS A 321 -12.76 -19.74 -32.05
C LYS A 321 -12.96 -21.17 -32.57
N GLU A 322 -14.15 -21.49 -33.08
CA GLU A 322 -14.46 -22.79 -33.69
C GLU A 322 -13.61 -23.05 -34.93
N TRP A 323 -13.49 -22.06 -35.83
CA TRP A 323 -12.71 -22.19 -37.05
C TRP A 323 -11.22 -22.45 -36.80
N LEU A 324 -10.66 -21.84 -35.76
CA LEU A 324 -9.26 -22.02 -35.37
C LEU A 324 -9.04 -23.26 -34.48
N GLY A 325 -10.09 -23.96 -34.06
CA GLY A 325 -9.99 -25.12 -33.18
C GLY A 325 -9.37 -24.82 -31.82
N LEU A 326 -9.60 -23.61 -31.27
CA LEU A 326 -8.98 -23.19 -30.01
C LEU A 326 -9.64 -23.87 -28.80
N ALA A 327 -8.83 -24.51 -27.96
CA ALA A 327 -9.30 -25.13 -26.72
C ALA A 327 -9.91 -24.10 -25.76
N ALA A 328 -10.96 -24.51 -25.04
CA ALA A 328 -11.59 -23.70 -23.99
C ALA A 328 -10.54 -23.38 -22.89
N GLY A 329 -10.50 -22.13 -22.45
CA GLY A 329 -9.54 -21.67 -21.43
C GLY A 329 -8.09 -21.46 -21.90
N SER A 330 -7.75 -21.77 -23.16
CA SER A 330 -6.38 -21.53 -23.66
C SER A 330 -6.03 -20.02 -23.72
N ALA A 331 -4.74 -19.69 -23.61
CA ALA A 331 -4.26 -18.31 -23.77
C ALA A 331 -4.63 -17.70 -25.14
N GLY A 332 -4.73 -18.53 -26.18
CA GLY A 332 -5.22 -18.12 -27.50
C GLY A 332 -6.69 -17.72 -27.48
N THR A 333 -7.54 -18.49 -26.79
CA THR A 333 -8.95 -18.16 -26.56
C THR A 333 -9.09 -16.88 -25.75
N LEU A 334 -8.35 -16.74 -24.64
CA LEU A 334 -8.36 -15.53 -23.81
C LEU A 334 -7.97 -14.28 -24.60
N LEU A 335 -6.88 -14.34 -25.37
CA LEU A 335 -6.47 -13.25 -26.23
C LEU A 335 -7.56 -12.91 -27.25
N LEU A 336 -8.16 -13.92 -27.89
CA LEU A 336 -9.19 -13.75 -28.90
C LEU A 336 -10.40 -12.94 -28.37
N TYR A 337 -10.85 -13.22 -27.15
CA TYR A 337 -11.94 -12.45 -26.51
C TYR A 337 -11.55 -11.02 -26.12
N LYS A 338 -10.25 -10.75 -25.91
CA LYS A 338 -9.71 -9.41 -25.60
C LYS A 338 -9.41 -8.57 -26.86
N LEU A 339 -9.20 -9.22 -28.01
CA LEU A 339 -8.84 -8.56 -29.27
C LEU A 339 -9.83 -7.48 -29.73
N PRO A 340 -11.16 -7.63 -29.63
CA PRO A 340 -12.10 -6.58 -30.03
C PRO A 340 -11.88 -5.27 -29.28
N ALA A 341 -11.65 -5.34 -27.97
CA ALA A 341 -11.37 -4.17 -27.13
C ALA A 341 -10.00 -3.56 -27.46
N ILE A 342 -8.95 -4.41 -27.60
CA ILE A 342 -7.60 -3.99 -27.99
C ILE A 342 -7.63 -3.26 -29.35
N ALA A 343 -8.36 -3.79 -30.32
CA ALA A 343 -8.52 -3.20 -31.64
C ALA A 343 -9.26 -1.86 -31.57
N ALA A 344 -10.36 -1.78 -30.81
CA ALA A 344 -11.11 -0.54 -30.63
C ALA A 344 -10.25 0.58 -30.03
N ASP A 345 -9.38 0.25 -29.08
CA ASP A 345 -8.44 1.19 -28.47
C ASP A 345 -7.43 1.78 -29.49
N LEU A 346 -6.84 0.93 -30.33
CA LEU A 346 -5.91 1.36 -31.37
C LEU A 346 -6.64 2.15 -32.46
N VAL A 347 -7.84 1.74 -32.84
CA VAL A 347 -8.68 2.50 -33.77
C VAL A 347 -9.02 3.87 -33.16
N ALA A 348 -9.35 3.95 -31.87
CA ALA A 348 -9.61 5.22 -31.20
C ALA A 348 -8.37 6.14 -31.22
N ALA A 349 -7.17 5.61 -30.97
CA ALA A 349 -5.92 6.35 -31.15
C ALA A 349 -5.74 6.88 -32.58
N ALA A 350 -6.07 6.07 -33.60
CA ALA A 350 -6.00 6.46 -35.01
C ALA A 350 -7.04 7.54 -35.37
N VAL A 351 -8.24 7.47 -34.81
CA VAL A 351 -9.28 8.50 -34.97
C VAL A 351 -8.84 9.81 -34.29
N VAL A 352 -8.23 9.75 -33.10
CA VAL A 352 -7.61 10.91 -32.44
C VAL A 352 -6.52 11.54 -33.32
N TYR A 353 -5.61 10.73 -33.89
CA TYR A 353 -4.60 11.21 -34.84
C TYR A 353 -5.23 11.95 -36.02
N ARG A 354 -6.22 11.33 -36.68
CA ARG A 354 -6.89 11.90 -37.85
C ARG A 354 -7.59 13.22 -37.52
N ALA A 355 -8.32 13.28 -36.40
CA ALA A 355 -9.02 14.48 -35.97
C ALA A 355 -8.05 15.61 -35.59
N ALA A 356 -6.96 15.28 -34.89
CA ALA A 356 -5.96 16.25 -34.47
C ALA A 356 -5.10 16.77 -35.62
N ARG A 357 -4.76 15.93 -36.61
CA ARG A 357 -3.86 16.30 -37.73
C ARG A 357 -4.40 17.48 -38.52
N GLY A 358 -5.70 17.51 -38.77
CA GLY A 358 -6.35 18.59 -39.53
C GLY A 358 -6.34 19.94 -38.80
N LYS A 359 -6.35 19.96 -37.46
CA LYS A 359 -6.45 21.20 -36.66
C LYS A 359 -5.12 21.66 -36.03
N LEU A 360 -4.32 20.72 -35.54
CA LEU A 360 -3.13 20.98 -34.72
C LEU A 360 -1.83 20.71 -35.47
N GLY A 361 -1.89 20.11 -36.66
CA GLY A 361 -0.73 19.65 -37.41
C GLY A 361 -0.24 18.26 -36.95
N GLU A 362 0.73 17.74 -37.69
CA GLU A 362 1.12 16.33 -37.64
C GLU A 362 1.80 15.93 -36.32
N ALA A 363 2.76 16.71 -35.82
CA ALA A 363 3.49 16.36 -34.59
C ALA A 363 2.60 16.35 -33.33
N PRO A 364 1.73 17.37 -33.09
CA PRO A 364 0.73 17.30 -32.02
C PRO A 364 -0.23 16.14 -32.15
N ALA A 365 -0.66 15.81 -33.38
CA ALA A 365 -1.57 14.69 -33.63
C ALA A 365 -0.95 13.34 -33.26
N ILE A 366 0.31 13.10 -33.64
CA ILE A 366 1.07 11.92 -33.21
C ILE A 366 1.15 11.88 -31.68
N GLY A 367 1.44 13.02 -31.03
CA GLY A 367 1.51 13.09 -29.57
C GLY A 367 0.21 12.73 -28.85
N LEU A 368 -0.94 13.23 -29.32
CA LEU A 368 -2.24 12.89 -28.72
C LEU A 368 -2.59 11.41 -28.93
N ALA A 369 -2.33 10.86 -30.12
CA ALA A 369 -2.58 9.46 -30.41
C ALA A 369 -1.72 8.53 -29.53
N LEU A 370 -0.43 8.84 -29.36
CA LEU A 370 0.48 8.06 -28.50
C LEU A 370 0.09 8.14 -27.02
N ILE A 371 -0.36 9.31 -26.54
CA ILE A 371 -0.83 9.45 -25.16
C ILE A 371 -2.07 8.58 -24.89
N TYR A 372 -2.98 8.42 -25.87
CA TYR A 372 -4.10 7.49 -25.74
C TYR A 372 -3.67 6.03 -25.90
N ALA A 373 -2.83 5.74 -26.90
CA ALA A 373 -2.36 4.38 -27.17
C ALA A 373 -1.59 3.78 -26.00
N PHE A 374 -0.80 4.57 -25.26
CA PHE A 374 -0.09 4.14 -24.05
C PHE A 374 -0.81 4.57 -22.75
N ASN A 375 -2.11 4.81 -22.81
CA ASN A 375 -2.90 5.14 -21.62
C ASN A 375 -3.05 3.89 -20.74
N PRO A 376 -2.62 3.92 -19.46
CA PRO A 376 -2.65 2.75 -18.59
C PRO A 376 -4.08 2.30 -18.25
N ALA A 377 -5.05 3.21 -18.14
CA ALA A 377 -6.45 2.85 -17.93
C ALA A 377 -7.03 2.13 -19.15
N ALA A 378 -6.71 2.58 -20.37
CA ALA A 378 -7.17 1.96 -21.61
C ALA A 378 -6.58 0.56 -21.82
N ILE A 379 -5.29 0.40 -21.53
CA ILE A 379 -4.58 -0.89 -21.59
C ILE A 379 -5.11 -1.84 -20.51
N LEU A 380 -5.36 -1.35 -19.31
CA LEU A 380 -5.90 -2.15 -18.22
C LEU A 380 -7.30 -2.68 -18.58
N ASP A 381 -8.21 -1.82 -19.04
CA ASP A 381 -9.58 -2.23 -19.42
C ASP A 381 -9.57 -3.24 -20.58
N SER A 382 -8.83 -2.96 -21.65
CA SER A 382 -8.87 -3.78 -22.86
C SER A 382 -8.03 -5.07 -22.76
N ALA A 383 -6.77 -4.98 -22.33
CA ALA A 383 -5.83 -6.10 -22.39
C ALA A 383 -5.71 -6.85 -21.06
N ALA A 384 -5.64 -6.16 -19.93
CA ALA A 384 -5.50 -6.84 -18.65
C ALA A 384 -6.84 -7.39 -18.15
N TRP A 385 -7.90 -6.57 -18.12
CA TRP A 385 -9.24 -6.92 -17.64
C TRP A 385 -10.04 -7.70 -18.68
N GLY A 386 -10.00 -7.27 -19.96
CA GLY A 386 -10.73 -7.89 -21.07
C GLY A 386 -12.14 -7.37 -21.25
N GLN A 387 -12.37 -6.11 -20.90
CA GLN A 387 -13.68 -5.46 -20.93
C GLN A 387 -13.86 -4.61 -22.19
N VAL A 388 -15.11 -4.26 -22.51
CA VAL A 388 -15.51 -3.77 -23.84
C VAL A 388 -15.77 -2.26 -23.88
N ASP A 389 -15.40 -1.55 -22.82
CA ASP A 389 -15.63 -0.11 -22.69
C ASP A 389 -14.93 0.69 -23.78
N ALA A 390 -13.79 0.22 -24.30
CA ALA A 390 -13.12 0.79 -25.48
C ALA A 390 -14.00 0.80 -26.74
N VAL A 391 -14.77 -0.27 -26.99
CA VAL A 391 -15.69 -0.37 -28.14
C VAL A 391 -16.81 0.65 -28.00
N PHE A 392 -17.43 0.70 -26.82
CA PHE A 392 -18.47 1.68 -26.51
C PHE A 392 -17.97 3.12 -26.64
N ALA A 393 -16.83 3.44 -26.02
CA ALA A 393 -16.27 4.79 -26.01
C ALA A 393 -15.90 5.28 -27.42
N LEU A 394 -15.38 4.41 -28.28
CA LEU A 394 -15.10 4.72 -29.68
C LEU A 394 -16.38 5.08 -30.45
N VAL A 395 -17.40 4.20 -30.39
CA VAL A 395 -18.67 4.39 -31.13
C VAL A 395 -19.40 5.63 -30.62
N LEU A 396 -19.45 5.85 -29.30
CA LEU A 396 -20.00 7.06 -28.69
C LEU A 396 -19.26 8.31 -29.19
N THR A 397 -17.93 8.28 -29.23
CA THR A 397 -17.12 9.41 -29.73
C THR A 397 -17.44 9.72 -31.20
N LEU A 398 -17.67 8.72 -32.05
CA LEU A 398 -18.11 8.91 -33.44
C LEU A 398 -19.52 9.51 -33.53
N ALA A 399 -20.44 9.13 -32.64
CA ALA A 399 -21.77 9.72 -32.55
C ALA A 399 -21.67 11.22 -32.21
N ILE A 400 -20.90 11.57 -31.16
CA ILE A 400 -20.67 12.98 -30.76
C ILE A 400 -19.93 13.75 -31.86
N ALA A 401 -18.98 13.13 -32.56
CA ALA A 401 -18.31 13.75 -33.71
C ALA A 401 -19.30 14.09 -34.83
N GLY A 402 -20.24 13.18 -35.14
CA GLY A 402 -21.31 13.43 -36.09
C GLY A 402 -22.21 14.61 -35.69
N MET A 403 -22.53 14.73 -34.39
CA MET A 403 -23.28 15.88 -33.86
C MET A 403 -22.49 17.18 -34.01
N ALA A 404 -21.20 17.17 -33.68
CA ALA A 404 -20.32 18.33 -33.79
C ALA A 404 -20.12 18.79 -35.25
N GLU A 405 -20.14 17.84 -36.20
CA GLU A 405 -20.11 18.11 -37.64
C GLU A 405 -21.49 18.52 -38.21
N ARG A 406 -22.55 18.55 -37.39
CA ARG A 406 -23.95 18.78 -37.79
C ARG A 406 -24.48 17.77 -38.81
N LYS A 407 -23.94 16.55 -38.81
CA LYS A 407 -24.39 15.41 -39.64
C LYS A 407 -25.29 14.50 -38.81
N PHE A 408 -26.47 15.02 -38.47
CA PHE A 408 -27.35 14.40 -37.47
C PHE A 408 -27.83 12.99 -37.83
N GLY A 409 -28.09 12.68 -39.11
CA GLY A 409 -28.42 11.30 -39.52
C GLY A 409 -27.30 10.31 -39.20
N ARG A 410 -26.05 10.64 -39.55
CA ARG A 410 -24.87 9.81 -39.23
C ARG A 410 -24.65 9.71 -37.72
N ALA A 411 -24.87 10.81 -36.98
CA ALA A 411 -24.77 10.83 -35.53
C ALA A 411 -25.78 9.88 -34.88
N SER A 412 -27.03 9.88 -35.37
CA SER A 412 -28.11 9.02 -34.87
C SER A 412 -27.87 7.54 -35.14
N VAL A 413 -27.29 7.17 -36.28
CA VAL A 413 -26.88 5.78 -36.56
C VAL A 413 -25.83 5.32 -35.55
N TRP A 414 -24.75 6.08 -35.37
CA TRP A 414 -23.72 5.72 -34.38
C TRP A 414 -24.25 5.72 -32.94
N TYR A 415 -25.16 6.63 -32.61
CA TYR A 415 -25.81 6.67 -31.31
C TYR A 415 -26.66 5.42 -31.06
N ALA A 416 -27.43 4.97 -32.05
CA ALA A 416 -28.20 3.73 -31.97
C ALA A 416 -27.30 2.50 -31.78
N ILE A 417 -26.19 2.42 -32.53
CA ILE A 417 -25.19 1.35 -32.37
C ILE A 417 -24.56 1.40 -30.96
N ALA A 418 -24.20 2.58 -30.45
CA ALA A 418 -23.69 2.73 -29.10
C ALA A 418 -24.70 2.24 -28.04
N ALA A 419 -25.99 2.59 -28.20
CA ALA A 419 -27.05 2.16 -27.29
C ALA A 419 -27.25 0.64 -27.27
N LEU A 420 -27.03 -0.02 -28.42
CA LEU A 420 -27.04 -1.48 -28.54
C LEU A 420 -25.77 -2.15 -28.00
N ILE A 421 -24.67 -1.42 -27.85
CA ILE A 421 -23.45 -1.94 -27.22
C ILE A 421 -23.54 -1.78 -25.69
N LYS A 422 -23.89 -0.58 -25.20
CA LYS A 422 -24.09 -0.32 -23.77
C LYS A 422 -25.25 0.66 -23.51
N PRO A 423 -26.14 0.35 -22.53
CA PRO A 423 -27.23 1.26 -22.12
C PRO A 423 -26.75 2.62 -21.61
N GLN A 424 -25.50 2.71 -21.13
CA GLN A 424 -24.87 3.97 -20.70
C GLN A 424 -24.96 5.09 -21.76
N THR A 425 -25.12 4.73 -23.04
CA THR A 425 -25.37 5.69 -24.12
C THR A 425 -26.52 6.66 -23.83
N PHE A 426 -27.57 6.21 -23.14
CA PHE A 426 -28.74 7.04 -22.81
C PHE A 426 -28.41 8.23 -21.90
N ILE A 427 -27.32 8.16 -21.14
CA ILE A 427 -26.79 9.31 -20.40
C ILE A 427 -26.61 10.52 -21.32
N PHE A 428 -26.18 10.29 -22.56
CA PHE A 428 -25.87 11.33 -23.54
C PHE A 428 -27.08 11.78 -24.39
N MET A 429 -28.28 11.22 -24.18
CA MET A 429 -29.48 11.57 -24.92
C MET A 429 -29.84 13.07 -24.82
N PRO A 430 -29.75 13.71 -23.63
CA PRO A 430 -30.00 15.15 -23.51
C PRO A 430 -29.13 16.00 -24.43
N ILE A 431 -27.90 15.57 -24.73
CA ILE A 431 -26.99 16.29 -25.63
C ILE A 431 -27.52 16.24 -27.07
N LEU A 432 -27.92 15.06 -27.53
CA LEU A 432 -28.48 14.87 -28.87
C LEU A 432 -29.77 15.68 -29.04
N LEU A 433 -30.68 15.61 -28.06
CA LEU A 433 -31.94 16.35 -28.07
C LEU A 433 -31.72 17.86 -28.09
N VAL A 434 -30.84 18.39 -27.22
CA VAL A 434 -30.53 19.81 -27.18
C VAL A 434 -29.85 20.27 -28.47
N ALA A 435 -28.94 19.48 -29.05
CA ALA A 435 -28.28 19.80 -30.31
C ALA A 435 -29.28 19.89 -31.49
N LEU A 436 -30.26 18.99 -31.55
CA LEU A 436 -31.33 18.98 -32.55
C LEU A 436 -32.30 20.16 -32.36
N LEU A 437 -32.73 20.44 -31.13
CA LEU A 437 -33.63 21.55 -30.80
C LEU A 437 -32.99 22.91 -31.09
N LEU A 438 -31.72 23.10 -30.72
CA LEU A 438 -30.96 24.33 -31.00
C LEU A 438 -30.72 24.52 -32.51
N GLY A 439 -30.61 23.43 -33.27
CA GLY A 439 -30.48 23.47 -34.72
C GLY A 439 -31.70 24.06 -35.44
N ARG A 440 -32.89 24.10 -34.80
CA ARG A 440 -34.18 24.54 -35.37
C ARG A 440 -34.53 23.89 -36.72
N LYS A 441 -34.00 22.69 -36.99
CA LYS A 441 -34.23 21.94 -38.23
C LYS A 441 -35.13 20.73 -37.93
N TRP A 442 -36.44 20.96 -37.93
CA TRP A 442 -37.43 19.90 -37.69
C TRP A 442 -37.32 18.71 -38.66
N LYS A 443 -36.85 18.96 -39.89
CA LYS A 443 -36.50 17.89 -40.84
C LYS A 443 -35.37 17.00 -40.32
N ASP A 444 -34.32 17.57 -39.74
CA ASP A 444 -33.20 16.82 -39.18
C ASP A 444 -33.63 16.01 -37.95
N VAL A 445 -34.61 16.49 -37.17
CA VAL A 445 -35.22 15.72 -36.08
C VAL A 445 -35.89 14.45 -36.61
N ALA A 446 -36.75 14.58 -37.62
CA ALA A 446 -37.43 13.45 -38.24
C ALA A 446 -36.45 12.47 -38.89
N VAL A 447 -35.43 12.99 -39.59
CA VAL A 447 -34.36 12.19 -40.21
C VAL A 447 -33.54 11.46 -39.16
N SER A 448 -33.17 12.11 -38.07
CA SER A 448 -32.46 11.49 -36.94
C SER A 448 -33.28 10.43 -36.24
N ALA A 449 -34.58 10.67 -36.04
CA ALA A 449 -35.49 9.68 -35.48
C ALA A 449 -35.61 8.45 -36.40
N TYR A 450 -35.80 8.68 -37.72
CA TYR A 450 -35.90 7.61 -38.71
C TYR A 450 -34.63 6.76 -38.78
N TYR A 451 -33.44 7.38 -38.95
CA TYR A 451 -32.19 6.63 -39.01
C TYR A 451 -31.83 6.00 -37.66
N GLY A 452 -32.00 6.71 -36.55
CA GLY A 452 -31.67 6.19 -35.22
C GLY A 452 -32.56 5.02 -34.80
N PHE A 453 -33.88 5.21 -34.85
CA PHE A 453 -34.85 4.16 -34.50
C PHE A 453 -34.81 3.01 -35.51
N GLY A 454 -34.72 3.32 -36.80
CA GLY A 454 -34.58 2.33 -37.87
C GLY A 454 -33.34 1.44 -37.67
N THR A 455 -32.17 2.03 -37.39
CA THR A 455 -30.95 1.26 -37.08
C THR A 455 -31.10 0.44 -35.80
N PHE A 456 -31.68 1.02 -34.73
CA PHE A 456 -31.85 0.32 -33.46
C PHE A 456 -32.73 -0.92 -33.62
N ILE A 457 -33.90 -0.77 -34.28
CA ILE A 457 -34.81 -1.89 -34.54
C ILE A 457 -34.18 -2.91 -35.49
N LEU A 458 -33.57 -2.47 -36.60
CA LEU A 458 -32.97 -3.38 -37.58
C LEU A 458 -31.93 -4.32 -36.95
N LEU A 459 -31.15 -3.83 -35.99
CA LEU A 459 -30.10 -4.61 -35.33
C LEU A 459 -30.59 -5.36 -34.09
N ALA A 460 -31.61 -4.87 -33.38
CA ALA A 460 -32.15 -5.57 -32.21
C ALA A 460 -33.12 -6.68 -32.59
N LEU A 461 -33.99 -6.42 -33.57
CA LEU A 461 -35.14 -7.26 -33.88
C LEU A 461 -34.81 -8.71 -34.28
N PRO A 462 -33.70 -9.03 -34.99
CA PRO A 462 -33.33 -10.41 -35.29
C PRO A 462 -33.20 -11.32 -34.06
N PHE A 463 -32.90 -10.76 -32.88
CA PHE A 463 -32.82 -11.49 -31.62
C PHE A 463 -34.17 -11.75 -30.94
N PHE A 464 -35.21 -10.98 -31.31
CA PHE A 464 -36.51 -10.99 -30.62
C PHE A 464 -37.70 -11.34 -31.53
N TRP A 465 -37.46 -11.56 -32.83
CA TRP A 465 -38.52 -11.75 -33.83
C TRP A 465 -39.43 -12.95 -33.52
N GLY A 466 -38.88 -14.06 -33.01
CA GLY A 466 -39.65 -15.24 -32.64
C GLY A 466 -40.23 -15.22 -31.21
N HIS A 467 -39.84 -14.26 -30.37
CA HIS A 467 -40.05 -14.36 -28.92
C HIS A 467 -40.15 -12.96 -28.27
N GLY A 468 -41.35 -12.38 -28.31
CA GLY A 468 -41.69 -11.14 -27.59
C GLY A 468 -41.45 -9.83 -28.35
N GLY A 469 -40.78 -9.85 -29.51
CA GLY A 469 -40.63 -8.69 -30.40
C GLY A 469 -40.13 -7.42 -29.68
N LEU A 470 -40.79 -6.28 -29.93
CA LEU A 470 -40.44 -5.01 -29.26
C LEU A 470 -40.60 -5.06 -27.73
N LYS A 471 -41.52 -5.87 -27.21
CA LYS A 471 -41.72 -6.03 -25.76
C LYS A 471 -40.52 -6.72 -25.11
N GLY A 472 -39.93 -7.71 -25.79
CA GLY A 472 -38.71 -8.39 -25.33
C GLY A 472 -37.52 -7.43 -25.20
N VAL A 473 -37.34 -6.55 -26.20
CA VAL A 473 -36.33 -5.48 -26.14
C VAL A 473 -36.56 -4.54 -24.95
N TYR A 474 -37.81 -4.15 -24.71
CA TYR A 474 -38.15 -3.29 -23.57
C TYR A 474 -37.83 -3.96 -22.22
N GLU A 475 -38.23 -5.22 -22.03
CA GLU A 475 -37.97 -5.95 -20.78
C GLU A 475 -36.47 -6.17 -20.54
N LEU A 476 -35.66 -6.40 -21.60
CA LEU A 476 -34.20 -6.48 -21.48
C LEU A 476 -33.63 -5.19 -20.88
N TYR A 477 -33.90 -4.04 -21.50
CA TYR A 477 -33.35 -2.76 -21.02
C TYR A 477 -33.88 -2.37 -19.64
N LYS A 478 -35.15 -2.67 -19.34
CA LYS A 478 -35.73 -2.46 -18.01
C LYS A 478 -35.03 -3.34 -16.96
N GLY A 479 -34.80 -4.61 -17.28
CA GLY A 479 -34.05 -5.56 -16.47
C GLY A 479 -32.64 -5.03 -16.18
N THR A 480 -31.85 -4.73 -17.22
CA THR A 480 -30.48 -4.22 -17.08
C THR A 480 -30.39 -2.94 -16.24
N LEU A 481 -31.34 -2.00 -16.38
CA LEU A 481 -31.36 -0.76 -15.56
C LEU A 481 -31.77 -1.00 -14.11
N SER A 482 -32.51 -2.08 -13.84
CA SER A 482 -32.94 -2.47 -12.50
C SER A 482 -31.87 -3.24 -11.72
N SER A 483 -30.95 -3.92 -12.41
CA SER A 483 -29.83 -4.67 -11.83
C SER A 483 -28.95 -3.82 -10.90
N TYR A 484 -28.27 -4.51 -9.97
CA TYR A 484 -27.31 -3.96 -9.00
C TYR A 484 -27.84 -2.73 -8.21
N PRO A 485 -28.87 -2.90 -7.36
CA PRO A 485 -29.52 -1.80 -6.65
C PRO A 485 -28.70 -1.31 -5.43
N TYR A 486 -27.46 -0.90 -5.67
CA TYR A 486 -26.55 -0.38 -4.65
C TYR A 486 -26.20 1.10 -4.90
N ALA A 487 -25.79 1.80 -3.84
CA ALA A 487 -25.35 3.18 -3.94
C ALA A 487 -24.15 3.32 -4.90
N THR A 488 -23.14 2.47 -4.75
CA THR A 488 -22.03 2.34 -5.70
C THR A 488 -21.44 0.92 -5.63
N LEU A 489 -20.89 0.43 -6.73
CA LEU A 489 -20.22 -0.87 -6.81
C LEU A 489 -18.77 -0.63 -7.18
N ASN A 490 -17.91 -0.52 -6.18
CA ASN A 490 -16.47 -0.31 -6.31
C ASN A 490 -16.06 0.96 -7.09
N ALA A 491 -17.00 1.84 -7.46
CA ALA A 491 -16.68 3.12 -8.07
C ALA A 491 -16.23 4.13 -7.00
N PHE A 492 -15.06 4.74 -7.22
CA PHE A 492 -14.44 5.71 -6.32
C PHE A 492 -15.05 7.09 -6.55
N ASN A 493 -16.24 7.28 -5.97
CA ASN A 493 -17.11 8.43 -6.15
C ASN A 493 -17.53 9.03 -4.80
N LEU A 494 -18.59 9.84 -4.79
CA LEU A 494 -19.07 10.49 -3.58
C LEU A 494 -19.50 9.49 -2.49
N TYR A 495 -20.11 8.37 -2.89
CA TYR A 495 -20.69 7.39 -1.97
C TYR A 495 -19.62 6.52 -1.29
N SER A 496 -18.52 6.21 -1.98
CA SER A 496 -17.40 5.48 -1.39
C SER A 496 -16.66 6.28 -0.30
N LEU A 497 -16.81 7.60 -0.24
CA LEU A 497 -16.25 8.42 0.86
C LEU A 497 -16.96 8.19 2.20
N THR A 498 -18.19 7.69 2.16
CA THR A 498 -19.08 7.62 3.32
C THR A 498 -19.44 6.18 3.66
N GLY A 499 -18.65 5.21 3.17
CA GLY A 499 -18.91 3.79 3.35
C GLY A 499 -20.06 3.24 2.51
N GLY A 500 -20.52 3.96 1.49
CA GLY A 500 -21.63 3.56 0.62
C GLY A 500 -21.27 2.48 -0.42
N ASN A 501 -20.08 1.88 -0.35
CA ASN A 501 -19.69 0.81 -1.27
C ASN A 501 -20.53 -0.44 -0.96
N TRP A 502 -21.20 -1.01 -1.97
CA TRP A 502 -22.15 -2.12 -1.82
C TRP A 502 -23.34 -1.86 -0.86
N ALA A 503 -23.55 -0.60 -0.43
CA ALA A 503 -24.66 -0.26 0.43
C ALA A 503 -26.00 -0.26 -0.34
N PRO A 504 -27.10 -0.79 0.23
CA PRO A 504 -28.43 -0.73 -0.37
C PRO A 504 -28.87 0.70 -0.71
N LEU A 505 -29.63 0.88 -1.79
CA LEU A 505 -30.17 2.19 -2.19
C LEU A 505 -31.09 2.85 -1.15
N THR A 506 -31.65 2.05 -0.24
CA THR A 506 -32.53 2.48 0.86
C THR A 506 -31.77 3.13 2.01
N ASP A 507 -30.46 2.90 2.11
CA ASP A 507 -29.62 3.45 3.16
C ASP A 507 -29.51 4.97 3.03
N LYS A 508 -29.32 5.63 4.18
CA LYS A 508 -29.35 7.08 4.27
C LYS A 508 -27.96 7.67 4.37
N TRP A 509 -27.70 8.69 3.57
CA TRP A 509 -26.58 9.60 3.73
C TRP A 509 -27.09 11.03 3.90
N LEU A 510 -26.63 11.70 4.97
CA LEU A 510 -27.16 13.00 5.40
C LEU A 510 -28.69 12.97 5.56
N PHE A 511 -29.21 11.92 6.21
CA PHE A 511 -30.63 11.68 6.46
C PHE A 511 -31.49 11.40 5.21
N ILE A 512 -30.91 11.37 4.01
CA ILE A 512 -31.60 11.18 2.73
C ILE A 512 -31.19 9.85 2.08
N PRO A 513 -32.12 9.03 1.56
CA PRO A 513 -31.77 7.77 0.89
C PRO A 513 -30.86 7.97 -0.32
N TYR A 514 -29.92 7.06 -0.56
CA TYR A 514 -29.01 7.13 -1.71
C TYR A 514 -29.73 7.26 -3.05
N GLN A 515 -30.86 6.55 -3.24
CA GLN A 515 -31.67 6.68 -4.46
C GLN A 515 -32.13 8.12 -4.74
N THR A 516 -32.44 8.89 -3.69
CA THR A 516 -32.86 10.29 -3.82
C THR A 516 -31.70 11.16 -4.26
N TRP A 517 -30.50 10.94 -3.69
CA TRP A 517 -29.27 11.59 -4.15
C TRP A 517 -28.98 11.28 -5.62
N GLY A 518 -29.11 10.02 -6.03
CA GLY A 518 -28.97 9.61 -7.43
C GLY A 518 -29.89 10.40 -8.37
N GLY A 519 -31.18 10.55 -8.01
CA GLY A 519 -32.14 11.36 -8.76
C GLY A 519 -31.78 12.85 -8.84
N LEU A 520 -31.32 13.44 -7.73
CA LEU A 520 -30.86 14.84 -7.69
C LEU A 520 -29.66 15.07 -8.62
N PHE A 521 -28.70 14.14 -8.65
CA PHE A 521 -27.54 14.26 -9.53
C PHE A 521 -27.86 14.02 -11.02
N ILE A 522 -28.88 13.20 -11.34
CA ILE A 522 -29.43 13.13 -12.71
C ILE A 522 -29.98 14.51 -13.11
N GLY A 523 -30.77 15.14 -12.23
CA GLY A 523 -31.26 16.50 -12.43
C GLY A 523 -30.14 17.52 -12.62
N ALA A 524 -29.09 17.44 -11.81
CA ALA A 524 -27.90 18.28 -11.92
C ALA A 524 -27.14 18.06 -13.23
N ALA A 525 -27.03 16.82 -13.71
CA ALA A 525 -26.44 16.48 -15.00
C ALA A 525 -27.22 17.10 -16.17
N VAL A 526 -28.55 16.97 -16.18
CA VAL A 526 -29.41 17.60 -17.21
C VAL A 526 -29.31 19.12 -17.13
N LEU A 527 -29.37 19.70 -15.94
CA LEU A 527 -29.21 21.13 -15.74
C LEU A 527 -27.84 21.62 -16.22
N ALA A 528 -26.77 20.88 -15.95
CA ALA A 528 -25.43 21.20 -16.45
C ALA A 528 -25.40 21.20 -17.99
N VAL A 529 -26.01 20.21 -18.64
CA VAL A 529 -26.14 20.18 -20.11
C VAL A 529 -26.89 21.41 -20.62
N LEU A 530 -28.01 21.77 -20.00
CA LEU A 530 -28.80 22.95 -20.38
C LEU A 530 -27.99 24.24 -20.19
N LEU A 531 -27.46 24.49 -18.98
CA LEU A 531 -26.69 25.69 -18.68
C LEU A 531 -25.47 25.82 -19.59
N LEU A 532 -24.73 24.72 -19.78
CA LEU A 532 -23.55 24.71 -20.64
C LEU A 532 -23.90 24.83 -22.11
N SER A 533 -25.04 24.31 -22.58
CA SER A 533 -25.47 24.38 -23.99
C SER A 533 -26.19 25.69 -24.34
N PHE A 534 -26.81 26.37 -23.38
CA PHE A 534 -27.52 27.64 -23.56
C PHE A 534 -26.73 28.87 -23.12
N ALA A 535 -25.57 28.72 -22.46
CA ALA A 535 -24.72 29.84 -22.10
C ALA A 535 -24.35 30.68 -23.34
N ARG A 536 -24.77 31.97 -23.34
CA ARG A 536 -24.43 32.97 -24.37
C ARG A 536 -22.94 33.28 -24.31
N VAL A 537 -22.22 32.96 -25.39
CA VAL A 537 -20.80 33.27 -25.54
C VAL A 537 -20.64 34.65 -26.18
N LYS A 538 -19.79 35.52 -25.62
CA LYS A 538 -19.49 36.86 -26.16
C LYS A 538 -18.74 36.85 -27.50
N ARG A 539 -18.16 35.70 -27.91
CA ARG A 539 -17.35 35.54 -29.12
C ARG A 539 -17.38 34.09 -29.64
N ASN A 540 -17.81 33.93 -30.88
CA ASN A 540 -17.81 32.73 -31.72
C ASN A 540 -18.75 31.55 -31.39
N ASN A 541 -19.27 30.98 -32.49
CA ASN A 541 -20.23 29.89 -32.63
C ASN A 541 -19.53 28.51 -32.61
N GLU A 542 -18.54 28.31 -31.73
CA GLU A 542 -17.78 27.05 -31.66
C GLU A 542 -18.62 25.95 -30.99
N ASP A 543 -18.64 24.75 -31.60
CA ASP A 543 -19.27 23.57 -31.02
C ASP A 543 -18.57 23.19 -29.69
N ARG A 544 -19.34 22.67 -28.73
CA ARG A 544 -18.87 22.28 -27.38
C ARG A 544 -19.36 20.90 -26.96
N SER A 545 -19.84 20.10 -27.91
CA SER A 545 -20.52 18.83 -27.67
C SER A 545 -19.65 17.83 -26.91
N PHE A 546 -18.34 17.76 -27.23
CA PHE A 546 -17.40 16.88 -26.52
C PHE A 546 -17.15 17.33 -25.08
N TYR A 547 -17.06 18.63 -24.82
CA TYR A 547 -16.91 19.15 -23.46
C TYR A 547 -18.14 18.85 -22.61
N VAL A 548 -19.33 19.08 -23.16
CA VAL A 548 -20.59 18.79 -22.45
C VAL A 548 -20.71 17.29 -22.17
N ALA A 549 -20.39 16.42 -23.13
CA ALA A 549 -20.37 14.98 -22.94
C ALA A 549 -19.37 14.54 -21.85
N MET A 550 -18.17 15.10 -21.85
CA MET A 550 -17.14 14.83 -20.84
C MET A 550 -17.61 15.21 -19.42
N ILE A 551 -18.23 16.38 -19.24
CA ILE A 551 -18.75 16.80 -17.93
C ILE A 551 -19.93 15.94 -17.50
N LEU A 552 -20.81 15.59 -18.45
CA LEU A 552 -21.99 14.80 -18.16
C LEU A 552 -21.64 13.42 -17.59
N ILE A 553 -20.71 12.69 -18.23
CA ILE A 553 -20.28 11.38 -17.72
C ILE A 553 -19.56 11.50 -16.37
N ALA A 554 -18.81 12.59 -16.15
CA ALA A 554 -18.15 12.84 -14.86
C ALA A 554 -19.16 13.11 -13.73
N ILE A 555 -20.21 13.92 -13.98
CA ILE A 555 -21.29 14.15 -13.00
C ILE A 555 -22.00 12.84 -12.68
N VAL A 556 -22.32 12.04 -13.71
CA VAL A 556 -23.02 10.77 -13.53
C VAL A 556 -22.19 9.79 -12.71
N PHE A 557 -20.93 9.57 -13.07
CA PHE A 557 -20.05 8.67 -12.31
C PHE A 557 -19.85 9.11 -10.85
N ILE A 558 -19.69 10.41 -10.61
CA ILE A 558 -19.36 10.94 -9.28
C ILE A 558 -20.59 11.01 -8.37
N GLY A 559 -21.76 11.35 -8.92
CA GLY A 559 -22.95 11.70 -8.15
C GLY A 559 -24.15 10.77 -8.32
N VAL A 560 -24.27 10.01 -9.41
CA VAL A 560 -25.43 9.11 -9.60
C VAL A 560 -25.13 7.75 -8.96
N THR A 561 -26.16 7.08 -8.45
CA THR A 561 -26.05 5.75 -7.84
C THR A 561 -25.90 4.63 -8.87
N LYS A 562 -25.61 3.39 -8.44
CA LYS A 562 -25.42 2.20 -9.30
C LYS A 562 -24.23 2.31 -10.26
N MET A 563 -23.18 3.01 -9.85
CA MET A 563 -21.98 3.19 -10.68
C MET A 563 -20.96 2.09 -10.42
N HIS A 564 -20.31 1.60 -11.48
CA HIS A 564 -19.15 0.71 -11.40
C HIS A 564 -17.85 1.46 -11.71
N GLU A 565 -16.72 0.93 -11.21
CA GLU A 565 -15.35 1.48 -11.32
C GLU A 565 -14.91 1.91 -12.73
N ARG A 566 -15.48 1.29 -13.76
CA ARG A 566 -15.14 1.51 -15.18
C ARG A 566 -16.09 2.45 -15.92
N TYR A 567 -17.22 2.85 -15.34
CA TYR A 567 -18.25 3.61 -16.05
C TYR A 567 -17.80 5.02 -16.48
N MET A 568 -16.71 5.53 -15.90
CA MET A 568 -16.11 6.81 -16.33
C MET A 568 -15.16 6.68 -17.54
N PHE A 569 -14.89 5.47 -18.04
CA PHE A 569 -13.94 5.21 -19.13
C PHE A 569 -14.07 6.16 -20.35
N PRO A 570 -15.29 6.48 -20.86
CA PRO A 570 -15.44 7.36 -22.03
C PRO A 570 -14.87 8.77 -21.84
N VAL A 571 -14.70 9.25 -20.60
CA VAL A 571 -14.18 10.59 -20.29
C VAL A 571 -12.80 10.82 -20.92
N MET A 572 -12.00 9.76 -21.09
CA MET A 572 -10.65 9.85 -21.64
C MET A 572 -10.65 10.27 -23.11
N LEU A 573 -11.47 9.64 -23.95
CA LEU A 573 -11.62 10.06 -25.35
C LEU A 573 -12.32 11.42 -25.46
N LEU A 574 -13.40 11.62 -24.70
CA LEU A 574 -14.17 12.86 -24.74
C LEU A 574 -13.31 14.08 -24.35
N SER A 575 -12.41 13.95 -23.37
CA SER A 575 -11.49 15.02 -22.97
C SER A 575 -10.41 15.35 -24.01
N LEU A 576 -9.89 14.36 -24.75
CA LEU A 576 -8.98 14.60 -25.88
C LEU A 576 -9.68 15.29 -27.04
N PHE A 577 -10.91 14.89 -27.37
CA PHE A 577 -11.69 15.57 -28.41
C PHE A 577 -12.12 16.97 -27.98
N ALA A 578 -12.47 17.16 -26.71
CA ALA A 578 -12.70 18.49 -26.15
C ALA A 578 -11.44 19.38 -26.25
N TYR A 579 -10.24 18.81 -26.07
CA TYR A 579 -8.98 19.51 -26.33
C TYR A 579 -8.80 19.86 -27.82
N ILE A 580 -9.01 18.90 -28.74
CA ILE A 580 -8.89 19.13 -30.19
C ILE A 580 -9.88 20.22 -30.66
N GLN A 581 -11.04 20.29 -30.03
CA GLN A 581 -12.07 21.28 -30.32
C GLN A 581 -11.73 22.67 -29.77
N SER A 582 -11.38 22.77 -28.48
CA SER A 582 -11.17 24.04 -27.78
C SER A 582 -9.74 24.60 -27.90
N MET A 583 -8.77 23.74 -28.20
CA MET A 583 -7.32 23.99 -28.09
C MET A 583 -6.88 24.51 -26.72
N ASP A 584 -7.65 24.23 -25.66
CA ASP A 584 -7.34 24.69 -24.31
C ASP A 584 -6.53 23.64 -23.53
N ARG A 585 -5.31 24.01 -23.11
CA ARG A 585 -4.37 23.13 -22.41
C ARG A 585 -4.93 22.52 -21.11
N ARG A 586 -5.98 23.12 -20.53
CA ARG A 586 -6.62 22.63 -19.31
C ARG A 586 -7.41 21.34 -19.56
N MET A 587 -7.90 21.12 -20.79
CA MET A 587 -8.52 19.84 -21.19
C MET A 587 -7.54 18.68 -21.14
N LEU A 588 -6.27 18.90 -21.50
CA LEU A 588 -5.21 17.90 -21.34
C LEU A 588 -4.91 17.58 -19.86
N ARG A 589 -5.13 18.52 -18.94
CA ARG A 589 -5.00 18.27 -17.50
C ARG A 589 -6.15 17.42 -16.98
N LEU A 590 -7.37 17.67 -17.46
CA LEU A 590 -8.55 16.85 -17.15
C LEU A 590 -8.39 15.44 -17.69
N PHE A 591 -7.97 15.29 -18.95
CA PHE A 591 -7.60 13.99 -19.53
C PHE A 591 -6.60 13.24 -18.65
N PHE A 592 -5.49 13.89 -18.29
CA PHE A 592 -4.46 13.29 -17.44
C PHE A 592 -5.01 12.88 -16.07
N GLY A 593 -5.73 13.78 -15.40
CA GLY A 593 -6.30 13.50 -14.09
C GLY A 593 -7.27 12.33 -14.10
N PHE A 594 -8.26 12.36 -15.01
CA PHE A 594 -9.25 11.28 -15.12
C PHE A 594 -8.63 9.96 -15.58
N THR A 595 -7.56 9.98 -16.36
CA THR A 595 -6.79 8.78 -16.71
C THR A 595 -6.18 8.14 -15.46
N ILE A 596 -5.51 8.93 -14.62
CA ILE A 596 -4.87 8.42 -13.41
C ILE A 596 -5.91 7.87 -12.43
N THR A 597 -7.03 8.57 -12.23
CA THR A 597 -8.07 8.12 -11.29
C THR A 597 -8.83 6.89 -11.80
N ASN A 598 -9.18 6.80 -13.09
CA ASN A 598 -9.75 5.58 -13.67
C ASN A 598 -8.79 4.40 -13.53
N PHE A 599 -7.50 4.61 -13.83
CA PHE A 599 -6.50 3.54 -13.73
C PHE A 599 -6.35 3.04 -12.30
N ILE A 600 -6.28 3.94 -11.31
CA ILE A 600 -6.23 3.54 -9.89
C ILE A 600 -7.50 2.80 -9.50
N ASN A 601 -8.68 3.31 -9.88
CA ASN A 601 -9.94 2.67 -9.53
C ASN A 601 -10.03 1.25 -10.07
N MET A 602 -9.82 1.06 -11.38
CA MET A 602 -9.89 -0.27 -11.99
C MET A 602 -8.77 -1.18 -11.49
N SER A 603 -7.53 -0.69 -11.37
CA SER A 603 -6.39 -1.53 -10.96
C SER A 603 -6.55 -2.02 -9.53
N TYR A 604 -7.10 -1.19 -8.64
CA TYR A 604 -7.33 -1.57 -7.25
C TYR A 604 -8.43 -2.62 -7.15
N VAL A 605 -9.55 -2.43 -7.87
CA VAL A 605 -10.67 -3.37 -7.89
C VAL A 605 -10.26 -4.71 -8.50
N LEU A 606 -9.50 -4.71 -9.59
CA LEU A 606 -9.02 -5.95 -10.22
C LEU A 606 -8.15 -6.76 -9.26
N LYS A 607 -7.21 -6.14 -8.54
CA LYS A 607 -6.39 -6.85 -7.55
C LYS A 607 -7.19 -7.36 -6.35
N PHE A 608 -8.18 -6.59 -5.88
CA PHE A 608 -9.06 -7.07 -4.80
C PHE A 608 -9.89 -8.27 -5.25
N SER A 609 -10.30 -8.33 -6.51
CA SER A 609 -11.14 -9.40 -7.04
C SER A 609 -10.53 -10.81 -6.98
N GLU A 610 -9.21 -10.91 -6.80
CA GLU A 610 -8.52 -12.18 -6.50
C GLU A 610 -8.87 -12.74 -5.11
N GLN A 611 -9.40 -11.90 -4.22
CA GLN A 611 -9.64 -12.23 -2.80
C GLN A 611 -11.06 -11.89 -2.34
N THR A 612 -11.65 -10.80 -2.83
CA THR A 612 -13.01 -10.36 -2.48
C THR A 612 -13.59 -9.41 -3.54
N THR A 613 -14.91 -9.41 -3.68
CA THR A 613 -15.63 -8.47 -4.54
C THR A 613 -15.87 -7.11 -3.88
N ASN A 614 -15.74 -7.02 -2.54
CA ASN A 614 -16.01 -5.80 -1.78
C ASN A 614 -14.71 -5.08 -1.40
N VAL A 615 -14.39 -4.00 -2.12
CA VAL A 615 -13.25 -3.15 -1.78
C VAL A 615 -13.54 -2.34 -0.50
N PRO A 616 -12.66 -2.40 0.52
CA PRO A 616 -12.86 -1.66 1.76
C PRO A 616 -12.74 -0.14 1.55
N THR A 617 -13.40 0.64 2.40
CA THR A 617 -13.24 2.10 2.40
C THR A 617 -11.94 2.48 3.10
N ASP A 618 -10.84 2.45 2.35
CA ASP A 618 -9.51 2.82 2.81
C ASP A 618 -8.99 4.14 2.22
N GLY A 619 -7.75 4.50 2.56
CA GLY A 619 -7.12 5.74 2.10
C GLY A 619 -6.95 5.84 0.58
N VAL A 620 -6.80 4.73 -0.15
CA VAL A 620 -6.71 4.74 -1.62
C VAL A 620 -8.06 5.16 -2.21
N VAL A 621 -9.14 4.50 -1.74
CA VAL A 621 -10.51 4.78 -2.16
C VAL A 621 -10.86 6.23 -1.86
N ILE A 622 -10.56 6.70 -0.65
CA ILE A 622 -10.84 8.08 -0.21
C ILE A 622 -10.09 9.10 -1.08
N LEU A 623 -8.77 8.94 -1.25
CA LEU A 623 -7.96 9.89 -2.02
C LEU A 623 -8.38 9.94 -3.49
N CYS A 624 -8.65 8.78 -4.10
CA CYS A 624 -9.05 8.73 -5.50
C CYS A 624 -10.45 9.35 -5.71
N SER A 625 -11.38 9.10 -4.78
CA SER A 625 -12.72 9.70 -4.78
C SER A 625 -12.67 11.22 -4.65
N LEU A 626 -11.86 11.75 -3.72
CA LEU A 626 -11.63 13.19 -3.57
C LEU A 626 -10.98 13.79 -4.82
N ALA A 627 -10.03 13.09 -5.44
CA ALA A 627 -9.41 13.53 -6.68
C ALA A 627 -10.44 13.61 -7.84
N ASN A 628 -11.34 12.64 -7.96
CA ASN A 628 -12.44 12.67 -8.94
C ASN A 628 -13.36 13.87 -8.74
N ILE A 629 -13.78 14.16 -7.49
CA ILE A 629 -14.57 15.34 -7.16
C ILE A 629 -13.80 16.63 -7.54
N GLY A 630 -12.52 16.72 -7.16
CA GLY A 630 -11.67 17.86 -7.51
C GLY A 630 -11.52 18.08 -9.01
N LEU A 631 -11.40 16.99 -9.80
CA LEU A 631 -11.34 17.03 -11.26
C LEU A 631 -12.66 17.49 -11.89
N LEU A 632 -13.80 17.05 -11.35
CA LEU A 632 -15.11 17.54 -11.78
C LEU A 632 -15.28 19.04 -11.51
N LEU A 633 -14.98 19.49 -10.29
CA LEU A 633 -15.05 20.92 -9.93
C LEU A 633 -14.11 21.76 -10.81
N TYR A 634 -12.89 21.27 -11.06
CA TYR A 634 -11.97 21.91 -11.98
C TYR A 634 -12.51 21.90 -13.43
N GLY A 635 -13.15 20.82 -13.87
CA GLY A 635 -13.79 20.71 -15.17
C GLY A 635 -14.90 21.73 -15.37
N LEU A 636 -15.76 21.92 -14.36
CA LEU A 636 -16.82 22.93 -14.35
C LEU A 636 -16.24 24.36 -14.38
N TYR A 637 -15.20 24.63 -13.56
CA TYR A 637 -14.47 25.90 -13.59
C TYR A 637 -13.87 26.19 -14.98
N VAL A 638 -13.24 25.19 -15.61
CA VAL A 638 -12.64 25.32 -16.93
C VAL A 638 -13.71 25.66 -17.97
N GLY A 639 -14.88 25.02 -17.95
CA GLY A 639 -15.96 25.34 -18.88
C GLY A 639 -16.52 26.73 -18.68
N HIS A 640 -16.72 27.14 -17.43
CA HIS A 640 -17.16 28.49 -17.12
C HIS A 640 -16.15 29.53 -17.66
N ASP A 641 -14.87 29.36 -17.37
CA ASP A 641 -13.84 30.31 -17.80
C ASP A 641 -13.61 30.30 -19.32
N LEU A 642 -13.62 29.12 -19.95
CA LEU A 642 -13.42 28.99 -21.39
C LEU A 642 -14.62 29.49 -22.20
N TYR A 643 -15.83 28.98 -21.91
CA TYR A 643 -17.00 29.22 -22.74
C TYR A 643 -17.84 30.42 -22.31
N ARG A 644 -17.79 30.84 -21.04
CA ARG A 644 -18.51 32.06 -20.58
C ARG A 644 -17.61 33.29 -20.59
N ASN A 645 -16.40 33.18 -20.03
CA ASN A 645 -15.47 34.32 -19.98
C ASN A 645 -14.65 34.47 -21.27
N GLY A 646 -14.56 33.43 -22.11
CA GLY A 646 -13.78 33.45 -23.35
C GLY A 646 -12.26 33.33 -23.13
N ASN A 647 -11.83 32.95 -21.93
CA ASN A 647 -10.43 32.88 -21.55
C ASN A 647 -9.80 31.57 -22.06
N ARG A 648 -9.34 31.56 -23.31
CA ARG A 648 -8.66 30.40 -23.90
C ARG A 648 -7.18 30.36 -23.50
N GLN A 649 -6.73 29.24 -22.93
CA GLN A 649 -5.33 29.01 -22.59
C GLN A 649 -4.73 27.96 -23.53
N GLN A 650 -4.11 28.40 -24.61
CA GLN A 650 -3.46 27.47 -25.55
C GLN A 650 -2.21 26.82 -24.95
N VAL A 651 -1.81 25.67 -25.50
CA VAL A 651 -0.50 25.09 -25.19
C VAL A 651 0.57 26.06 -25.70
N GLU A 652 1.30 26.63 -24.75
CA GLU A 652 2.34 27.62 -25.01
C GLU A 652 3.50 26.99 -25.82
N MET A 653 3.59 27.41 -27.08
CA MET A 653 4.69 27.06 -27.98
C MET A 653 5.96 27.72 -27.47
N LEU A 654 7.05 26.96 -27.41
CA LEU A 654 8.32 27.45 -26.89
C LEU A 654 8.98 28.35 -27.96
N GLN A 655 8.78 29.66 -27.85
CA GLN A 655 9.33 30.62 -28.82
C GLN A 655 10.88 30.65 -28.76
N PRO A 656 11.58 30.90 -29.87
CA PRO A 656 13.04 31.06 -29.87
C PRO A 656 13.53 32.11 -28.86
N ASP A 657 12.77 33.20 -28.69
CA ASP A 657 13.08 34.30 -27.77
C ASP A 657 12.83 33.95 -26.30
N GLU A 658 11.78 33.19 -26.00
CA GLU A 658 11.56 32.66 -24.65
C GLU A 658 12.65 31.68 -24.24
N ARG A 659 13.15 30.89 -25.20
CA ARG A 659 14.28 29.99 -24.96
C ARG A 659 15.56 30.78 -24.70
N LEU A 660 15.76 31.90 -25.39
CA LEU A 660 16.84 32.85 -25.11
C LEU A 660 16.72 33.46 -23.72
N ARG A 661 15.53 33.96 -23.35
CA ARG A 661 15.25 34.50 -22.01
C ARG A 661 15.48 33.45 -20.93
N ALA A 662 14.97 32.23 -21.11
CA ALA A 662 15.13 31.15 -20.15
C ALA A 662 16.59 30.66 -20.06
N ASP A 663 17.36 30.73 -21.14
CA ASP A 663 18.80 30.47 -21.11
C ASP A 663 19.56 31.61 -20.42
N ALA A 664 19.17 32.87 -20.63
CA ALA A 664 19.70 34.03 -19.93
C ALA A 664 19.41 33.96 -18.42
N GLU A 665 18.18 33.65 -18.00
CA GLU A 665 17.81 33.43 -16.58
C GLU A 665 18.65 32.33 -15.92
N ARG A 666 18.88 31.23 -16.63
CA ARG A 666 19.72 30.11 -16.13
C ARG A 666 21.19 30.48 -16.03
N LEU A 667 21.65 31.35 -16.92
CA LEU A 667 23.02 31.82 -16.95
C LEU A 667 23.24 33.10 -16.15
N GLU A 668 22.18 33.73 -15.64
CA GLU A 668 22.23 34.96 -14.83
C GLU A 668 23.29 34.89 -13.72
N PRO A 669 23.46 33.74 -13.02
CA PRO A 669 24.50 33.63 -12.02
C PRO A 669 25.94 33.82 -12.59
N PHE A 670 26.18 33.59 -13.88
CA PHE A 670 27.48 33.67 -14.59
C PHE A 670 27.75 35.05 -15.23
N ARG A 671 26.91 36.06 -14.95
CA ARG A 671 27.18 37.44 -15.36
C ARG A 671 28.33 38.03 -14.55
N VAL A 672 29.13 38.89 -15.19
CA VAL A 672 30.19 39.66 -14.52
C VAL A 672 29.52 40.64 -13.58
N ARG A 673 29.54 40.36 -12.27
CA ARG A 673 29.03 41.29 -11.23
C ARG A 673 30.20 42.01 -10.58
N THR A 674 30.27 43.32 -10.77
CA THR A 674 31.11 44.22 -9.95
C THR A 674 30.43 44.41 -8.60
N GLY A 675 31.05 43.94 -7.51
CA GLY A 675 30.73 44.39 -6.16
C GLY A 675 29.70 43.60 -5.33
N GLU A 676 29.20 42.44 -5.76
CA GLU A 676 28.35 41.62 -4.87
C GLU A 676 29.17 40.56 -4.11
N ARG A 677 29.36 40.80 -2.81
CA ARG A 677 29.72 39.74 -1.86
C ARG A 677 28.68 38.63 -2.00
N SER A 678 29.14 37.43 -2.38
CA SER A 678 28.44 36.17 -2.15
C SER A 678 27.70 36.26 -0.81
N ALA A 679 26.38 36.04 -0.83
CA ALA A 679 25.57 35.92 0.38
C ALA A 679 26.03 34.66 1.13
N GLY A 680 27.20 34.75 1.77
CA GLY A 680 27.71 33.75 2.68
C GLY A 680 26.69 33.56 3.80
N LEU A 681 26.66 32.34 4.34
CA LEU A 681 25.89 31.99 5.53
C LEU A 681 25.95 33.14 6.54
N ARG A 682 24.81 33.80 6.77
CA ARG A 682 24.70 34.73 7.90
C ARG A 682 25.01 33.91 9.14
N ARG A 683 26.14 34.21 9.79
CA ARG A 683 26.52 33.59 11.06
C ARG A 683 25.35 33.75 12.04
N LEU A 684 25.16 32.76 12.90
CA LEU A 684 24.16 32.87 13.97
C LEU A 684 24.44 34.15 14.76
N SER A 685 23.43 35.01 14.84
CA SER A 685 23.47 36.21 15.66
C SER A 685 23.40 35.85 17.14
N ARG A 686 23.74 36.78 18.03
CA ARG A 686 23.55 36.57 19.48
C ARG A 686 22.10 36.20 19.83
N LYS A 687 21.12 36.82 19.16
CA LYS A 687 19.68 36.50 19.35
C LYS A 687 19.37 35.05 19.01
N ASP A 688 20.08 34.46 18.06
CA ASP A 688 19.86 33.07 17.68
C ASP A 688 20.33 32.10 18.74
N TRP A 689 21.49 32.36 19.34
CA TRP A 689 22.00 31.57 20.46
C TRP A 689 21.09 31.66 21.68
N TRP A 690 20.55 32.86 21.99
CA TRP A 690 19.59 33.03 23.08
C TRP A 690 18.29 32.27 22.85
N TRP A 691 17.66 32.42 21.68
CA TRP A 691 16.40 31.72 21.40
C TRP A 691 16.60 30.20 21.29
N MET A 692 17.59 29.76 20.52
CA MET A 692 17.87 28.33 20.35
C MET A 692 18.27 27.68 21.68
N GLY A 693 19.19 28.29 22.43
CA GLY A 693 19.64 27.79 23.72
C GLY A 693 18.54 27.83 24.78
N GLY A 694 17.78 28.92 24.86
CA GLY A 694 16.69 29.08 25.83
C GLY A 694 15.54 28.08 25.60
N ILE A 695 15.06 27.93 24.36
CA ILE A 695 13.99 26.95 24.05
C ILE A 695 14.48 25.53 24.33
N THR A 696 15.71 25.20 23.91
CA THR A 696 16.29 23.87 24.15
C THR A 696 16.42 23.60 25.64
N ALA A 697 16.93 24.55 26.43
CA ALA A 697 17.07 24.39 27.88
C ALA A 697 15.72 24.16 28.57
N VAL A 698 14.70 24.98 28.26
CA VAL A 698 13.36 24.82 28.83
C VAL A 698 12.76 23.46 28.46
N TYR A 699 12.81 23.08 27.18
CA TYR A 699 12.33 21.78 26.74
C TYR A 699 13.05 20.63 27.44
N THR A 700 14.39 20.66 27.49
CA THR A 700 15.19 19.62 28.14
C THR A 700 14.84 19.47 29.62
N ILE A 701 14.64 20.57 30.35
CA ILE A 701 14.19 20.53 31.74
C ILE A 701 12.84 19.81 31.83
N VAL A 702 11.84 20.24 31.03
CA VAL A 702 10.50 19.65 31.05
C VAL A 702 10.52 18.17 30.65
N ALA A 703 11.38 17.77 29.72
CA ALA A 703 11.52 16.38 29.27
C ALA A 703 12.20 15.48 30.31
N LEU A 704 13.16 16.01 31.08
CA LEU A 704 13.87 15.27 32.12
C LEU A 704 13.10 15.15 33.44
N VAL A 705 12.17 16.07 33.71
CA VAL A 705 11.30 15.98 34.89
C VAL A 705 10.51 14.67 34.84
N ASN A 706 10.58 13.90 35.94
CA ASN A 706 9.92 12.61 36.09
C ASN A 706 10.15 11.67 34.90
N LEU A 707 11.40 11.55 34.45
CA LEU A 707 11.73 10.65 33.33
C LEU A 707 11.70 9.17 33.75
N GLY A 708 12.18 8.86 34.96
CA GLY A 708 12.22 7.52 35.53
C GLY A 708 12.94 7.49 36.88
N SER A 709 12.83 6.38 37.62
CA SER A 709 13.65 6.11 38.80
C SER A 709 15.13 5.99 38.44
N PHE A 710 15.99 6.42 39.37
CA PHE A 710 17.46 6.30 39.29
C PHE A 710 17.99 5.01 39.96
N LYS A 711 17.10 4.25 40.60
CA LYS A 711 17.41 3.02 41.33
C LYS A 711 16.24 2.07 41.19
N ASP A 712 16.53 0.85 40.79
CA ASP A 712 15.63 -0.32 40.78
C ASP A 712 16.50 -1.56 41.04
N PRO A 713 15.90 -2.72 41.37
CA PRO A 713 16.66 -3.93 41.68
C PRO A 713 17.54 -4.40 40.52
N GLU A 714 18.82 -4.64 40.79
CA GLU A 714 19.86 -5.02 39.82
C GLU A 714 20.42 -6.43 40.07
N THR A 715 20.39 -6.92 41.31
CA THR A 715 20.82 -8.29 41.61
C THR A 715 19.81 -9.28 41.03
N VAL A 716 20.26 -10.49 40.70
CA VAL A 716 19.43 -11.45 39.95
C VAL A 716 19.52 -12.85 40.54
N TRP A 717 18.41 -13.57 40.51
CA TRP A 717 18.35 -15.03 40.61
C TRP A 717 17.80 -15.61 39.30
N HIS A 718 18.56 -16.49 38.67
CA HIS A 718 18.17 -17.20 37.45
C HIS A 718 18.21 -18.71 37.69
N PRO A 719 17.06 -19.37 37.89
CA PRO A 719 17.00 -20.81 38.14
C PRO A 719 17.48 -21.64 36.95
N SER A 720 18.18 -22.74 37.26
CA SER A 720 18.79 -23.66 36.31
C SER A 720 17.80 -24.67 35.71
N SER A 721 16.81 -25.12 36.48
CA SER A 721 15.91 -26.22 36.12
C SER A 721 14.59 -26.20 36.88
N ALA A 722 13.59 -26.92 36.36
CA ALA A 722 12.35 -27.16 37.09
C ALA A 722 12.63 -27.96 38.39
N GLY A 723 11.89 -27.64 39.45
CA GLY A 723 12.06 -28.17 40.80
C GLY A 723 13.06 -27.41 41.67
N GLU A 724 13.86 -26.48 41.12
CA GLU A 724 14.64 -25.54 41.91
C GLU A 724 13.70 -24.58 42.67
N GLY A 725 14.07 -24.14 43.86
CA GLY A 725 13.26 -23.22 44.63
C GLY A 725 13.76 -23.04 46.06
N PHE A 726 12.99 -22.34 46.85
CA PHE A 726 13.29 -22.04 48.25
C PHE A 726 12.01 -21.85 49.04
N TYR A 727 12.13 -21.88 50.36
CA TYR A 727 11.15 -21.25 51.23
C TYR A 727 11.82 -20.27 52.18
N VAL A 728 11.05 -19.26 52.59
CA VAL A 728 11.48 -18.26 53.58
C VAL A 728 10.73 -18.44 54.89
N ASP A 729 11.41 -18.23 56.02
CA ASP A 729 10.80 -18.13 57.34
C ASP A 729 10.62 -16.65 57.71
N LEU A 730 9.38 -16.25 58.03
CA LEU A 730 9.03 -14.91 58.50
C LEU A 730 9.24 -14.73 60.01
N GLY A 731 9.58 -15.80 60.74
CA GLY A 731 9.82 -15.82 62.19
C GLY A 731 8.57 -16.11 63.02
N GLU A 732 7.40 -15.61 62.61
CA GLU A 732 6.10 -15.86 63.24
C GLU A 732 4.98 -15.94 62.18
N VAL A 733 3.80 -16.43 62.57
CA VAL A 733 2.64 -16.51 61.67
C VAL A 733 2.06 -15.11 61.44
N LYS A 734 1.97 -14.69 60.18
CA LYS A 734 1.48 -13.38 59.74
C LYS A 734 0.26 -13.52 58.83
N GLN A 735 -0.61 -12.52 58.81
CA GLN A 735 -1.67 -12.40 57.80
C GLN A 735 -1.08 -11.75 56.55
N LEU A 736 -0.84 -12.53 55.49
CA LEU A 736 -0.25 -12.03 54.25
C LEU A 736 -1.33 -11.44 53.34
N GLU A 737 -1.08 -10.23 52.83
CA GLU A 737 -1.98 -9.49 51.94
C GLU A 737 -1.46 -9.46 50.51
N ARG A 738 -0.15 -9.40 50.32
CA ARG A 738 0.43 -9.22 48.98
C ARG A 738 1.82 -9.83 48.89
N LEU A 739 2.12 -10.35 47.72
CA LEU A 739 3.47 -10.71 47.30
C LEU A 739 3.79 -9.95 46.02
N THR A 740 4.93 -9.28 45.98
CA THR A 740 5.36 -8.47 44.83
C THR A 740 6.74 -8.91 44.38
N SER A 741 6.93 -9.17 43.09
CA SER A 741 8.21 -9.51 42.49
C SER A 741 8.60 -8.53 41.39
N PHE A 742 9.91 -8.29 41.23
CA PHE A 742 10.47 -7.56 40.09
C PHE A 742 10.99 -8.56 39.05
N GLY A 743 10.36 -8.56 37.88
CA GLY A 743 10.68 -9.50 36.81
C GLY A 743 11.99 -9.16 36.11
N GLY A 744 12.83 -10.17 35.89
CA GLY A 744 14.02 -10.08 35.06
C GLY A 744 13.76 -10.53 33.61
N VAL A 745 14.81 -10.96 32.91
CA VAL A 745 14.71 -11.39 31.51
C VAL A 745 14.34 -12.86 31.38
N GLY A 746 13.76 -13.24 30.24
CA GLY A 746 13.40 -14.63 29.93
C GLY A 746 11.92 -14.94 30.19
N THR A 747 11.55 -16.21 30.04
CA THR A 747 10.17 -16.70 30.21
C THR A 747 10.18 -18.03 30.94
N GLY A 748 9.21 -18.24 31.82
CA GLY A 748 9.08 -19.48 32.57
C GLY A 748 7.90 -19.44 33.55
N THR A 749 7.76 -20.47 34.36
CA THR A 749 6.65 -20.60 35.31
C THR A 749 7.16 -20.99 36.70
N TYR A 750 6.50 -20.51 37.73
CA TYR A 750 6.79 -20.87 39.12
C TYR A 750 5.50 -20.88 39.96
N ALA A 751 5.52 -21.56 41.09
CA ALA A 751 4.40 -21.63 42.01
C ALA A 751 4.78 -21.10 43.40
N TYR A 752 3.86 -20.36 44.02
CA TYR A 752 3.93 -20.01 45.44
C TYR A 752 3.10 -20.98 46.26
N GLU A 753 3.59 -21.38 47.43
CA GLU A 753 2.86 -22.17 48.42
C GLU A 753 3.12 -21.60 49.83
N PHE A 754 2.16 -21.80 50.73
CA PHE A 754 2.16 -21.13 52.04
C PHE A 754 1.92 -22.13 53.17
N ALA A 755 2.55 -21.90 54.32
CA ALA A 755 2.40 -22.79 55.47
C ALA A 755 2.56 -22.08 56.83
N GLU A 756 1.89 -22.58 57.86
CA GLU A 756 2.15 -22.18 59.27
C GLU A 756 3.30 -23.00 59.89
N THR A 757 3.47 -24.25 59.46
CA THR A 757 4.57 -25.15 59.80
C THR A 757 5.27 -25.64 58.53
N PRO A 758 6.58 -25.93 58.53
CA PRO A 758 7.34 -26.20 57.30
C PRO A 758 6.94 -27.50 56.58
N ASP A 759 6.12 -28.34 57.19
CA ASP A 759 5.79 -29.69 56.71
C ASP A 759 4.48 -29.73 55.88
N VAL A 760 3.59 -28.73 56.00
CA VAL A 760 2.24 -28.74 55.42
C VAL A 760 1.99 -27.50 54.56
N TRP A 761 2.17 -27.66 53.24
CA TRP A 761 2.02 -26.58 52.25
C TRP A 761 0.61 -26.52 51.68
N ASN A 762 0.01 -25.33 51.66
CA ASN A 762 -1.34 -25.07 51.16
C ASN A 762 -1.35 -23.85 50.22
N ASN A 763 -2.53 -23.56 49.64
CA ASN A 763 -2.79 -22.35 48.85
C ASN A 763 -1.80 -22.14 47.68
N ARG A 764 -1.60 -23.19 46.87
CA ARG A 764 -0.69 -23.15 45.72
C ARG A 764 -1.19 -22.17 44.66
N ILE A 765 -0.36 -21.18 44.30
CA ILE A 765 -0.63 -20.18 43.27
C ILE A 765 0.40 -20.34 42.15
N GLU A 766 -0.04 -20.75 40.96
CA GLU A 766 0.84 -20.78 39.79
C GLU A 766 0.94 -19.39 39.14
N VAL A 767 2.16 -19.01 38.79
CA VAL A 767 2.49 -17.72 38.20
C VAL A 767 3.27 -17.92 36.91
N ASP A 768 2.71 -17.39 35.83
CA ASP A 768 3.36 -17.33 34.53
C ASP A 768 4.25 -16.07 34.43
N ASN A 769 5.56 -16.27 34.28
CA ASN A 769 6.51 -15.21 33.98
C ASN A 769 6.69 -15.11 32.47
N ASN A 770 5.73 -14.45 31.82
CA ASN A 770 5.76 -14.21 30.39
C ASN A 770 6.56 -12.93 30.03
N HIS A 771 6.66 -12.69 28.73
CA HIS A 771 7.43 -11.59 28.14
C HIS A 771 6.90 -10.18 28.44
N VAL A 772 5.73 -10.05 29.08
CA VAL A 772 5.08 -8.75 29.36
C VAL A 772 5.64 -8.10 30.62
N TYR A 773 6.19 -8.89 31.56
CA TYR A 773 6.65 -8.41 32.87
C TYR A 773 8.17 -8.45 33.00
N VAL A 774 8.89 -7.82 32.06
CA VAL A 774 10.36 -7.69 32.10
C VAL A 774 10.75 -6.31 32.61
N PHE A 775 11.56 -6.24 33.66
CA PHE A 775 11.88 -5.01 34.38
C PHE A 775 10.62 -4.28 34.85
N ALA A 776 9.63 -5.05 35.31
CA ALA A 776 8.34 -4.55 35.77
C ALA A 776 7.95 -5.28 37.06
N TRP A 777 7.19 -4.57 37.89
CA TRP A 777 6.66 -5.11 39.13
C TRP A 777 5.40 -5.93 38.86
N LYS A 778 5.33 -7.12 39.44
CA LYS A 778 4.17 -8.00 39.38
C LYS A 778 3.71 -8.31 40.79
N SER A 779 2.41 -8.17 41.05
CA SER A 779 1.84 -8.37 42.38
C SER A 779 0.76 -9.44 42.38
N GLN A 780 0.78 -10.25 43.43
CA GLN A 780 -0.22 -11.26 43.73
C GLN A 780 -0.92 -10.85 45.02
N GLN A 781 -2.24 -10.71 44.95
CA GLN A 781 -3.07 -10.44 46.12
C GLN A 781 -3.29 -11.75 46.88
N LEU A 782 -3.15 -11.69 48.20
CA LEU A 782 -3.19 -12.81 49.12
C LEU A 782 -4.20 -12.52 50.24
N ASP A 783 -4.79 -13.58 50.77
CA ASP A 783 -5.57 -13.54 52.02
C ASP A 783 -5.31 -14.84 52.79
N VAL A 784 -4.05 -15.01 53.22
CA VAL A 784 -3.58 -16.27 53.82
C VAL A 784 -2.78 -16.01 55.10
N LYS A 785 -3.00 -16.85 56.11
CA LYS A 785 -2.13 -16.91 57.30
C LYS A 785 -0.96 -17.83 57.00
N ALA A 786 0.26 -17.33 57.16
CA ALA A 786 1.46 -18.12 56.92
C ALA A 786 2.65 -17.59 57.72
N ARG A 787 3.54 -18.50 58.11
CA ARG A 787 4.89 -18.20 58.59
C ARG A 787 5.93 -18.49 57.50
N TYR A 788 5.66 -19.48 56.65
CA TYR A 788 6.55 -19.91 55.58
C TYR A 788 5.95 -19.62 54.21
N VAL A 789 6.77 -19.06 53.32
CA VAL A 789 6.41 -18.83 51.91
C VAL A 789 7.41 -19.57 51.03
N LYS A 790 6.93 -20.49 50.20
CA LYS A 790 7.73 -21.31 49.30
C LYS A 790 7.52 -20.87 47.87
N LEU A 791 8.61 -20.77 47.11
CA LEU A 791 8.62 -20.61 45.67
C LEU A 791 9.25 -21.86 45.05
N THR A 792 8.53 -22.51 44.13
CA THR A 792 9.03 -23.66 43.37
C THR A 792 8.96 -23.37 41.87
N VAL A 793 10.08 -23.51 41.17
CA VAL A 793 10.15 -23.32 39.72
C VAL A 793 9.50 -24.52 39.03
N THR A 794 8.45 -24.27 38.26
CA THR A 794 7.75 -25.30 37.46
C THR A 794 8.25 -25.35 36.02
N GLY A 795 8.74 -24.22 35.50
CA GLY A 795 9.38 -24.11 34.20
C GLY A 795 10.52 -23.09 34.25
N ALA A 796 11.76 -23.56 34.07
CA ALA A 796 12.95 -22.70 34.06
C ALA A 796 13.04 -21.84 32.78
N GLY A 797 13.90 -20.81 32.80
CA GLY A 797 14.13 -19.94 31.64
C GLY A 797 13.84 -18.45 31.87
N PHE A 798 13.49 -18.07 33.10
CA PHE A 798 13.34 -16.68 33.52
C PHE A 798 14.40 -16.29 34.54
N SER A 799 14.51 -14.99 34.82
CA SER A 799 15.20 -14.47 35.98
C SER A 799 14.29 -13.53 36.78
N MET A 800 14.57 -13.39 38.06
CA MET A 800 13.88 -12.48 38.97
C MET A 800 14.91 -11.68 39.73
N ASN A 801 14.64 -10.41 39.99
CA ASN A 801 15.61 -9.55 40.66
C ASN A 801 15.25 -9.36 42.13
N GLU A 802 13.98 -9.17 42.48
CA GLU A 802 13.58 -8.92 43.87
C GLU A 802 12.21 -9.53 44.17
N LEU A 803 11.97 -9.91 45.43
CA LEU A 803 10.72 -10.46 45.94
C LEU A 803 10.40 -9.88 47.32
N GLY A 804 9.29 -9.17 47.46
CA GLY A 804 8.79 -8.67 48.75
C GLY A 804 7.45 -9.28 49.15
N ILE A 805 7.29 -9.50 50.45
CA ILE A 805 6.12 -10.11 51.08
C ILE A 805 5.52 -9.10 52.05
N TYR A 806 4.21 -8.87 52.00
CA TYR A 806 3.53 -7.83 52.78
C TYR A 806 2.46 -8.41 53.71
N GLU A 807 2.45 -7.92 54.95
CA GLU A 807 1.40 -8.18 55.93
C GLU A 807 0.20 -7.26 55.72
N ALA A 808 -0.99 -7.72 56.09
CA ALA A 808 -2.22 -6.96 56.07
C ALA A 808 -2.09 -5.58 56.73
N GLY A 809 -2.34 -4.52 55.95
CA GLY A 809 -2.25 -3.13 56.39
C GLY A 809 -0.84 -2.53 56.42
N SER A 810 0.20 -3.29 56.05
CA SER A 810 1.58 -2.79 55.89
C SER A 810 1.90 -2.48 54.42
N LYS A 811 2.53 -1.33 54.19
CA LYS A 811 3.10 -0.95 52.89
C LYS A 811 4.59 -1.22 52.76
N GLU A 812 5.22 -1.68 53.83
CA GLU A 812 6.62 -2.06 53.88
C GLU A 812 6.72 -3.60 53.82
N PRO A 813 7.71 -4.15 53.10
CA PRO A 813 7.90 -5.60 53.05
C PRO A 813 8.36 -6.14 54.42
N LEU A 814 7.93 -7.36 54.73
CA LEU A 814 8.32 -8.08 55.94
C LEU A 814 9.81 -8.45 55.91
N PRO A 815 10.52 -8.36 57.05
CA PRO A 815 11.89 -8.85 57.15
C PRO A 815 11.92 -10.38 57.03
N ILE A 816 12.88 -10.90 56.26
CA ILE A 816 13.10 -12.34 56.10
C ILE A 816 14.04 -12.84 57.19
N SER A 817 13.61 -13.81 58.00
CA SER A 817 14.43 -14.36 59.09
C SER A 817 15.46 -15.36 58.59
N SER A 818 15.08 -16.25 57.69
CA SER A 818 15.98 -17.19 57.02
C SER A 818 15.42 -17.63 55.67
N VAL A 819 16.32 -18.06 54.78
CA VAL A 819 15.99 -18.61 53.46
C VAL A 819 16.56 -20.01 53.38
N VAL A 820 15.73 -20.99 53.01
CA VAL A 820 16.12 -22.40 52.90
C VAL A 820 15.88 -22.88 51.47
N ALA A 821 16.95 -23.33 50.82
CA ALA A 821 16.86 -23.89 49.46
C ALA A 821 16.15 -25.25 49.48
N LEU A 822 15.35 -25.52 48.44
CA LEU A 822 14.66 -26.82 48.25
C LEU A 822 15.56 -27.88 47.59
N SER A 823 16.69 -27.47 47.01
CA SER A 823 17.64 -28.36 46.33
C SER A 823 19.05 -27.79 46.37
N ASP A 824 20.06 -28.64 46.35
CA ASP A 824 21.48 -28.25 46.25
C ASP A 824 21.91 -27.89 44.81
N LYS A 825 20.97 -27.66 43.90
CA LYS A 825 21.27 -27.26 42.53
C LYS A 825 21.70 -25.80 42.49
N GLU A 826 22.86 -25.55 41.88
CA GLU A 826 23.35 -24.20 41.64
C GLU A 826 22.49 -23.47 40.60
N PRO A 827 22.06 -22.22 40.87
CA PRO A 827 21.35 -21.41 39.89
C PRO A 827 22.24 -21.12 38.68
N LYS A 828 21.61 -20.87 37.53
CA LYS A 828 22.32 -20.53 36.28
C LYS A 828 23.08 -19.19 36.40
N ARG A 829 22.54 -18.24 37.15
CA ARG A 829 23.16 -16.94 37.44
C ARG A 829 22.65 -16.38 38.78
N GLY A 830 23.57 -15.81 39.55
CA GLY A 830 23.28 -15.15 40.82
C GLY A 830 22.93 -16.13 41.93
N ALA A 831 22.16 -15.71 42.94
CA ALA A 831 21.84 -16.51 44.11
C ALA A 831 20.42 -16.23 44.61
N ILE A 832 19.79 -17.19 45.30
CA ILE A 832 18.44 -17.02 45.87
C ILE A 832 18.39 -15.84 46.85
N THR A 833 19.47 -15.60 47.60
CA THR A 833 19.58 -14.47 48.54
C THR A 833 19.47 -13.11 47.87
N ASN A 834 19.75 -13.02 46.57
CA ASN A 834 19.61 -11.78 45.80
C ASN A 834 18.15 -11.33 45.64
N LEU A 835 17.17 -12.18 45.94
CA LEU A 835 15.77 -11.77 45.88
C LEU A 835 15.35 -10.90 47.08
N PHE A 836 16.23 -10.75 48.08
CA PHE A 836 15.92 -10.13 49.36
C PHE A 836 17.00 -9.14 49.83
N ASP A 837 18.01 -8.85 49.01
CA ASP A 837 19.11 -7.96 49.40
C ASP A 837 18.81 -6.47 49.10
N GLU A 838 17.85 -6.17 48.23
CA GLU A 838 17.46 -4.80 47.87
C GLU A 838 16.03 -4.43 48.31
N GLN A 839 15.50 -5.06 49.38
CA GLN A 839 14.14 -4.84 49.91
C GLN A 839 13.72 -3.37 50.12
N LYS A 840 14.67 -2.45 50.30
CA LYS A 840 14.41 -1.00 50.40
C LYS A 840 13.92 -0.37 49.08
N LEU A 841 14.12 -1.05 47.95
CA LEU A 841 13.67 -0.62 46.62
C LEU A 841 12.26 -1.13 46.28
N MET A 842 11.69 -2.00 47.12
CA MET A 842 10.36 -2.56 46.93
C MET A 842 9.29 -1.49 46.77
N VAL A 843 8.32 -1.76 45.90
CA VAL A 843 7.28 -0.82 45.51
C VAL A 843 5.91 -1.42 45.78
N TYR A 844 5.15 -0.78 46.66
CA TYR A 844 3.76 -1.20 46.92
C TYR A 844 2.77 -0.65 45.87
N ASN A 845 2.94 0.55 45.31
CA ASN A 845 2.05 1.07 44.25
C ASN A 845 2.80 1.20 42.94
N HIS A 846 2.35 0.52 41.89
CA HIS A 846 3.01 0.57 40.59
C HIS A 846 2.76 1.90 39.85
N GLU A 847 3.84 2.57 39.46
CA GLU A 847 3.83 3.85 38.74
C GLU A 847 4.69 3.75 37.48
N PHE A 848 4.38 4.54 36.43
CA PHE A 848 5.18 4.57 35.18
C PHE A 848 6.67 4.92 35.38
N MET A 849 6.98 5.53 36.53
CA MET A 849 8.33 5.90 36.93
C MET A 849 9.19 4.70 37.30
N LYS A 850 8.57 3.57 37.69
CA LYS A 850 9.24 2.40 38.25
C LYS A 850 8.89 1.16 37.42
N GLY A 851 9.83 0.81 36.55
CA GLY A 851 9.72 -0.30 35.61
C GLY A 851 9.34 0.10 34.18
N SER A 852 9.30 -0.92 33.31
CA SER A 852 9.03 -0.81 31.89
C SER A 852 7.53 -0.79 31.60
N TYR A 853 7.15 -0.19 30.47
CA TYR A 853 5.80 -0.27 29.89
C TYR A 853 5.87 -0.13 28.38
N PHE A 854 4.83 -0.58 27.68
CA PHE A 854 4.77 -0.57 26.20
C PHE A 854 6.07 -1.20 25.61
N ASP A 855 6.56 -0.71 24.48
CA ASP A 855 7.73 -1.24 23.77
C ASP A 855 9.07 -1.15 24.53
N GLU A 856 9.12 -0.61 25.76
CA GLU A 856 10.31 -0.71 26.62
C GLU A 856 10.62 -2.17 26.99
N ILE A 857 9.60 -3.03 27.08
CA ILE A 857 9.76 -4.48 27.33
C ILE A 857 10.61 -5.17 26.26
N TYR A 858 10.71 -4.57 25.06
CA TYR A 858 11.51 -5.09 23.96
C TYR A 858 12.86 -4.37 23.86
N HIS A 859 12.85 -3.04 23.78
CA HIS A 859 14.04 -2.27 23.45
C HIS A 859 14.99 -2.09 24.63
N ALA A 860 14.48 -1.80 25.84
CA ALA A 860 15.31 -1.70 27.03
C ALA A 860 15.84 -3.08 27.44
N ARG A 861 15.00 -4.11 27.35
CA ARG A 861 15.39 -5.52 27.49
C ARG A 861 16.56 -5.88 26.58
N THR A 862 16.44 -5.67 25.27
CA THR A 862 17.51 -6.04 24.34
C THR A 862 18.74 -5.15 24.46
N ALA A 863 18.60 -3.90 24.91
CA ALA A 863 19.76 -3.10 25.29
C ALA A 863 20.55 -3.72 26.45
N TYR A 864 19.86 -4.19 27.50
CA TYR A 864 20.48 -4.94 28.59
C TYR A 864 21.08 -6.28 28.12
N GLU A 865 20.34 -7.07 27.32
CA GLU A 865 20.85 -8.35 26.78
C GLU A 865 22.16 -8.15 26.00
N ASN A 866 22.28 -7.07 25.22
CA ASN A 866 23.51 -6.74 24.50
C ASN A 866 24.68 -6.38 25.43
N LEU A 867 24.43 -5.76 26.59
CA LEU A 867 25.47 -5.46 27.58
C LEU A 867 25.97 -6.72 28.28
N GLU A 868 25.05 -7.63 28.57
CA GLU A 868 25.30 -8.86 29.32
C GLU A 868 25.80 -10.03 28.46
N GLY A 869 25.90 -9.83 27.14
CA GLY A 869 26.28 -10.91 26.22
C GLY A 869 25.22 -12.00 26.12
N LEU A 870 23.95 -11.64 26.24
CA LEU A 870 22.79 -12.53 26.10
C LEU A 870 22.20 -12.46 24.69
N VAL A 871 21.55 -13.54 24.27
CA VAL A 871 20.83 -13.58 22.99
C VAL A 871 19.69 -12.56 23.02
N ALA A 872 19.69 -11.66 22.03
CA ALA A 872 18.70 -10.60 21.90
C ALA A 872 17.29 -11.16 21.64
N TYR A 873 16.33 -10.76 22.47
CA TYR A 873 14.92 -11.08 22.30
C TYR A 873 14.29 -10.29 21.14
N GLU A 874 14.49 -8.96 21.11
CA GLU A 874 13.99 -8.11 20.04
C GLU A 874 14.96 -8.15 18.84
N ASN A 875 14.61 -8.96 17.85
CA ASN A 875 15.42 -9.25 16.67
C ASN A 875 14.82 -8.69 15.36
N THR A 876 13.81 -7.83 15.44
CA THR A 876 13.04 -7.32 14.28
C THR A 876 13.55 -5.97 13.79
N HIS A 877 14.40 -5.29 14.56
CA HIS A 877 14.97 -3.98 14.21
C HIS A 877 16.51 -3.93 14.25
N PRO A 878 17.11 -3.05 13.42
CA PRO A 878 18.54 -2.79 13.45
C PRO A 878 19.03 -2.37 14.84
N PRO A 879 20.27 -2.73 15.23
CA PRO A 879 20.70 -2.67 16.62
C PRO A 879 21.13 -1.30 17.12
N LEU A 880 21.53 -0.34 16.27
CA LEU A 880 22.19 0.89 16.74
C LEU A 880 21.32 1.69 17.74
N GLY A 881 20.01 1.76 17.54
CA GLY A 881 19.11 2.43 18.49
C GLY A 881 19.13 1.77 19.87
N LYS A 882 19.14 0.44 19.91
CA LYS A 882 19.24 -0.36 21.16
C LYS A 882 20.62 -0.23 21.80
N LEU A 883 21.68 -0.10 21.01
CA LEU A 883 23.03 0.17 21.52
C LEU A 883 23.17 1.56 22.15
N ILE A 884 22.43 2.57 21.67
CA ILE A 884 22.39 3.89 22.31
C ILE A 884 21.66 3.80 23.67
N ILE A 885 20.57 3.02 23.75
CA ILE A 885 19.88 2.73 25.02
C ILE A 885 20.83 2.01 25.99
N ALA A 886 21.61 1.05 25.49
CA ALA A 886 22.59 0.30 26.27
C ALA A 886 23.68 1.22 26.88
N ILE A 887 24.10 2.26 26.17
CA ILE A 887 25.02 3.28 26.73
C ILE A 887 24.37 3.98 27.93
N GLY A 888 23.08 4.30 27.86
CA GLY A 888 22.33 4.90 28.96
C GLY A 888 22.29 3.97 30.19
N ILE A 889 21.91 2.71 30.00
CA ILE A 889 21.91 1.69 31.06
C ILE A 889 23.30 1.57 31.70
N LYS A 890 24.35 1.49 30.87
CA LYS A 890 25.74 1.38 31.37
C LYS A 890 26.20 2.58 32.19
N LEU A 891 25.71 3.78 31.90
CA LEU A 891 26.10 5.01 32.59
C LEU A 891 25.29 5.30 33.86
N PHE A 892 24.04 4.85 33.93
CA PHE A 892 23.10 5.24 34.98
C PHE A 892 22.44 4.07 35.73
N GLY A 893 22.74 2.82 35.38
CA GLY A 893 22.18 1.61 35.98
C GLY A 893 21.01 1.01 35.21
N LEU A 894 20.59 -0.20 35.60
CA LEU A 894 19.43 -0.89 35.02
C LEU A 894 18.14 -0.34 35.62
N ASN A 895 17.77 0.87 35.19
CA ASN A 895 16.58 1.56 35.66
C ASN A 895 15.92 2.42 34.56
N PRO A 896 14.64 2.81 34.72
CA PRO A 896 13.89 3.69 33.83
C PRO A 896 14.63 4.93 33.38
N PHE A 897 15.33 5.62 34.28
CA PHE A 897 16.13 6.78 33.88
C PHE A 897 17.24 6.37 32.90
N GLY A 898 18.00 5.32 33.22
CA GLY A 898 19.12 4.83 32.42
C GLY A 898 18.72 4.41 31.01
N TRP A 899 17.61 3.71 30.82
CA TRP A 899 17.18 3.35 29.45
C TRP A 899 16.46 4.47 28.70
N ARG A 900 15.83 5.45 29.37
CA ARG A 900 15.10 6.56 28.72
C ARG A 900 15.98 7.76 28.34
N ILE A 901 17.09 8.01 29.05
CA ILE A 901 17.89 9.23 28.91
C ILE A 901 18.47 9.43 27.50
N GLY A 902 18.92 8.37 26.84
CA GLY A 902 19.50 8.43 25.49
C GLY A 902 18.51 9.01 24.47
N GLY A 903 17.27 8.51 24.48
CA GLY A 903 16.19 9.00 23.63
C GLY A 903 15.84 10.45 23.95
N THR A 904 15.79 10.81 25.24
CA THR A 904 15.42 12.17 25.68
C THR A 904 16.44 13.21 25.21
N LEU A 905 17.74 12.89 25.27
CA LEU A 905 18.80 13.78 24.80
C LEU A 905 18.79 13.97 23.29
N PHE A 906 18.53 12.90 22.51
CA PHE A 906 18.34 13.03 21.06
C PHE A 906 17.09 13.85 20.74
N GLY A 907 16.00 13.66 21.49
CA GLY A 907 14.80 14.49 21.41
C GLY A 907 15.08 15.97 21.65
N ALA A 908 15.84 16.29 22.70
CA ALA A 908 16.29 17.65 22.97
C ALA A 908 17.19 18.21 21.85
N ALA A 909 18.07 17.40 21.27
CA ALA A 909 18.92 17.79 20.15
C ALA A 909 18.15 18.06 18.83
N MET A 910 16.92 17.55 18.69
CA MET A 910 16.04 17.88 17.56
C MET A 910 15.62 19.37 17.57
N ILE A 911 15.52 20.00 18.75
CA ILE A 911 15.13 21.42 18.90
C ILE A 911 16.14 22.38 18.23
N PRO A 912 17.45 22.35 18.54
CA PRO A 912 18.41 23.17 17.83
C PRO A 912 18.55 22.75 16.35
N LEU A 913 18.36 21.47 16.02
CA LEU A 913 18.41 21.00 14.63
C LEU A 913 17.29 21.61 13.77
N ILE A 914 16.02 21.57 14.23
CA ILE A 914 14.91 22.20 13.50
C ILE A 914 15.08 23.72 13.44
N TYR A 915 15.63 24.34 14.49
CA TYR A 915 16.00 25.76 14.48
C TYR A 915 16.97 26.05 13.32
N LEU A 916 18.06 25.30 13.22
CA LEU A 916 19.06 25.45 12.15
C LEU A 916 18.49 25.18 10.76
N MET A 917 17.61 24.19 10.62
CA MET A 917 16.88 23.93 9.38
C MET A 917 16.01 25.12 8.97
N ALA A 918 15.18 25.63 9.88
CA ALA A 918 14.32 26.78 9.64
C ALA A 918 15.12 28.06 9.36
N ARG A 919 16.25 28.28 10.05
CA ARG A 919 17.15 29.41 9.74
C ARG A 919 17.73 29.33 8.34
N ARG A 920 18.11 28.14 7.89
CA ARG A 920 18.66 27.93 6.55
C ARG A 920 17.59 28.10 5.47
N LEU A 921 16.37 27.63 5.71
CA LEU A 921 15.26 27.74 4.77
C LEU A 921 14.69 29.16 4.69
N PHE A 922 14.54 29.84 5.83
CA PHE A 922 13.73 31.07 5.94
C PHE A 922 14.53 32.33 6.26
N GLY A 923 15.80 32.20 6.68
CA GLY A 923 16.72 33.32 6.93
C GLY A 923 16.46 34.14 8.20
N GLY A 924 15.29 34.04 8.83
CA GLY A 924 14.87 34.85 9.98
C GLY A 924 14.93 34.13 11.33
N THR A 925 15.43 34.81 12.37
CA THR A 925 15.47 34.33 13.77
C THR A 925 14.08 33.98 14.29
N THR A 926 13.09 34.84 14.06
CA THR A 926 11.70 34.63 14.52
C THR A 926 11.10 33.33 14.00
N PHE A 927 11.21 33.05 12.70
CA PHE A 927 10.63 31.85 12.11
C PHE A 927 11.34 30.57 12.55
N ALA A 928 12.64 30.64 12.84
CA ALA A 928 13.34 29.51 13.42
C ALA A 928 13.00 29.26 14.89
N ALA A 929 12.85 30.33 15.68
CA ALA A 929 12.36 30.23 17.05
C ALA A 929 10.96 29.62 17.07
N ILE A 930 10.07 30.03 16.14
CA ILE A 930 8.74 29.44 16.00
C ILE A 930 8.82 27.96 15.65
N ALA A 931 9.66 27.54 14.70
CA ALA A 931 9.81 26.13 14.36
C ALA A 931 10.27 25.29 15.57
N ALA A 932 11.22 25.81 16.36
CA ALA A 932 11.69 25.17 17.58
C ALA A 932 10.61 25.12 18.68
N LEU A 933 9.85 26.21 18.88
CA LEU A 933 8.74 26.26 19.83
C LEU A 933 7.62 25.29 19.47
N LEU A 934 7.27 25.19 18.18
CA LEU A 934 6.24 24.26 17.73
C LEU A 934 6.68 22.80 17.89
N LEU A 935 7.96 22.48 17.64
CA LEU A 935 8.46 21.13 17.90
C LEU A 935 8.47 20.81 19.39
N ALA A 936 8.93 21.76 20.23
CA ALA A 936 8.93 21.60 21.69
C ALA A 936 7.51 21.46 22.30
N ALA A 937 6.49 21.99 21.62
CA ALA A 937 5.08 21.90 22.04
C ALA A 937 4.30 20.77 21.31
N ASP A 938 4.97 19.96 20.50
CA ASP A 938 4.33 18.81 19.85
C ASP A 938 4.24 17.62 20.81
N PHE A 939 3.06 17.01 20.86
CA PHE A 939 2.74 15.95 21.81
C PHE A 939 3.51 14.67 21.50
N MET A 940 3.62 14.32 20.21
CA MET A 940 4.29 13.10 19.76
C MET A 940 5.79 13.22 20.00
N HIS A 941 6.38 14.38 19.70
CA HIS A 941 7.79 14.66 20.01
C HIS A 941 8.08 14.51 21.51
N PHE A 942 7.26 15.10 22.38
CA PHE A 942 7.47 14.99 23.82
C PHE A 942 7.33 13.54 24.32
N THR A 943 6.24 12.85 23.99
CA THR A 943 5.99 11.49 24.50
C THR A 943 6.98 10.47 23.93
N GLN A 944 7.27 10.49 22.63
CA GLN A 944 8.20 9.53 22.01
C GLN A 944 9.63 9.68 22.48
N THR A 945 10.04 10.89 22.85
CA THR A 945 11.44 11.12 23.26
C THR A 945 11.69 10.72 24.71
N ARG A 946 10.64 10.52 25.52
CA ARG A 946 10.73 10.16 26.95
C ARG A 946 10.60 8.68 27.24
N ILE A 947 10.30 7.85 26.25
CA ILE A 947 10.21 6.39 26.35
C ILE A 947 11.42 5.76 25.66
N ALA A 948 11.88 4.60 26.13
CA ALA A 948 13.01 3.87 25.53
C ALA A 948 12.63 3.12 24.24
N THR A 949 12.15 3.84 23.22
CA THR A 949 11.95 3.32 21.87
C THR A 949 13.02 3.80 20.90
N ILE A 950 13.16 3.10 19.77
CA ILE A 950 14.18 3.41 18.75
C ILE A 950 13.76 4.51 17.75
N ASP A 951 12.52 4.98 17.82
CA ASP A 951 11.94 5.94 16.87
C ASP A 951 12.66 7.29 16.87
N VAL A 952 12.96 7.83 18.05
CA VAL A 952 13.62 9.13 18.22
C VAL A 952 14.97 9.21 17.49
N TYR A 953 15.76 8.13 17.52
CA TYR A 953 17.04 8.07 16.82
C TYR A 953 16.83 8.13 15.31
N GLY A 954 15.87 7.36 14.79
CA GLY A 954 15.51 7.38 13.37
C GLY A 954 15.08 8.79 12.91
N VAL A 955 14.19 9.45 13.64
CA VAL A 955 13.70 10.79 13.27
C VAL A 955 14.82 11.85 13.35
N PHE A 956 15.67 11.80 14.38
CA PHE A 956 16.81 12.70 14.49
C PHE A 956 17.75 12.59 13.27
N PHE A 957 18.11 11.37 12.87
CA PHE A 957 18.98 11.15 11.71
C PHE A 957 18.30 11.51 10.39
N ILE A 958 16.97 11.33 10.27
CA ILE A 958 16.19 11.81 9.13
C ILE A 958 16.29 13.34 9.00
N MET A 959 16.10 14.08 10.09
CA MET A 959 16.25 15.53 10.07
C MET A 959 17.67 15.94 9.66
N LEU A 960 18.68 15.25 10.19
CA LEU A 960 20.08 15.56 9.96
C LEU A 960 20.51 15.31 8.51
N MET A 961 20.11 14.18 7.90
CA MET A 961 20.43 13.89 6.51
C MET A 961 19.78 14.88 5.55
N PHE A 962 18.53 15.31 5.79
CA PHE A 962 17.87 16.32 4.97
C PHE A 962 18.46 17.71 5.17
N TYR A 963 18.87 18.07 6.39
CA TYR A 963 19.59 19.32 6.66
C TYR A 963 20.88 19.42 5.83
N PHE A 964 21.71 18.37 5.84
CA PHE A 964 22.95 18.33 5.08
C PHE A 964 22.73 18.23 3.57
N MET A 965 21.72 17.47 3.13
CA MET A 965 21.39 17.39 1.71
C MET A 965 20.86 18.72 1.17
N HIS A 966 20.08 19.44 1.97
CA HIS A 966 19.67 20.80 1.64
C HIS A 966 20.87 21.74 1.50
N ARG A 967 21.87 21.61 2.37
CA ARG A 967 23.14 22.33 2.21
C ARG A 967 23.81 21.97 0.89
N TYR A 968 23.89 20.69 0.51
CA TYR A 968 24.46 20.27 -0.78
C TYR A 968 23.73 20.88 -1.99
N VAL A 969 22.40 20.80 -2.06
CA VAL A 969 21.64 21.31 -3.23
C VAL A 969 21.71 22.82 -3.39
N THR A 970 22.01 23.56 -2.32
CA THR A 970 22.28 25.01 -2.39
C THR A 970 23.69 25.36 -2.86
N MET A 971 24.59 24.39 -3.01
CA MET A 971 25.93 24.57 -3.57
C MET A 971 25.93 24.40 -5.10
N ASN A 972 26.96 24.93 -5.77
CA ASN A 972 27.15 24.78 -7.21
C ASN A 972 28.61 24.40 -7.52
N PHE A 973 28.83 23.18 -8.02
CA PHE A 973 30.18 22.68 -8.34
C PHE A 973 30.86 23.36 -9.54
N TYR A 974 30.19 24.32 -10.21
CA TYR A 974 30.84 25.21 -11.17
C TYR A 974 31.53 26.40 -10.49
N ARG A 975 31.09 26.76 -9.28
CA ARG A 975 31.52 27.96 -8.53
C ARG A 975 32.33 27.60 -7.28
N SER A 976 31.95 26.51 -6.63
CA SER A 976 32.66 25.94 -5.49
C SER A 976 33.57 24.80 -5.96
N SER A 977 34.63 24.52 -5.20
CA SER A 977 35.42 23.32 -5.44
C SER A 977 34.53 22.07 -5.27
N LEU A 978 34.80 21.04 -6.08
CA LEU A 978 34.03 19.80 -6.03
C LEU A 978 34.13 19.14 -4.64
N LEU A 979 35.34 19.12 -4.06
CA LEU A 979 35.60 18.58 -2.73
C LEU A 979 34.79 19.26 -1.62
N SER A 980 34.61 20.59 -1.68
CA SER A 980 33.77 21.29 -0.70
C SER A 980 32.29 20.88 -0.78
N THR A 981 31.82 20.43 -1.96
CA THR A 981 30.45 19.90 -2.09
C THR A 981 30.30 18.50 -1.50
N PHE A 982 31.40 17.75 -1.36
CA PHE A 982 31.37 16.39 -0.80
C PHE A 982 31.20 16.37 0.72
N VAL A 983 31.58 17.42 1.44
CA VAL A 983 31.38 17.49 2.90
C VAL A 983 29.91 17.37 3.29
N PRO A 984 28.98 18.24 2.84
CA PRO A 984 27.57 18.07 3.16
C PRO A 984 26.97 16.81 2.54
N LEU A 985 27.44 16.37 1.37
CA LEU A 985 26.95 15.15 0.73
C LEU A 985 27.31 13.89 1.54
N GLY A 986 28.54 13.83 2.06
CA GLY A 986 29.04 12.73 2.89
C GLY A 986 28.45 12.75 4.29
N LEU A 987 28.24 13.93 4.90
CA LEU A 987 27.54 14.04 6.19
C LEU A 987 26.07 13.61 6.09
N ALA A 988 25.41 13.89 4.96
CA ALA A 988 24.08 13.36 4.69
C ALA A 988 24.09 11.83 4.58
N GLY A 989 25.09 11.25 3.89
CA GLY A 989 25.29 9.81 3.80
C GLY A 989 25.61 9.13 5.14
N LEU A 990 26.44 9.78 5.97
CA LEU A 990 26.74 9.33 7.34
C LEU A 990 25.49 9.30 8.22
N ALA A 991 24.72 10.39 8.23
CA ALA A 991 23.46 10.47 8.96
C ALA A 991 22.45 9.43 8.45
N PHE A 992 22.37 9.22 7.14
CA PHE A 992 21.57 8.15 6.53
C PHE A 992 22.00 6.77 7.05
N GLY A 993 23.30 6.45 7.05
CA GLY A 993 23.82 5.17 7.54
C GLY A 993 23.53 4.91 9.02
N LEU A 994 23.78 5.90 9.88
CA LEU A 994 23.45 5.82 11.32
C LEU A 994 21.93 5.64 11.53
N GLY A 995 21.12 6.38 10.77
CA GLY A 995 19.67 6.25 10.88
C GLY A 995 19.15 4.88 10.43
N VAL A 996 19.65 4.34 9.30
CA VAL A 996 19.27 3.01 8.80
C VAL A 996 19.68 1.91 9.78
N ALA A 997 20.86 2.04 10.39
CA ALA A 997 21.33 1.13 11.43
C ALA A 997 20.52 1.24 12.75
N SER A 998 19.69 2.28 12.91
CA SER A 998 18.77 2.45 14.04
C SER A 998 17.35 1.95 13.73
N LYS A 999 16.78 2.33 12.58
CA LYS A 999 15.43 1.92 12.14
C LYS A 999 15.29 2.03 10.62
N TRP A 1000 14.68 1.03 9.98
CA TRP A 1000 14.53 1.00 8.52
C TRP A 1000 13.66 2.09 7.91
N ILE A 1001 12.83 2.78 8.70
CA ILE A 1001 12.08 3.95 8.21
C ILE A 1001 13.00 5.03 7.60
N VAL A 1002 14.28 5.08 8.01
CA VAL A 1002 15.26 6.01 7.43
C VAL A 1002 15.58 5.69 5.96
N LEU A 1003 15.48 4.42 5.52
CA LEU A 1003 15.66 4.02 4.12
C LEU A 1003 14.74 4.78 3.18
N TYR A 1004 13.49 5.03 3.62
CA TYR A 1004 12.50 5.80 2.88
C TYR A 1004 13.00 7.20 2.54
N GLY A 1005 13.74 7.81 3.46
CA GLY A 1005 14.34 9.12 3.25
C GLY A 1005 15.44 9.12 2.19
N GLY A 1006 16.10 7.98 1.96
CA GLY A 1006 17.09 7.81 0.88
C GLY A 1006 16.50 8.11 -0.50
N ALA A 1007 15.23 7.74 -0.75
CA ALA A 1007 14.52 8.11 -1.99
C ALA A 1007 14.36 9.64 -2.11
N GLY A 1008 14.05 10.33 -1.01
CA GLY A 1008 13.99 11.79 -0.96
C GLY A 1008 15.34 12.44 -1.25
N LEU A 1009 16.43 11.90 -0.69
CA LEU A 1009 17.80 12.36 -0.98
C LEU A 1009 18.14 12.17 -2.47
N ALA A 1010 17.80 11.03 -3.06
CA ALA A 1010 18.01 10.75 -4.48
C ALA A 1010 17.24 11.74 -5.38
N ILE A 1011 15.98 12.07 -5.04
CA ILE A 1011 15.19 13.09 -5.76
C ILE A 1011 15.88 14.46 -5.67
N MET A 1012 16.31 14.88 -4.48
CA MET A 1012 17.02 16.15 -4.30
C MET A 1012 18.34 16.20 -5.09
N LEU A 1013 19.10 15.10 -5.11
CA LEU A 1013 20.31 14.97 -5.92
C LEU A 1013 20.00 15.10 -7.41
N ALA A 1014 18.98 14.38 -7.89
CA ALA A 1014 18.56 14.42 -9.28
C ALA A 1014 18.10 15.82 -9.70
N LEU A 1015 17.32 16.51 -8.89
CA LEU A 1015 16.91 17.90 -9.15
C LEU A 1015 18.12 18.84 -9.24
N SER A 1016 19.08 18.72 -8.32
CA SER A 1016 20.33 19.47 -8.35
C SER A 1016 21.13 19.20 -9.63
N LEU A 1017 21.30 17.93 -10.02
CA LEU A 1017 22.02 17.56 -11.24
C LEU A 1017 21.29 18.00 -12.52
N ILE A 1018 19.95 17.96 -12.54
CA ILE A 1018 19.13 18.48 -13.64
C ILE A 1018 19.34 19.99 -13.79
N ASP A 1019 19.47 20.71 -12.68
CA ASP A 1019 19.74 22.15 -12.71
C ASP A 1019 21.14 22.46 -13.22
N ARG A 1020 22.15 21.71 -12.77
CA ARG A 1020 23.51 21.79 -13.32
C ARG A 1020 23.52 21.44 -14.82
N TYR A 1021 22.76 20.43 -15.25
CA TYR A 1021 22.61 20.09 -16.66
C TYR A 1021 21.97 21.24 -17.47
N LYS A 1022 20.93 21.88 -16.93
CA LYS A 1022 20.27 23.02 -17.58
C LYS A 1022 21.24 24.19 -17.76
N GLU A 1023 22.06 24.48 -16.75
CA GLU A 1023 23.14 25.48 -16.80
C GLU A 1023 24.19 25.10 -17.88
N TYR A 1024 24.71 23.87 -17.84
CA TYR A 1024 25.61 23.32 -18.87
C TYR A 1024 25.05 23.45 -20.29
N ALA A 1025 23.79 23.07 -20.48
CA ALA A 1025 23.16 23.04 -21.78
C ALA A 1025 22.89 24.46 -22.30
N ALA A 1026 22.55 25.41 -21.42
CA ALA A 1026 22.41 26.82 -21.75
C ALA A 1026 23.78 27.43 -22.12
N ALA A 1027 24.82 27.17 -21.32
CA ALA A 1027 26.19 27.66 -21.59
C ALA A 1027 26.69 27.18 -22.96
N LYS A 1028 26.53 25.89 -23.26
CA LYS A 1028 26.93 25.31 -24.57
C LYS A 1028 26.17 25.93 -25.76
N ARG A 1029 24.88 26.25 -25.58
CA ARG A 1029 24.08 26.89 -26.64
C ARG A 1029 24.54 28.33 -26.88
N ARG A 1030 24.78 29.09 -25.82
CA ARG A 1030 25.25 30.48 -25.89
C ARG A 1030 26.64 30.58 -26.51
N LEU A 1031 27.58 29.76 -26.06
CA LEU A 1031 28.93 29.65 -26.64
C LEU A 1031 28.91 29.27 -28.13
N LYS A 1032 27.96 28.41 -28.55
CA LYS A 1032 27.83 28.03 -29.96
C LYS A 1032 27.27 29.16 -30.84
N ARG A 1033 26.41 30.03 -30.32
CA ARG A 1033 25.83 31.13 -31.11
C ARG A 1033 26.79 32.30 -31.28
N GLY A 1034 27.69 32.53 -30.33
CA GLY A 1034 28.66 33.64 -30.38
C GLY A 1034 28.05 35.04 -30.16
N ASP A 1035 26.72 35.16 -30.13
CA ASP A 1035 25.98 36.41 -29.92
C ASP A 1035 25.70 36.72 -28.44
N GLY A 1036 25.85 37.98 -28.03
CA GLY A 1036 25.48 38.46 -26.69
C GLY A 1036 26.26 37.83 -25.52
N LEU A 1037 27.56 37.62 -25.69
CA LEU A 1037 28.49 37.27 -24.62
C LEU A 1037 28.83 38.47 -23.71
N ASP A 1038 28.49 39.69 -24.15
CA ASP A 1038 28.71 40.93 -23.41
C ASP A 1038 28.01 40.88 -22.04
N GLY A 1039 28.80 41.07 -20.98
CA GLY A 1039 28.33 41.00 -19.58
C GLY A 1039 28.35 39.61 -18.93
N TYR A 1040 28.79 38.54 -19.63
CA TYR A 1040 29.01 37.22 -19.05
C TYR A 1040 30.50 36.87 -18.92
N ASN A 1041 30.88 36.15 -17.86
CA ASN A 1041 32.26 35.66 -17.73
C ASN A 1041 32.45 34.46 -18.67
N ARG A 1042 33.07 34.70 -19.84
CA ARG A 1042 33.32 33.67 -20.86
C ARG A 1042 34.09 32.47 -20.31
N ALA A 1043 35.10 32.71 -19.46
CA ALA A 1043 35.91 31.64 -18.87
C ALA A 1043 35.07 30.73 -17.96
N GLU A 1044 34.10 31.29 -17.21
CA GLU A 1044 33.20 30.50 -16.37
C GLU A 1044 32.18 29.68 -17.18
N LEU A 1045 31.67 30.24 -18.29
CA LEU A 1045 30.78 29.50 -19.20
C LEU A 1045 31.51 28.33 -19.87
N GLU A 1046 32.73 28.56 -20.33
CA GLU A 1046 33.59 27.51 -20.90
C GLU A 1046 33.93 26.45 -19.85
N ARG A 1047 34.22 26.86 -18.61
CA ARG A 1047 34.41 25.95 -17.47
C ARG A 1047 33.16 25.11 -17.20
N ALA A 1048 31.97 25.71 -17.13
CA ALA A 1048 30.72 24.98 -16.92
C ALA A 1048 30.43 23.97 -18.05
N SER A 1049 30.74 24.34 -19.30
CA SER A 1049 30.59 23.48 -20.48
C SER A 1049 31.56 22.28 -20.51
N ARG A 1050 32.69 22.35 -19.80
CA ARG A 1050 33.67 21.25 -19.70
C ARG A 1050 33.45 20.37 -18.47
N LEU A 1051 33.13 20.98 -17.34
CA LEU A 1051 33.11 20.29 -16.04
C LEU A 1051 31.89 19.38 -15.83
N PHE A 1052 30.74 19.67 -16.45
CA PHE A 1052 29.49 18.96 -16.11
C PHE A 1052 29.60 17.43 -16.20
N PRO A 1053 30.05 16.81 -17.31
CA PRO A 1053 30.08 15.35 -17.41
C PRO A 1053 31.02 14.73 -16.37
N ARG A 1054 32.23 15.28 -16.25
CA ARG A 1054 33.24 14.81 -15.29
C ARG A 1054 32.76 14.94 -13.84
N ASN A 1055 32.32 16.13 -13.42
CA ASN A 1055 31.89 16.37 -12.04
C ASN A 1055 30.64 15.56 -11.69
N THR A 1056 29.74 15.33 -12.64
CA THR A 1056 28.57 14.48 -12.43
C THR A 1056 28.98 13.04 -12.19
N ILE A 1057 29.87 12.47 -13.01
CA ILE A 1057 30.38 11.10 -12.83
C ILE A 1057 31.08 10.95 -11.47
N ILE A 1058 31.98 11.89 -11.12
CA ILE A 1058 32.68 11.83 -9.82
C ILE A 1058 31.69 11.98 -8.65
N THR A 1059 30.69 12.86 -8.77
CA THR A 1059 29.66 13.00 -7.74
C THR A 1059 28.86 11.71 -7.56
N LEU A 1060 28.42 11.08 -8.66
CA LEU A 1060 27.69 9.81 -8.61
C LEU A 1060 28.56 8.67 -8.05
N ALA A 1061 29.84 8.61 -8.43
CA ALA A 1061 30.79 7.65 -7.86
C ALA A 1061 31.00 7.88 -6.35
N ALA A 1062 31.13 9.13 -5.91
CA ALA A 1062 31.20 9.46 -4.49
C ALA A 1062 29.91 9.09 -3.73
N CYS A 1063 28.74 9.15 -4.39
CA CYS A 1063 27.49 8.70 -3.80
C CYS A 1063 27.47 7.19 -3.55
N LEU A 1064 28.16 6.37 -4.35
CA LEU A 1064 28.29 4.93 -4.06
C LEU A 1064 29.01 4.73 -2.72
N LEU A 1065 30.07 5.49 -2.43
CA LEU A 1065 30.72 5.43 -1.14
C LEU A 1065 29.82 5.99 -0.02
N PHE A 1066 29.24 7.17 -0.20
CA PHE A 1066 28.51 7.87 0.87
C PHE A 1066 27.14 7.27 1.22
N TYR A 1067 26.46 6.64 0.27
CA TYR A 1067 25.09 6.13 0.45
C TYR A 1067 24.99 4.61 0.34
N ILE A 1068 26.07 3.90 0.01
CA ILE A 1068 26.12 2.44 0.00
C ILE A 1068 27.26 1.95 0.89
N GLY A 1069 28.52 2.31 0.58
CA GLY A 1069 29.70 1.81 1.31
C GLY A 1069 29.71 2.17 2.80
N ILE A 1070 29.62 3.46 3.13
CA ILE A 1070 29.62 3.94 4.53
C ILE A 1070 28.39 3.40 5.30
N PRO A 1071 27.14 3.53 4.78
CA PRO A 1071 25.98 2.93 5.44
C PRO A 1071 26.09 1.43 5.66
N ALA A 1072 26.56 0.65 4.68
CA ALA A 1072 26.73 -0.79 4.82
C ALA A 1072 27.77 -1.13 5.90
N GLY A 1073 28.87 -0.37 5.97
CA GLY A 1073 29.87 -0.53 7.04
C GLY A 1073 29.29 -0.24 8.42
N ILE A 1074 28.58 0.88 8.60
CA ILE A 1074 27.93 1.24 9.88
C ILE A 1074 26.89 0.19 10.27
N TYR A 1075 26.07 -0.24 9.31
CA TYR A 1075 25.05 -1.26 9.51
C TYR A 1075 25.70 -2.55 10.01
N ALA A 1076 26.68 -3.09 9.27
CA ALA A 1076 27.42 -4.29 9.65
C ALA A 1076 28.04 -4.17 11.06
N LEU A 1077 28.77 -3.09 11.34
CA LEU A 1077 29.40 -2.87 12.65
C LEU A 1077 28.40 -2.84 13.81
N SER A 1078 27.18 -2.35 13.57
CA SER A 1078 26.16 -2.30 14.62
C SER A 1078 25.68 -3.69 15.08
N TYR A 1079 25.84 -4.74 14.27
CA TYR A 1079 25.44 -6.12 14.60
C TYR A 1079 26.48 -6.90 15.40
N ILE A 1080 27.66 -6.33 15.68
CA ILE A 1080 28.73 -7.02 16.41
C ILE A 1080 28.24 -7.63 17.75
N PRO A 1081 27.54 -6.88 18.63
CA PRO A 1081 27.09 -7.44 19.91
C PRO A 1081 26.11 -8.60 19.74
N ILE A 1082 25.14 -8.46 18.85
CA ILE A 1082 24.07 -9.46 18.63
C ILE A 1082 24.62 -10.74 18.00
N LEU A 1083 25.48 -10.65 16.97
CA LEU A 1083 25.93 -11.84 16.26
C LEU A 1083 27.05 -12.59 16.98
N ASN A 1084 27.83 -11.92 17.84
CA ASN A 1084 28.89 -12.58 18.62
C ASN A 1084 28.34 -13.58 19.65
N VAL A 1085 27.11 -13.38 20.13
CA VAL A 1085 26.46 -14.27 21.10
C VAL A 1085 25.69 -15.41 20.43
N MET A 1086 25.54 -15.40 19.10
CA MET A 1086 24.87 -16.45 18.34
C MET A 1086 25.80 -17.62 18.04
N SER A 1087 25.23 -18.82 17.88
CA SER A 1087 25.96 -20.01 17.45
C SER A 1087 26.61 -19.79 16.08
N GLY A 1088 27.95 -19.73 16.04
CA GLY A 1088 28.74 -19.46 14.84
C GLY A 1088 29.38 -18.06 14.77
N GLY A 1089 29.07 -17.17 15.71
CA GLY A 1089 29.69 -15.84 15.84
C GLY A 1089 29.40 -14.88 14.67
N TYR A 1090 30.12 -13.76 14.65
CA TYR A 1090 29.95 -12.75 13.60
C TYR A 1090 30.53 -13.20 12.26
N THR A 1091 29.65 -13.46 11.28
CA THR A 1091 30.03 -13.72 9.88
C THR A 1091 29.16 -12.91 8.92
N LEU A 1092 29.62 -12.72 7.68
CA LEU A 1092 28.80 -12.05 6.64
C LEU A 1092 27.52 -12.83 6.37
N LYS A 1093 27.59 -14.17 6.38
CA LYS A 1093 26.42 -15.04 6.24
C LYS A 1093 25.42 -14.79 7.38
N ALA A 1094 25.87 -14.79 8.63
CA ALA A 1094 25.00 -14.52 9.79
C ALA A 1094 24.34 -13.13 9.70
N LEU A 1095 25.07 -12.10 9.25
CA LEU A 1095 24.49 -10.76 9.04
C LEU A 1095 23.38 -10.76 7.97
N VAL A 1096 23.61 -11.45 6.84
CA VAL A 1096 22.62 -11.57 5.77
C VAL A 1096 21.42 -12.39 6.23
N ASP A 1097 21.65 -13.52 6.91
CA ASP A 1097 20.59 -14.39 7.43
C ASP A 1097 19.72 -13.63 8.45
N TYR A 1098 20.32 -12.87 9.36
CA TYR A 1098 19.61 -12.06 10.34
C TYR A 1098 18.81 -10.93 9.67
N THR A 1099 19.40 -10.24 8.70
CA THR A 1099 18.71 -9.18 7.93
C THR A 1099 17.56 -9.76 7.11
N THR A 1100 17.73 -10.97 6.56
CA THR A 1100 16.68 -11.70 5.82
C THR A 1100 15.56 -12.11 6.76
N HIS A 1101 15.88 -12.60 7.97
CA HIS A 1101 14.90 -12.91 9.00
C HIS A 1101 14.07 -11.66 9.38
N MET A 1102 14.72 -10.51 9.61
CA MET A 1102 14.02 -9.25 9.86
C MET A 1102 13.09 -8.85 8.71
N TYR A 1103 13.55 -8.98 7.46
CA TYR A 1103 12.75 -8.66 6.29
C TYR A 1103 11.53 -9.58 6.17
N ASN A 1104 11.73 -10.89 6.36
CA ASN A 1104 10.67 -11.88 6.35
C ASN A 1104 9.66 -11.60 7.47
N TYR A 1105 10.12 -11.30 8.68
CA TYR A 1105 9.25 -10.88 9.78
C TYR A 1105 8.37 -9.69 9.39
N HIS A 1106 8.96 -8.58 8.90
CA HIS A 1106 8.17 -7.39 8.53
C HIS A 1106 7.28 -7.58 7.30
N SER A 1107 7.65 -8.47 6.37
CA SER A 1107 6.87 -8.72 5.16
C SER A 1107 5.74 -9.72 5.36
N GLN A 1108 5.88 -10.63 6.33
CA GLN A 1108 4.92 -11.71 6.61
C GLN A 1108 4.10 -11.49 7.89
N LEU A 1109 4.35 -10.40 8.64
CA LEU A 1109 3.60 -10.10 9.86
C LEU A 1109 2.11 -9.85 9.57
N VAL A 1110 1.28 -10.81 9.98
CA VAL A 1110 -0.18 -10.70 10.04
C VAL A 1110 -0.59 -10.75 11.51
N SER A 1111 -1.11 -9.64 12.01
CA SER A 1111 -1.56 -9.49 13.40
C SER A 1111 -2.70 -8.48 13.47
N SER A 1112 -3.50 -8.57 14.53
CA SER A 1112 -4.47 -7.56 14.92
C SER A 1112 -4.13 -6.99 16.30
N HIS A 1113 -4.25 -5.67 16.43
CA HIS A 1113 -3.98 -4.95 17.67
C HIS A 1113 -5.01 -3.81 17.84
N PRO A 1114 -5.61 -3.66 19.03
CA PRO A 1114 -6.69 -2.71 19.27
C PRO A 1114 -6.27 -1.24 19.13
N PHE A 1115 -4.98 -0.92 19.05
CA PHE A 1115 -4.48 0.45 18.82
C PHE A 1115 -3.88 0.68 17.43
N SER A 1116 -3.98 -0.28 16.51
CA SER A 1116 -3.45 -0.09 15.16
C SER A 1116 -4.28 0.89 14.35
N SER A 1117 -3.59 1.59 13.46
CA SER A 1117 -4.17 2.60 12.58
C SER A 1117 -3.48 2.60 11.23
N SER A 1118 -4.21 3.00 10.20
CA SER A 1118 -3.71 3.09 8.84
C SER A 1118 -3.05 4.44 8.56
N TRP A 1119 -2.13 4.48 7.59
CA TRP A 1119 -1.36 5.66 7.21
C TRP A 1119 -2.20 6.93 6.99
N TRP A 1120 -3.41 6.78 6.44
CA TRP A 1120 -4.31 7.89 6.12
C TRP A 1120 -5.04 8.46 7.35
N GLU A 1121 -5.13 7.69 8.44
CA GLU A 1121 -5.76 8.10 9.69
C GLU A 1121 -4.85 9.00 10.53
N TRP A 1122 -3.53 8.94 10.29
CA TRP A 1122 -2.54 9.60 11.13
C TRP A 1122 -2.63 11.12 11.14
N PRO A 1123 -2.75 11.83 9.99
CA PRO A 1123 -2.86 13.29 9.99
C PRO A 1123 -4.06 13.82 10.78
N PHE A 1124 -5.10 12.99 10.94
CA PHE A 1124 -6.32 13.32 11.69
C PHE A 1124 -6.27 12.87 13.14
N MET A 1125 -5.29 12.04 13.52
CA MET A 1125 -5.17 11.40 14.83
C MET A 1125 -6.44 10.64 15.22
N LYS A 1126 -7.02 9.92 14.26
CA LYS A 1126 -8.28 9.21 14.47
C LYS A 1126 -8.16 8.16 15.58
N ARG A 1127 -6.99 7.52 15.73
CA ARG A 1127 -6.73 6.50 16.77
C ARG A 1127 -5.34 6.70 17.38
N PRO A 1128 -5.24 7.41 18.52
CA PRO A 1128 -4.03 7.49 19.34
C PRO A 1128 -3.57 6.13 19.86
N VAL A 1129 -2.29 6.03 20.23
CA VAL A 1129 -1.72 4.82 20.84
C VAL A 1129 -1.56 5.04 22.33
N TRP A 1130 -2.10 4.12 23.13
CA TRP A 1130 -2.06 4.20 24.58
C TRP A 1130 -0.84 3.44 25.12
N TYR A 1131 0.06 4.15 25.81
CA TYR A 1131 1.36 3.60 26.27
C TYR A 1131 1.32 3.14 27.73
N TYR A 1132 0.57 3.82 28.58
CA TYR A 1132 0.50 3.50 29.99
C TYR A 1132 -0.87 3.83 30.57
N SER A 1133 -1.36 2.93 31.43
CA SER A 1133 -2.57 3.08 32.25
C SER A 1133 -2.24 2.69 33.69
N GLY A 1134 -2.37 3.61 34.64
CA GLY A 1134 -2.17 3.29 36.06
C GLY A 1134 -3.33 2.47 36.64
N SER A 1135 -3.02 1.38 37.35
CA SER A 1135 -4.00 0.42 37.90
C SER A 1135 -4.20 0.50 39.42
N GLU A 1136 -3.24 1.07 40.17
CA GLU A 1136 -3.24 1.12 41.65
C GLU A 1136 -3.24 2.58 42.14
N LEU A 1137 -4.21 3.37 41.69
CA LEU A 1137 -4.30 4.81 41.96
C LEU A 1137 -5.34 5.13 43.04
N PRO A 1138 -5.20 6.24 43.78
CA PRO A 1138 -6.25 6.72 44.68
C PRO A 1138 -7.60 6.87 43.97
N GLU A 1139 -8.70 6.62 44.68
CA GLU A 1139 -10.05 6.69 44.13
C GLU A 1139 -10.31 8.04 43.44
N GLY A 1140 -10.89 8.00 42.24
CA GLY A 1140 -11.18 9.19 41.45
C GLY A 1140 -9.98 9.82 40.73
N MET A 1141 -8.77 9.26 40.85
CA MET A 1141 -7.58 9.72 40.13
C MET A 1141 -7.27 8.87 38.88
N LYS A 1142 -6.53 9.45 37.93
CA LYS A 1142 -6.07 8.80 36.70
C LYS A 1142 -4.64 9.24 36.38
N SER A 1143 -3.82 8.30 35.92
CA SER A 1143 -2.49 8.53 35.35
C SER A 1143 -2.40 7.74 34.05
N THR A 1144 -2.05 8.42 32.97
CA THR A 1144 -2.09 7.89 31.61
C THR A 1144 -0.98 8.51 30.76
N ILE A 1145 -0.42 7.72 29.83
CA ILE A 1145 0.51 8.21 28.80
C ILE A 1145 -0.05 7.83 27.43
N VAL A 1146 -0.35 8.83 26.61
CA VAL A 1146 -0.82 8.64 25.23
C VAL A 1146 0.17 9.22 24.22
N ALA A 1147 0.46 8.47 23.16
CA ALA A 1147 1.17 8.95 21.99
C ALA A 1147 0.18 9.46 20.93
N MET A 1148 0.16 10.77 20.74
CA MET A 1148 -0.65 11.48 19.75
C MET A 1148 0.02 12.79 19.34
N GLY A 1149 -0.52 13.47 18.32
CA GLY A 1149 -0.04 14.78 17.89
C GLY A 1149 -0.66 15.94 18.63
N ASN A 1150 -0.05 17.13 18.53
CA ASN A 1150 -0.73 18.36 18.91
C ASN A 1150 -1.80 18.69 17.85
N PRO A 1151 -3.11 18.74 18.19
CA PRO A 1151 -4.17 18.90 17.19
C PRO A 1151 -4.02 20.15 16.33
N LEU A 1152 -3.54 21.24 16.92
CA LEU A 1152 -3.33 22.48 16.20
C LEU A 1152 -2.18 22.37 15.19
N ILE A 1153 -1.10 21.65 15.54
CA ILE A 1153 0.05 21.44 14.66
C ILE A 1153 -0.27 20.43 13.55
N TRP A 1154 -0.94 19.33 13.87
CA TRP A 1154 -1.16 18.22 12.94
C TRP A 1154 -2.24 18.53 11.92
N TRP A 1155 -3.42 18.99 12.36
CA TRP A 1155 -4.53 19.28 11.46
C TRP A 1155 -4.20 20.43 10.50
N ILE A 1156 -3.56 21.51 10.99
CA ILE A 1156 -3.09 22.60 10.12
C ILE A 1156 -1.86 22.17 9.33
N GLY A 1157 -1.02 21.30 9.89
CA GLY A 1157 0.17 20.74 9.26
C GLY A 1157 -0.12 20.08 7.91
N LEU A 1158 -1.21 19.31 7.80
CA LEU A 1158 -1.62 18.69 6.54
C LEU A 1158 -1.95 19.73 5.46
N PHE A 1159 -2.77 20.73 5.79
CA PHE A 1159 -3.16 21.77 4.83
C PHE A 1159 -1.99 22.68 4.46
N THR A 1160 -1.14 23.04 5.43
CA THR A 1160 0.05 23.85 5.18
C THR A 1160 1.12 23.08 4.41
N MET A 1161 1.21 21.75 4.53
CA MET A 1161 2.06 20.92 3.67
C MET A 1161 1.62 21.01 2.21
N MET A 1162 0.32 20.83 1.93
CA MET A 1162 -0.23 20.99 0.58
C MET A 1162 -0.03 22.43 0.05
N ALA A 1163 -0.28 23.43 0.88
CA ALA A 1163 -0.06 24.83 0.52
C ALA A 1163 1.42 25.13 0.25
N THR A 1164 2.34 24.57 1.05
CA THR A 1164 3.79 24.71 0.87
C THR A 1164 4.23 24.11 -0.45
N ALA A 1165 3.75 22.91 -0.81
CA ALA A 1165 4.02 22.32 -2.12
C ALA A 1165 3.52 23.23 -3.25
N TYR A 1166 2.26 23.71 -3.18
CA TYR A 1166 1.68 24.59 -4.19
C TYR A 1166 2.41 25.94 -4.33
N ILE A 1167 2.59 26.66 -3.22
CA ILE A 1167 3.20 27.99 -3.17
C ILE A 1167 4.66 27.91 -3.63
N SER A 1168 5.43 26.94 -3.13
CA SER A 1168 6.84 26.80 -3.50
C SER A 1168 7.01 26.48 -4.99
N ILE A 1169 6.20 25.59 -5.56
CA ILE A 1169 6.24 25.26 -6.98
C ILE A 1169 5.86 26.48 -7.83
N LYS A 1170 4.80 27.20 -7.45
CA LYS A 1170 4.32 28.40 -8.17
C LYS A 1170 5.35 29.53 -8.12
N ARG A 1171 5.98 29.77 -6.97
CA ARG A 1171 7.03 30.77 -6.77
C ARG A 1171 8.41 30.32 -7.27
N LYS A 1172 8.56 29.05 -7.67
CA LYS A 1172 9.85 28.39 -7.97
C LYS A 1172 10.85 28.51 -6.80
N ASP A 1173 10.34 28.52 -5.57
CA ASP A 1173 11.14 28.57 -4.35
C ASP A 1173 11.71 27.18 -4.03
N ARG A 1174 12.85 26.88 -4.67
CA ARG A 1174 13.46 25.55 -4.63
C ARG A 1174 13.98 25.17 -3.24
N SER A 1175 14.29 26.15 -2.40
CA SER A 1175 14.75 25.87 -1.04
C SER A 1175 13.66 25.16 -0.23
N ALA A 1176 12.40 25.58 -0.41
CA ALA A 1176 11.24 24.98 0.24
C ALA A 1176 10.89 23.58 -0.28
N TYR A 1177 11.47 23.13 -1.41
CA TYR A 1177 11.17 21.78 -1.95
C TYR A 1177 11.61 20.67 -1.00
N MET A 1178 12.67 20.88 -0.23
CA MET A 1178 13.12 19.92 0.79
C MET A 1178 11.97 19.53 1.74
N ILE A 1179 11.10 20.47 2.10
CA ILE A 1179 10.04 20.26 3.11
C ILE A 1179 9.08 19.16 2.65
N TRP A 1180 8.50 19.30 1.46
CA TRP A 1180 7.53 18.33 0.96
C TRP A 1180 8.20 17.09 0.37
N ILE A 1181 9.43 17.17 -0.16
CA ILE A 1181 10.18 15.97 -0.57
C ILE A 1181 10.45 15.08 0.63
N ALA A 1182 10.92 15.66 1.73
CA ALA A 1182 11.21 14.90 2.94
C ALA A 1182 9.95 14.31 3.58
N PHE A 1183 8.86 15.10 3.66
CA PHE A 1183 7.56 14.60 4.11
C PHE A 1183 7.06 13.43 3.25
N LEU A 1184 7.01 13.59 1.92
CA LEU A 1184 6.52 12.54 1.03
C LEU A 1184 7.42 11.30 1.04
N ALA A 1185 8.74 11.49 1.13
CA ALA A 1185 9.68 10.38 1.24
C ALA A 1185 9.38 9.53 2.47
N GLN A 1186 8.99 10.13 3.60
CA GLN A 1186 8.60 9.39 4.80
C GLN A 1186 7.17 8.84 4.73
N TYR A 1187 6.23 9.57 4.13
CA TYR A 1187 4.80 9.27 4.19
C TYR A 1187 4.31 8.27 3.14
N VAL A 1188 4.76 8.42 1.89
CA VAL A 1188 4.27 7.60 0.76
C VAL A 1188 4.58 6.10 0.92
N PRO A 1189 5.76 5.68 1.43
CA PRO A 1189 6.05 4.25 1.59
C PRO A 1189 5.04 3.53 2.49
N TRP A 1190 4.46 4.19 3.48
CA TRP A 1190 3.42 3.60 4.32
C TRP A 1190 2.13 3.25 3.59
N MET A 1191 1.87 3.87 2.43
CA MET A 1191 0.76 3.47 1.55
C MET A 1191 0.98 2.09 0.93
N LEU A 1192 2.22 1.58 0.96
CA LEU A 1192 2.63 0.30 0.37
C LEU A 1192 2.85 -0.80 1.41
N VAL A 1193 2.81 -0.46 2.71
CA VAL A 1193 3.11 -1.39 3.81
C VAL A 1193 1.82 -2.12 4.21
N PRO A 1194 1.72 -3.45 3.99
CA PRO A 1194 0.52 -4.22 4.30
C PRO A 1194 0.47 -4.71 5.75
N ARG A 1195 1.55 -4.64 6.53
CA ARG A 1195 1.50 -5.10 7.93
C ARG A 1195 0.69 -4.16 8.82
N GLU A 1196 0.54 -4.54 10.09
CA GLU A 1196 -0.01 -3.67 11.12
C GLU A 1196 0.87 -2.43 11.37
N THR A 1197 0.24 -1.27 11.51
CA THR A 1197 0.92 0.02 11.71
C THR A 1197 0.21 0.87 12.76
N PHE A 1198 0.91 1.90 13.25
CA PHE A 1198 0.50 2.69 14.42
C PHE A 1198 0.76 4.19 14.20
N LEU A 1199 0.04 5.05 14.93
CA LEU A 1199 0.11 6.51 14.79
C LEU A 1199 1.53 7.07 14.96
N TYR A 1200 2.35 6.46 15.83
CA TYR A 1200 3.71 6.93 16.10
C TYR A 1200 4.63 6.86 14.87
N HIS A 1201 4.32 6.05 13.84
CA HIS A 1201 5.07 6.05 12.58
C HIS A 1201 5.03 7.41 11.87
N TYR A 1202 4.01 8.24 12.15
CA TYR A 1202 3.91 9.60 11.64
C TYR A 1202 4.91 10.58 12.30
N PHE A 1203 5.61 10.17 13.36
CA PHE A 1203 6.59 11.01 14.06
C PHE A 1203 7.70 11.52 13.12
N ALA A 1204 8.14 10.70 12.14
CA ALA A 1204 9.13 11.10 11.15
C ALA A 1204 8.69 12.26 10.23
N MET A 1205 7.39 12.54 10.16
CA MET A 1205 6.78 13.58 9.33
C MET A 1205 6.61 14.89 10.08
N VAL A 1206 6.54 14.83 11.42
CA VAL A 1206 6.26 15.97 12.31
C VAL A 1206 7.19 17.16 12.07
N PRO A 1207 8.54 16.99 11.98
CA PRO A 1207 9.42 18.12 11.71
C PRO A 1207 9.10 18.86 10.42
N PHE A 1208 8.65 18.12 9.39
CA PHE A 1208 8.40 18.68 8.06
C PHE A 1208 7.04 19.39 7.97
N ILE A 1209 5.99 18.91 8.66
CA ILE A 1209 4.73 19.64 8.75
C ILE A 1209 4.86 20.93 9.57
N ILE A 1210 5.75 20.95 10.59
CA ILE A 1210 6.10 22.17 11.32
C ILE A 1210 6.80 23.16 10.40
N LEU A 1211 7.81 22.72 9.63
CA LEU A 1211 8.49 23.58 8.66
C LEU A 1211 7.53 24.10 7.57
N ALA A 1212 6.59 23.29 7.11
CA ALA A 1212 5.55 23.71 6.17
C ALA A 1212 4.61 24.77 6.77
N THR A 1213 4.21 24.59 8.02
CA THR A 1213 3.41 25.57 8.76
C THR A 1213 4.15 26.90 8.87
N VAL A 1214 5.42 26.87 9.27
CA VAL A 1214 6.24 28.08 9.39
C VAL A 1214 6.46 28.76 8.04
N TYR A 1215 6.64 27.99 6.95
CA TYR A 1215 6.72 28.54 5.60
C TYR A 1215 5.45 29.30 5.21
N CYS A 1216 4.28 28.72 5.48
CA CYS A 1216 3.00 29.37 5.21
C CYS A 1216 2.78 30.61 6.08
N LEU A 1217 3.08 30.55 7.38
CA LEU A 1217 3.01 31.69 8.29
C LEU A 1217 3.90 32.85 7.82
N LYS A 1218 5.15 32.55 7.44
CA LYS A 1218 6.07 33.53 6.84
C LYS A 1218 5.50 34.14 5.58
N HIS A 1219 4.95 33.31 4.69
CA HIS A 1219 4.40 33.80 3.43
C HIS A 1219 3.19 34.72 3.64
N VAL A 1220 2.28 34.38 4.55
CA VAL A 1220 1.11 35.22 4.85
C VAL A 1220 1.54 36.55 5.47
N GLU A 1221 2.54 36.54 6.35
CA GLU A 1221 3.08 37.75 6.97
C GLU A 1221 3.81 38.66 5.95
N GLU A 1222 4.54 38.09 4.99
CA GLU A 1222 5.11 38.83 3.85
C GLU A 1222 4.02 39.58 3.04
N LEU A 1223 2.82 39.00 2.94
CA LEU A 1223 1.68 39.62 2.24
C LEU A 1223 0.90 40.60 3.13
N ARG A 1224 0.86 40.34 4.44
CA ARG A 1224 0.08 41.10 5.43
C ARG A 1224 0.90 41.24 6.73
N PRO A 1225 1.68 42.33 6.89
CA PRO A 1225 2.56 42.50 8.06
C PRO A 1225 1.85 42.44 9.42
N GLY A 1226 0.58 42.87 9.49
CA GLY A 1226 -0.26 42.77 10.71
C GLY A 1226 -0.55 41.33 11.19
N PHE A 1227 -0.30 40.32 10.34
CA PHE A 1227 -0.53 38.91 10.65
C PHE A 1227 0.42 38.36 11.74
N ALA A 1228 1.49 39.08 12.08
CA ALA A 1228 2.41 38.69 13.16
C ALA A 1228 1.70 38.41 14.50
N LYS A 1229 0.61 39.14 14.81
CA LYS A 1229 -0.21 38.89 16.01
C LYS A 1229 -0.92 37.55 15.95
N ALA A 1230 -1.57 37.23 14.82
CA ALA A 1230 -2.27 35.96 14.62
C ALA A 1230 -1.29 34.77 14.63
N ARG A 1231 -0.12 34.93 14.00
CA ARG A 1231 0.98 33.96 14.06
C ARG A 1231 1.42 33.70 15.51
N ASN A 1232 1.63 34.74 16.32
CA ASN A 1232 2.02 34.58 17.72
C ASN A 1232 0.91 33.92 18.55
N ALA A 1233 -0.35 34.28 18.30
CA ALA A 1233 -1.50 33.64 18.94
C ALA A 1233 -1.60 32.14 18.61
N TYR A 1234 -1.32 31.76 17.36
CA TYR A 1234 -1.23 30.34 16.95
C TYR A 1234 -0.15 29.58 17.75
N VAL A 1235 1.04 30.15 17.89
CA VAL A 1235 2.13 29.53 18.67
C VAL A 1235 1.77 29.43 20.15
N ALA A 1236 1.19 30.49 20.72
CA ALA A 1236 0.74 30.50 22.11
C ALA A 1236 -0.38 29.46 22.34
N ALA A 1237 -1.30 29.29 21.39
CA ALA A 1237 -2.34 28.27 21.46
C ALA A 1237 -1.77 26.85 21.38
N ALA A 1238 -0.77 26.60 20.51
CA ALA A 1238 -0.10 25.30 20.45
C ALA A 1238 0.58 24.94 21.78
N ILE A 1239 1.26 25.91 22.41
CA ILE A 1239 1.87 25.75 23.74
C ILE A 1239 0.79 25.57 24.81
N GLY A 1240 -0.30 26.33 24.76
CA GLY A 1240 -1.42 26.20 25.69
C GLY A 1240 -2.07 24.81 25.63
N LEU A 1241 -2.22 24.23 24.43
CA LEU A 1241 -2.66 22.86 24.25
C LEU A 1241 -1.65 21.85 24.81
N PHE A 1242 -0.34 22.08 24.66
CA PHE A 1242 0.68 21.23 25.28
C PHE A 1242 0.56 21.24 26.80
N VAL A 1243 0.39 22.41 27.42
CA VAL A 1243 0.19 22.51 28.87
C VAL A 1243 -1.10 21.82 29.31
N MET A 1244 -2.19 21.98 28.55
CA MET A 1244 -3.47 21.32 28.82
C MET A 1244 -3.36 19.78 28.77
N PHE A 1245 -2.67 19.24 27.76
CA PHE A 1245 -2.52 17.80 27.57
C PHE A 1245 -1.34 17.19 28.34
N TYR A 1246 -0.43 18.01 28.88
CA TYR A 1246 0.76 17.57 29.61
C TYR A 1246 0.48 16.43 30.61
N PRO A 1247 -0.62 16.43 31.39
CA PRO A 1247 -0.89 15.33 32.30
C PRO A 1247 -1.02 13.96 31.62
N ALA A 1248 -1.76 13.91 30.51
CA ALA A 1248 -1.96 12.68 29.73
C ALA A 1248 -0.77 12.32 28.82
N LEU A 1249 0.14 13.26 28.58
CA LEU A 1249 1.38 13.01 27.82
C LEU A 1249 2.54 12.57 28.71
N SER A 1250 2.49 12.91 30.01
CA SER A 1250 3.60 12.73 30.94
C SER A 1250 3.39 11.65 32.00
N GLY A 1251 2.16 11.17 32.18
CA GLY A 1251 1.80 10.26 33.28
C GLY A 1251 1.49 10.97 34.59
N MET A 1252 1.34 12.30 34.57
CA MET A 1252 1.03 13.06 35.79
C MET A 1252 -0.34 12.66 36.34
N LEU A 1253 -0.38 12.41 37.65
CA LEU A 1253 -1.60 12.03 38.36
C LEU A 1253 -2.58 13.20 38.43
N VAL A 1254 -3.79 13.02 37.91
CA VAL A 1254 -4.86 14.05 37.89
C VAL A 1254 -6.23 13.44 38.19
N PRO A 1255 -7.24 14.25 38.57
CA PRO A 1255 -8.60 13.77 38.70
C PRO A 1255 -9.11 13.15 37.38
N LYS A 1256 -9.81 12.02 37.48
CA LYS A 1256 -10.30 11.24 36.33
C LYS A 1256 -11.13 12.07 35.34
N TRP A 1257 -11.97 12.98 35.83
CA TRP A 1257 -12.80 13.85 35.01
C TRP A 1257 -11.99 14.73 34.05
N TYR A 1258 -10.76 15.12 34.43
CA TYR A 1258 -9.90 15.94 33.59
C TYR A 1258 -9.54 15.22 32.30
N VAL A 1259 -9.20 13.93 32.37
CA VAL A 1259 -8.87 13.15 31.17
C VAL A 1259 -10.15 12.77 30.42
N ASP A 1260 -11.12 12.19 31.12
CA ASP A 1260 -12.28 11.54 30.48
C ASP A 1260 -13.26 12.55 29.83
N VAL A 1261 -13.33 13.79 30.35
CA VAL A 1261 -14.26 14.81 29.87
C VAL A 1261 -13.57 15.93 29.09
N LEU A 1262 -12.44 16.46 29.58
CA LEU A 1262 -11.79 17.62 28.96
C LEU A 1262 -10.87 17.25 27.80
N LEU A 1263 -10.09 16.16 27.93
CA LEU A 1263 -9.07 15.79 26.93
C LEU A 1263 -9.60 14.83 25.85
N ARG A 1264 -10.62 14.03 26.15
CA ARG A 1264 -11.19 13.04 25.21
C ARG A 1264 -12.15 13.71 24.22
N TRP A 1265 -11.60 14.26 23.13
CA TRP A 1265 -12.38 14.99 22.12
C TRP A 1265 -13.13 14.08 21.14
N PHE A 1266 -12.64 12.85 20.91
CA PHE A 1266 -13.28 11.86 20.05
C PHE A 1266 -13.56 10.57 20.81
N PRO A 1267 -14.64 9.84 20.48
CA PRO A 1267 -14.91 8.53 21.08
C PRO A 1267 -13.78 7.50 20.86
N SER A 1268 -13.02 7.65 19.78
CA SER A 1268 -11.89 6.79 19.42
C SER A 1268 -10.61 7.09 20.24
N TRP A 1269 -10.60 8.10 21.11
CA TRP A 1269 -9.48 8.42 21.98
C TRP A 1269 -9.65 7.70 23.32
N LEU A 1270 -9.12 6.48 23.40
CA LEU A 1270 -9.46 5.50 24.44
C LEU A 1270 -8.75 5.68 25.81
N PHE A 1271 -7.79 6.61 25.90
CA PHE A 1271 -6.84 6.75 27.03
C PHE A 1271 -7.39 7.43 28.30
#